data_AF-A0A0U1DEG4-F1
#
_entry.id   AF-A0A0U1DEG4-F1
#
_cell.length_a   1.000
_cell.length_b   1.000
_cell.length_c   1.000
_cell.angle_alpha   90.00
_cell.angle_beta   90.00
_cell.angle_gamma   90.00
#
_symmetry.space_group_name_H-M   'P 1'
#
loop_
_entity.id
_entity.type
_entity.pdbx_description
1 polymer ?
#
loop_
_entity_poly.entity_id
_entity_poly.type
_entity_poly.pdbx_seq_one_letter_code
_entity_poly.pdbx_strand_id
1 'polypeptide(L)'
;MTTSAFPTISTPAGEIPATAPAWNRQRHSQMPSHRYASVYDRVEVPLVQRDWPTARIEAAPLWVPVDLRDGNQALAEPMDPDRKRRFFELLVAMGYKEIEVGYPSASQTDFDFVRLLAESDIAPPDVTIVVFVPARRDLIERTVDSVRGIGNDVVIHMYTATAPTWRDVVLGKTRGELSQLISAGARDVLEFTDGMPNVRFEFSPEVFNLTEPDYVLELCDAVTELWQATPERPVILNLPATVEIATPNVYADQIEYMHRNLSRRDSVILSVHPHNDRGTGIACAELAVLAGAQRVEGCVFGNGERTGNVDIATLALNLHAQGVDPMIDFSDIDEIARTVSHCTLMPIHERHPYVGDMVHTAFSGTHQDAIKKGFAEHRRRAAATGEPENEIDWRVPYLPIDPADIGRTYDAVIRVNSQSGKGGIAYLLATEYGLDLPRRLQIDFARHVQAHTDASGAEVTAAELFDLFEATYLDPSGPVQLKDWRSGGDGASAVTDVTLMCDGRTVASTHRGIGPVDALCAALEEMGHRIEVLSLTQQSIGSAAVTYLEYRSAGRTGWACGRSDSVLAASMAAVMRAVNVLEQLQGFVGVGVHADLAGDHPEHSAVGVDDERGPLDRHELAEQATFDTELRGYLAIGVREQRIVEILDVGEFGLFGDRVGADADPVRPGSGELGCQIPEMAGLLGASRGHCGRIEEQHHRTVGEQAGQAADRARLIRQFELGNGVTRLEGCHGWLRYAVCMAARRPRSGRIVPVQTTATQAPGSDAGSSLAVTTSREDFRALAAEHRVVPVTRKVLADSETPLSAYRKLAANRPGTFLLESAENGRSWSRWSFIGAGAPSALTVRDNEAVWLGTAPKDAPSGGEPLAALRATLDLLQTEVVPDLPPLSSGLVGYFAYDMVRRLERLPELAVDDLGLPDMVLLLATDIAAVDHHEGTITLIANAVNWNGTDERVDEAYDDAVARLDVMTAALGQPLSSTVATFSRPAPEHRAQRTVEEYTAIVEKLVGDIEAGEAFQVVPSQRFEMDTAADPLDVYRMLRVTNPSPYMYLLNVPDADGGLDFSVVGSSPEALVTVKDGRATTHPIAGTRWRGSTEEEDVLLEKELLADEKERAEHLMLVDLGRNDLGRVCRPGTVRVEDYSHIERYSHVMHLVSTVTGELAEGKTALDAVTACFPAGTLSGAPKVRAMELIEEVEKTRRGLYGGVLGYLDFAGNADFAIAIRTALMRGGTAYVQAGGGVVADSNGPYEYNESANKAKAVLNAIAAANTLAEP
;
A
#
# COMPACT_ATOMS: atom_id res chain seq x y z
N MET A 1 -15.65 26.62 15.06
CA MET A 1 -16.42 25.45 14.54
C MET A 1 -15.54 24.23 14.71
N THR A 2 -16.10 23.05 14.94
CA THR A 2 -15.29 21.82 15.06
C THR A 2 -14.73 21.44 13.70
N THR A 3 -13.40 21.47 13.57
CA THR A 3 -12.69 20.94 12.41
C THR A 3 -12.91 19.43 12.33
N SER A 4 -13.66 18.98 11.32
CA SER A 4 -13.69 17.55 10.97
C SER A 4 -12.30 17.13 10.52
N ALA A 5 -11.85 15.95 10.95
CA ALA A 5 -10.64 15.32 10.38
C ALA A 5 -10.84 14.94 8.90
N PHE A 6 -12.10 14.79 8.48
CA PHE A 6 -12.51 14.46 7.12
C PHE A 6 -13.15 15.71 6.49
N PRO A 7 -12.45 16.45 5.61
CA PRO A 7 -12.88 17.78 5.18
C PRO A 7 -14.15 17.76 4.30
N THR A 8 -14.46 16.64 3.65
CA THR A 8 -15.64 16.43 2.80
C THR A 8 -16.82 15.79 3.55
N ILE A 9 -16.56 14.98 4.58
CA ILE A 9 -17.60 14.23 5.30
C ILE A 9 -18.20 15.08 6.41
N SER A 10 -19.48 15.45 6.26
CA SER A 10 -20.24 16.16 7.28
C SER A 10 -20.93 15.21 8.25
N THR A 11 -20.70 15.39 9.55
CA THR A 11 -21.46 14.68 10.60
C THR A 11 -22.97 15.00 10.48
N PRO A 12 -23.88 14.02 10.59
CA PRO A 12 -25.34 14.25 10.61
C PRO A 12 -25.76 15.29 11.65
N ALA A 13 -26.19 16.46 11.18
CA ALA A 13 -26.45 17.63 12.03
C ALA A 13 -27.93 17.97 12.22
N GLY A 14 -28.83 17.28 11.51
CA GLY A 14 -30.27 17.53 11.55
C GLY A 14 -30.92 17.26 12.91
N GLU A 15 -32.24 17.36 12.95
CA GLU A 15 -33.01 17.01 14.14
C GLU A 15 -32.94 15.50 14.43
N ILE A 16 -33.13 15.14 15.69
CA ILE A 16 -33.42 13.75 16.09
C ILE A 16 -34.93 13.55 15.82
N PRO A 17 -35.37 12.46 15.16
CA PRO A 17 -36.78 12.24 14.87
C PRO A 17 -37.63 12.31 16.14
N ALA A 18 -38.78 13.01 16.10
CA ALA A 18 -39.65 13.19 17.27
C ALA A 18 -40.24 11.88 17.84
N THR A 19 -40.18 10.79 17.06
CA THR A 19 -40.57 9.43 17.43
C THR A 19 -39.40 8.55 17.91
N ALA A 20 -38.16 9.05 17.88
CA ALA A 20 -36.99 8.28 18.29
C ALA A 20 -37.00 8.00 19.81
N PRO A 21 -36.65 6.78 20.25
CA PRO A 21 -36.53 6.49 21.68
C PRO A 21 -35.33 7.24 22.27
N ALA A 22 -35.43 7.67 23.54
CA ALA A 22 -34.45 8.57 24.17
C ALA A 22 -32.99 8.04 24.26
N TRP A 23 -32.76 6.76 24.03
CA TRP A 23 -31.43 6.16 23.90
C TRP A 23 -30.82 6.31 22.49
N ASN A 24 -31.64 6.45 21.44
CA ASN A 24 -31.17 6.75 20.09
C ASN A 24 -30.97 8.26 19.94
N ARG A 25 -29.72 8.66 19.66
CA ARG A 25 -29.31 10.06 19.45
C ARG A 25 -28.87 10.34 18.01
N GLN A 26 -29.10 9.41 17.09
CA GLN A 26 -28.88 9.63 15.66
C GLN A 26 -29.77 10.76 15.15
N ARG A 27 -29.26 11.49 14.16
CA ARG A 27 -29.88 12.68 13.57
C ARG A 27 -30.14 12.42 12.09
N HIS A 28 -31.07 13.18 11.51
CA HIS A 28 -31.16 13.26 10.06
C HIS A 28 -29.83 13.73 9.46
N SER A 29 -29.32 12.97 8.48
CA SER A 29 -28.13 13.34 7.70
C SER A 29 -28.49 14.35 6.61
N GLN A 30 -27.46 14.90 5.97
CA GLN A 30 -27.55 15.85 4.87
C GLN A 30 -27.80 15.15 3.51
N MET A 31 -27.93 13.81 3.50
CA MET A 31 -28.15 13.04 2.27
C MET A 31 -29.53 13.31 1.67
N PRO A 32 -29.67 13.39 0.33
CA PRO A 32 -30.94 13.70 -0.34
C PRO A 32 -31.86 12.48 -0.44
N SER A 33 -32.04 11.72 0.65
CA SER A 33 -32.76 10.44 0.66
C SER A 33 -34.22 10.51 0.19
N HIS A 34 -34.81 11.71 0.23
CA HIS A 34 -36.13 12.01 -0.33
C HIS A 34 -36.24 11.81 -1.86
N ARG A 35 -35.10 11.64 -2.56
CA ARG A 35 -35.06 11.27 -4.00
C ARG A 35 -35.42 9.81 -4.27
N TYR A 36 -35.46 8.96 -3.24
CA TYR A 36 -35.63 7.51 -3.39
C TYR A 36 -36.91 7.03 -2.70
N ALA A 37 -37.79 6.39 -3.48
CA ALA A 37 -39.06 5.82 -2.99
C ALA A 37 -38.88 4.36 -2.53
N SER A 38 -39.78 3.86 -1.68
CA SER A 38 -39.81 2.43 -1.27
C SER A 38 -40.17 1.53 -2.44
N VAL A 39 -39.85 0.22 -2.38
CA VAL A 39 -40.31 -0.74 -3.41
C VAL A 39 -41.83 -0.74 -3.55
N TYR A 40 -42.54 -0.69 -2.42
CA TYR A 40 -44.01 -0.60 -2.34
C TYR A 40 -44.60 0.71 -2.91
N ASP A 41 -43.77 1.74 -3.13
CA ASP A 41 -44.17 3.00 -3.79
C ASP A 41 -43.82 3.01 -5.29
N ARG A 42 -43.01 2.04 -5.77
CA ARG A 42 -42.55 1.93 -7.17
C ARG A 42 -43.36 0.91 -7.98
N VAL A 43 -43.73 -0.21 -7.36
CA VAL A 43 -44.45 -1.33 -7.98
C VAL A 43 -45.38 -1.97 -6.96
N GLU A 44 -46.47 -2.60 -7.43
CA GLU A 44 -47.31 -3.43 -6.56
C GLU A 44 -46.55 -4.70 -6.14
N VAL A 45 -46.27 -4.82 -4.84
CA VAL A 45 -45.73 -6.05 -4.25
C VAL A 45 -46.90 -6.94 -3.84
N PRO A 46 -47.00 -8.20 -4.33
CA PRO A 46 -48.18 -9.04 -4.10
C PRO A 46 -48.27 -9.49 -2.64
N LEU A 47 -49.44 -9.29 -2.02
CA LEU A 47 -49.72 -9.74 -0.65
C LEU A 47 -50.05 -11.24 -0.63
N VAL A 48 -49.03 -12.08 -0.52
CA VAL A 48 -49.17 -13.54 -0.40
C VAL A 48 -49.31 -14.01 1.06
N GLN A 49 -50.06 -15.10 1.26
CA GLN A 49 -49.83 -15.99 2.41
C GLN A 49 -48.58 -16.82 2.07
N ARG A 50 -47.46 -16.45 2.69
CA ARG A 50 -46.15 -17.04 2.39
C ARG A 50 -45.89 -18.32 3.17
N ASP A 51 -45.41 -19.36 2.49
CA ASP A 51 -44.99 -20.62 3.13
C ASP A 51 -43.46 -20.79 3.14
N TRP A 52 -42.74 -20.08 2.25
CA TRP A 52 -41.26 -20.10 2.16
C TRP A 52 -40.51 -19.89 3.50
N PRO A 53 -40.97 -19.10 4.50
CA PRO A 53 -40.25 -18.95 5.77
C PRO A 53 -40.27 -20.19 6.67
N THR A 54 -41.02 -21.22 6.28
CA THR A 54 -41.14 -22.51 7.00
C THR A 54 -40.64 -23.70 6.20
N ALA A 55 -40.29 -23.50 4.92
CA ALA A 55 -39.72 -24.50 4.05
C ALA A 55 -38.24 -24.77 4.40
N ARG A 56 -37.66 -25.77 3.74
CA ARG A 56 -36.23 -26.12 3.79
C ARG A 56 -35.75 -26.47 2.39
N ILE A 57 -34.48 -26.19 2.10
CA ILE A 57 -33.82 -26.73 0.91
C ILE A 57 -33.33 -28.13 1.29
N GLU A 58 -33.85 -29.16 0.63
CA GLU A 58 -33.54 -30.58 0.89
C GLU A 58 -32.86 -31.27 -0.31
N ALA A 59 -32.69 -30.54 -1.42
CA ALA A 59 -31.97 -30.95 -2.63
C ALA A 59 -31.48 -29.70 -3.39
N ALA A 60 -30.44 -29.85 -4.22
CA ALA A 60 -29.95 -28.76 -5.07
C ALA A 60 -30.99 -28.34 -6.14
N PRO A 61 -31.09 -27.03 -6.48
CA PRO A 61 -31.73 -26.57 -7.71
C PRO A 61 -30.86 -26.92 -8.93
N LEU A 62 -31.41 -26.75 -10.14
CA LEU A 62 -30.62 -26.79 -11.36
C LEU A 62 -29.74 -25.53 -11.46
N TRP A 63 -28.42 -25.70 -11.35
CA TRP A 63 -27.45 -24.61 -11.48
C TRP A 63 -27.13 -24.29 -12.94
N VAL A 64 -27.08 -23.00 -13.27
CA VAL A 64 -26.68 -22.50 -14.60
C VAL A 64 -25.62 -21.41 -14.48
N PRO A 65 -24.33 -21.72 -14.70
CA PRO A 65 -23.30 -20.71 -14.89
C PRO A 65 -23.57 -19.88 -16.14
N VAL A 66 -23.65 -18.55 -15.96
CA VAL A 66 -23.73 -17.55 -17.03
C VAL A 66 -22.39 -16.81 -17.23
N ASP A 67 -21.31 -17.33 -16.65
CA ASP A 67 -19.96 -16.75 -16.65
C ASP A 67 -19.43 -16.39 -18.04
N LEU A 68 -19.79 -17.17 -19.07
CA LEU A 68 -19.31 -17.00 -20.45
C LEU A 68 -20.14 -15.97 -21.25
N ARG A 69 -21.24 -15.47 -20.68
CA ARG A 69 -22.11 -14.43 -21.25
C ARG A 69 -22.21 -13.22 -20.31
N ASP A 70 -22.89 -13.34 -19.17
CA ASP A 70 -23.08 -12.21 -18.24
C ASP A 70 -21.81 -11.88 -17.46
N GLY A 71 -21.11 -12.90 -16.97
CA GLY A 71 -19.80 -12.72 -16.36
C GLY A 71 -18.78 -12.10 -17.33
N ASN A 72 -18.79 -12.57 -18.58
CA ASN A 72 -17.86 -12.14 -19.63
C ASN A 72 -18.11 -10.71 -20.11
N GLN A 73 -19.38 -10.29 -20.27
CA GLN A 73 -19.70 -8.91 -20.70
C GLN A 73 -19.45 -7.86 -19.61
N ALA A 74 -19.35 -8.27 -18.35
CA ALA A 74 -19.02 -7.39 -17.22
C ALA A 74 -17.51 -7.15 -17.04
N LEU A 75 -16.65 -7.88 -17.75
CA LEU A 75 -15.19 -7.73 -17.66
C LEU A 75 -14.72 -6.47 -18.40
N ALA A 76 -13.73 -5.77 -17.83
CA ALA A 76 -13.01 -4.71 -18.55
C ALA A 76 -12.22 -5.27 -19.75
N GLU A 77 -11.71 -6.50 -19.63
CA GLU A 77 -11.08 -7.27 -20.71
C GLU A 77 -11.82 -8.61 -20.91
N PRO A 78 -12.78 -8.67 -21.85
CA PRO A 78 -13.52 -9.89 -22.17
C PRO A 78 -12.60 -11.07 -22.48
N MET A 79 -13.10 -12.28 -22.22
CA MET A 79 -12.40 -13.53 -22.47
C MET A 79 -12.11 -13.70 -23.97
N ASP A 80 -10.83 -13.86 -24.29
CA ASP A 80 -10.40 -14.42 -25.58
C ASP A 80 -10.84 -15.90 -25.72
N PRO A 81 -10.76 -16.50 -26.92
CA PRO A 81 -11.24 -17.86 -27.14
C PRO A 81 -10.59 -18.92 -26.25
N ASP A 82 -9.33 -18.75 -25.82
CA ASP A 82 -8.63 -19.72 -24.99
C ASP A 82 -9.07 -19.61 -23.52
N ARG A 83 -9.16 -18.39 -22.95
CA ARG A 83 -9.77 -18.18 -21.61
C ARG A 83 -11.23 -18.65 -21.59
N LYS A 84 -12.01 -18.32 -22.62
CA LYS A 84 -13.43 -18.71 -22.72
C LYS A 84 -13.60 -20.23 -22.80
N ARG A 85 -12.74 -20.91 -23.58
CA ARG A 85 -12.68 -22.37 -23.65
C ARG A 85 -12.30 -22.99 -22.31
N ARG A 86 -11.21 -22.52 -21.67
CA ARG A 86 -10.72 -23.05 -20.39
C ARG A 86 -11.77 -22.93 -19.28
N PHE A 87 -12.53 -21.84 -19.26
CA PHE A 87 -13.64 -21.67 -18.30
C PHE A 87 -14.81 -22.60 -18.65
N PHE A 88 -15.18 -22.79 -19.92
CA PHE A 88 -16.19 -23.80 -20.30
C PHE A 88 -15.77 -25.23 -19.88
N GLU A 89 -14.52 -25.62 -20.14
CA GLU A 89 -13.97 -26.92 -19.73
C GLU A 89 -13.96 -27.09 -18.21
N LEU A 90 -13.69 -26.03 -17.44
CA LEU A 90 -13.82 -26.02 -15.97
C LEU A 90 -15.27 -26.28 -15.53
N LEU A 91 -16.25 -25.56 -16.08
CA LEU A 91 -17.66 -25.69 -15.70
C LEU A 91 -18.20 -27.10 -16.01
N VAL A 92 -17.80 -27.67 -17.15
CA VAL A 92 -18.11 -29.06 -17.50
C VAL A 92 -17.47 -30.04 -16.51
N ALA A 93 -16.21 -29.82 -16.11
CA ALA A 93 -15.51 -30.67 -15.15
C ALA A 93 -16.10 -30.62 -13.73
N MET A 94 -16.51 -29.43 -13.26
CA MET A 94 -17.22 -29.23 -11.99
C MET A 94 -18.61 -29.88 -11.96
N GLY A 95 -19.21 -30.14 -13.13
CA GLY A 95 -20.45 -30.92 -13.28
C GLY A 95 -21.68 -30.15 -13.75
N TYR A 96 -21.59 -28.87 -14.13
CA TYR A 96 -22.75 -28.09 -14.58
C TYR A 96 -23.40 -28.67 -15.86
N LYS A 97 -24.74 -28.60 -15.94
CA LYS A 97 -25.55 -29.30 -16.98
C LYS A 97 -26.38 -28.40 -17.89
N GLU A 98 -26.62 -27.14 -17.55
CA GLU A 98 -26.94 -26.09 -18.53
C GLU A 98 -25.90 -24.97 -18.36
N ILE A 99 -25.33 -24.45 -19.45
CA ILE A 99 -24.28 -23.41 -19.42
C ILE A 99 -24.62 -22.33 -20.44
N GLU A 100 -24.63 -21.05 -20.06
CA GLU A 100 -24.87 -19.94 -21.00
C GLU A 100 -23.57 -19.47 -21.64
N VAL A 101 -23.40 -19.80 -22.93
CA VAL A 101 -22.11 -19.73 -23.63
C VAL A 101 -21.88 -18.43 -24.39
N GLY A 102 -22.86 -17.52 -24.44
CA GLY A 102 -22.70 -16.21 -25.08
C GLY A 102 -23.98 -15.63 -25.70
N TYR A 103 -23.80 -14.48 -26.36
CA TYR A 103 -24.80 -13.70 -27.08
C TYR A 103 -24.43 -13.63 -28.58
N PRO A 104 -24.54 -14.75 -29.33
CA PRO A 104 -23.93 -14.94 -30.66
C PRO A 104 -24.52 -14.03 -31.75
N SER A 105 -25.72 -13.48 -31.54
CA SER A 105 -26.29 -12.48 -32.46
C SER A 105 -25.67 -11.09 -32.32
N ALA A 106 -25.12 -10.74 -31.16
CA ALA A 106 -24.48 -9.44 -30.91
C ALA A 106 -22.95 -9.50 -31.00
N SER A 107 -22.32 -10.61 -30.60
CA SER A 107 -20.88 -10.81 -30.65
C SER A 107 -20.47 -11.85 -31.70
N GLN A 108 -19.44 -11.54 -32.49
CA GLN A 108 -18.85 -12.51 -33.42
C GLN A 108 -17.99 -13.55 -32.69
N THR A 109 -17.27 -13.19 -31.63
CA THR A 109 -16.50 -14.16 -30.84
C THR A 109 -17.41 -15.13 -30.09
N ASP A 110 -18.61 -14.70 -29.68
CA ASP A 110 -19.62 -15.61 -29.13
C ASP A 110 -20.22 -16.51 -30.20
N PHE A 111 -20.49 -15.99 -31.40
CA PHE A 111 -20.93 -16.80 -32.53
C PHE A 111 -19.89 -17.88 -32.86
N ASP A 112 -18.63 -17.52 -32.98
CA ASP A 112 -17.52 -18.43 -33.31
C ASP A 112 -17.26 -19.44 -32.19
N PHE A 113 -17.49 -19.07 -30.92
CA PHE A 113 -17.45 -20.02 -29.79
C PHE A 113 -18.62 -21.02 -29.85
N VAL A 114 -19.84 -20.59 -30.17
CA VAL A 114 -20.98 -21.50 -30.40
C VAL A 114 -20.73 -22.41 -31.61
N ARG A 115 -20.06 -21.92 -32.65
CA ARG A 115 -19.59 -22.76 -33.78
C ARG A 115 -18.55 -23.79 -33.35
N LEU A 116 -17.59 -23.42 -32.52
CA LEU A 116 -16.58 -24.34 -31.98
C LEU A 116 -17.22 -25.50 -31.19
N LEU A 117 -18.29 -25.23 -30.42
CA LEU A 117 -19.06 -26.25 -29.70
C LEU A 117 -19.81 -27.21 -30.64
N ALA A 118 -20.17 -26.78 -31.85
CA ALA A 118 -20.77 -27.65 -32.88
C ALA A 118 -19.73 -28.51 -33.64
N GLU A 119 -18.45 -28.17 -33.54
CA GLU A 119 -17.36 -28.70 -34.39
C GLU A 119 -16.25 -29.40 -33.58
N SER A 120 -16.41 -29.50 -32.26
CA SER A 120 -15.50 -30.17 -31.33
C SER A 120 -16.24 -31.05 -30.31
N ASP A 121 -15.50 -31.84 -29.54
CA ASP A 121 -16.01 -32.79 -28.55
C ASP A 121 -15.95 -32.27 -27.10
N ILE A 122 -15.72 -30.97 -26.89
CA ILE A 122 -15.54 -30.37 -25.56
C ILE A 122 -16.84 -30.25 -24.74
N ALA A 123 -18.01 -30.44 -25.35
CA ALA A 123 -19.33 -30.39 -24.71
C ALA A 123 -19.96 -31.79 -24.60
N PRO A 124 -19.91 -32.46 -23.43
CA PRO A 124 -20.48 -33.79 -23.25
C PRO A 124 -21.98 -33.85 -23.58
N PRO A 125 -22.52 -34.99 -24.06
CA PRO A 125 -23.91 -35.08 -24.52
C PRO A 125 -25.00 -34.81 -23.45
N ASP A 126 -24.64 -34.81 -22.17
CA ASP A 126 -25.50 -34.47 -21.03
C ASP A 126 -25.43 -32.99 -20.61
N VAL A 127 -24.65 -32.16 -21.32
CA VAL A 127 -24.60 -30.70 -21.14
C VAL A 127 -25.46 -30.00 -22.19
N THR A 128 -26.42 -29.20 -21.73
CA THR A 128 -27.26 -28.30 -22.54
C THR A 128 -26.56 -26.96 -22.76
N ILE A 129 -26.59 -26.46 -24.00
CA ILE A 129 -25.99 -25.17 -24.37
C ILE A 129 -27.07 -24.07 -24.36
N VAL A 130 -26.92 -23.04 -23.52
CA VAL A 130 -27.84 -21.89 -23.47
C VAL A 130 -27.25 -20.71 -24.27
N VAL A 131 -28.06 -20.06 -25.11
CA VAL A 131 -27.66 -18.90 -25.92
C VAL A 131 -28.64 -17.72 -25.78
N PHE A 132 -28.09 -16.53 -25.57
CA PHE A 132 -28.85 -15.31 -25.24
C PHE A 132 -29.29 -14.54 -26.49
N VAL A 133 -30.51 -13.98 -26.50
CA VAL A 133 -31.03 -13.14 -27.60
C VAL A 133 -32.18 -12.21 -27.16
N PRO A 134 -32.28 -10.97 -27.66
CA PRO A 134 -33.47 -10.11 -27.44
C PRO A 134 -34.61 -10.52 -28.37
N ALA A 135 -35.83 -10.07 -28.07
CA ALA A 135 -37.01 -10.25 -28.93
C ALA A 135 -36.96 -9.41 -30.23
N ARG A 136 -36.01 -9.72 -31.12
CA ARG A 136 -35.75 -9.07 -32.41
C ARG A 136 -35.48 -10.11 -33.49
N ARG A 137 -36.34 -10.19 -34.50
CA ARG A 137 -36.30 -11.21 -35.57
C ARG A 137 -34.91 -11.39 -36.21
N ASP A 138 -34.23 -10.30 -36.50
CA ASP A 138 -32.91 -10.27 -37.14
C ASP A 138 -31.78 -10.84 -36.26
N LEU A 139 -31.92 -10.72 -34.94
CA LEU A 139 -30.99 -11.29 -33.97
C LEU A 139 -31.36 -12.74 -33.61
N ILE A 140 -32.65 -13.06 -33.55
CA ILE A 140 -33.14 -14.44 -33.36
C ILE A 140 -32.69 -15.35 -34.53
N GLU A 141 -32.82 -14.89 -35.79
CA GLU A 141 -32.35 -15.63 -36.97
C GLU A 141 -30.85 -15.97 -36.84
N ARG A 142 -30.02 -15.00 -36.47
CA ARG A 142 -28.57 -15.18 -36.28
C ARG A 142 -28.23 -16.06 -35.07
N THR A 143 -28.94 -15.96 -33.95
CA THR A 143 -28.72 -16.86 -32.80
C THR A 143 -29.07 -18.29 -33.17
N VAL A 144 -30.18 -18.53 -33.89
CA VAL A 144 -30.53 -19.86 -34.40
C VAL A 144 -29.48 -20.38 -35.38
N ASP A 145 -28.98 -19.55 -36.31
CA ASP A 145 -27.91 -19.94 -37.24
C ASP A 145 -26.63 -20.39 -36.53
N SER A 146 -26.28 -19.78 -35.38
CA SER A 146 -25.09 -20.18 -34.62
C SER A 146 -25.18 -21.64 -34.12
N VAL A 147 -26.33 -22.03 -33.56
CA VAL A 147 -26.54 -23.35 -32.94
C VAL A 147 -26.90 -24.48 -33.93
N ARG A 148 -27.05 -24.17 -35.23
CA ARG A 148 -27.36 -25.19 -36.25
C ARG A 148 -26.27 -26.25 -36.35
N GLY A 149 -26.64 -27.50 -36.07
CA GLY A 149 -25.76 -28.67 -36.12
C GLY A 149 -25.13 -29.06 -34.79
N ILE A 150 -25.38 -28.32 -33.69
CA ILE A 150 -25.05 -28.79 -32.33
C ILE A 150 -25.86 -30.07 -32.05
N GLY A 151 -25.19 -31.12 -31.56
CA GLY A 151 -25.80 -32.42 -31.23
C GLY A 151 -26.38 -32.50 -29.82
N ASN A 152 -25.92 -31.61 -28.93
CA ASN A 152 -26.44 -31.42 -27.57
C ASN A 152 -27.87 -30.83 -27.59
N ASP A 153 -28.55 -30.90 -26.44
CA ASP A 153 -29.73 -30.05 -26.22
C ASP A 153 -29.31 -28.57 -26.15
N VAL A 154 -30.20 -27.69 -26.60
CA VAL A 154 -29.97 -26.24 -26.69
C VAL A 154 -31.14 -25.49 -26.08
N VAL A 155 -30.88 -24.42 -25.33
CA VAL A 155 -31.89 -23.46 -24.87
C VAL A 155 -31.65 -22.12 -25.55
N ILE A 156 -32.69 -21.57 -26.19
CA ILE A 156 -32.67 -20.18 -26.66
C ILE A 156 -33.32 -19.31 -25.58
N HIS A 157 -32.52 -18.47 -24.94
CA HIS A 157 -32.92 -17.53 -23.91
C HIS A 157 -33.31 -16.20 -24.56
N MET A 158 -34.62 -15.97 -24.69
CA MET A 158 -35.18 -14.71 -25.20
C MET A 158 -35.49 -13.75 -24.04
N TYR A 159 -35.02 -12.51 -24.11
CA TYR A 159 -35.31 -11.49 -23.08
C TYR A 159 -35.94 -10.21 -23.65
N THR A 160 -36.59 -9.43 -22.78
CA THR A 160 -37.03 -8.04 -23.03
C THR A 160 -37.33 -7.31 -21.71
N ALA A 161 -36.87 -6.06 -21.56
CA ALA A 161 -37.20 -5.20 -20.41
C ALA A 161 -38.71 -4.94 -20.29
N THR A 162 -39.28 -5.25 -19.12
CA THR A 162 -40.74 -5.19 -18.87
C THR A 162 -41.17 -4.13 -17.84
N ALA A 163 -40.28 -3.64 -16.98
CA ALA A 163 -40.62 -2.70 -15.91
C ALA A 163 -41.11 -1.33 -16.43
N PRO A 164 -42.05 -0.64 -15.74
CA PRO A 164 -42.65 0.62 -16.19
C PRO A 164 -41.65 1.67 -16.65
N THR A 165 -40.57 1.91 -15.90
CA THR A 165 -39.56 2.91 -16.27
C THR A 165 -38.86 2.59 -17.58
N TRP A 166 -38.60 1.32 -17.89
CA TRP A 166 -38.02 0.92 -19.18
C TRP A 166 -39.03 1.06 -20.31
N ARG A 167 -40.29 0.69 -20.07
CA ARG A 167 -41.37 0.87 -21.05
C ARG A 167 -41.59 2.34 -21.43
N ASP A 168 -41.63 3.21 -20.43
CA ASP A 168 -41.96 4.63 -20.58
C ASP A 168 -40.77 5.47 -21.08
N VAL A 169 -39.55 5.19 -20.59
CA VAL A 169 -38.36 6.03 -20.84
C VAL A 169 -37.43 5.46 -21.92
N VAL A 170 -37.27 4.14 -22.00
CA VAL A 170 -36.29 3.48 -22.91
C VAL A 170 -36.94 2.98 -24.20
N LEU A 171 -38.07 2.27 -24.08
CA LEU A 171 -38.72 1.60 -25.21
C LEU A 171 -39.80 2.45 -25.89
N GLY A 172 -40.42 3.39 -25.15
CA GLY A 172 -41.54 4.20 -25.62
C GLY A 172 -42.77 3.36 -26.00
N LYS A 173 -43.13 2.36 -25.18
CA LYS A 173 -44.18 1.37 -25.49
C LYS A 173 -45.17 1.20 -24.36
N THR A 174 -46.46 1.13 -24.69
CA THR A 174 -47.49 0.66 -23.75
C THR A 174 -47.36 -0.85 -23.49
N ARG A 175 -47.98 -1.35 -22.39
CA ARG A 175 -48.10 -2.79 -22.10
C ARG A 175 -48.53 -3.60 -23.34
N GLY A 176 -49.59 -3.16 -24.04
CA GLY A 176 -50.11 -3.88 -25.21
C GLY A 176 -49.15 -3.94 -26.40
N GLU A 177 -48.39 -2.87 -26.67
CA GLU A 177 -47.38 -2.84 -27.74
C GLU A 177 -46.16 -3.69 -27.40
N LEU A 178 -45.78 -3.76 -26.12
CA LEU A 178 -44.69 -4.61 -25.65
C LEU A 178 -45.10 -6.09 -25.63
N SER A 179 -46.31 -6.43 -25.19
CA SER A 179 -46.85 -7.80 -25.29
C SER A 179 -46.88 -8.28 -26.74
N GLN A 180 -47.21 -7.41 -27.70
CA GLN A 180 -47.15 -7.73 -29.13
C GLN A 180 -45.73 -7.94 -29.67
N LEU A 181 -44.73 -7.19 -29.17
CA LEU A 181 -43.32 -7.35 -29.52
C LEU A 181 -42.77 -8.67 -28.98
N ILE A 182 -42.99 -8.97 -27.70
CA ILE A 182 -42.57 -10.24 -27.06
C ILE A 182 -43.27 -11.42 -27.77
N SER A 183 -44.58 -11.31 -28.03
CA SER A 183 -45.33 -12.31 -28.81
C SER A 183 -44.93 -12.37 -30.29
N ALA A 184 -44.15 -11.43 -30.82
CA ALA A 184 -43.55 -11.52 -32.16
C ALA A 184 -42.22 -12.28 -32.09
N GLY A 185 -41.30 -11.86 -31.22
CA GLY A 185 -40.05 -12.58 -30.98
C GLY A 185 -40.27 -14.06 -30.63
N ALA A 186 -41.26 -14.37 -29.78
CA ALA A 186 -41.61 -15.75 -29.45
C ALA A 186 -42.10 -16.58 -30.66
N ARG A 187 -42.73 -15.94 -31.66
CA ARG A 187 -43.09 -16.60 -32.94
C ARG A 187 -41.88 -16.73 -33.86
N ASP A 188 -41.02 -15.71 -33.92
CA ASP A 188 -39.78 -15.74 -34.70
C ASP A 188 -38.88 -16.89 -34.21
N VAL A 189 -38.76 -17.09 -32.88
CA VAL A 189 -38.06 -18.23 -32.26
C VAL A 189 -38.61 -19.55 -32.80
N LEU A 190 -39.93 -19.78 -32.72
CA LEU A 190 -40.54 -21.02 -33.25
C LEU A 190 -40.35 -21.20 -34.75
N GLU A 191 -40.47 -20.12 -35.54
CA GLU A 191 -40.37 -20.17 -37.00
C GLU A 191 -38.96 -20.57 -37.45
N PHE A 192 -37.93 -20.03 -36.80
CA PHE A 192 -36.54 -20.33 -37.14
C PHE A 192 -36.05 -21.67 -36.58
N THR A 193 -36.60 -22.16 -35.46
CA THR A 193 -36.26 -23.47 -34.86
C THR A 193 -37.11 -24.64 -35.37
N ASP A 194 -37.95 -24.44 -36.40
CA ASP A 194 -38.75 -25.54 -36.96
C ASP A 194 -37.85 -26.70 -37.42
N GLY A 195 -38.25 -27.92 -37.08
CA GLY A 195 -37.46 -29.13 -37.30
C GLY A 195 -36.24 -29.36 -36.39
N MET A 196 -36.02 -28.54 -35.35
CA MET A 196 -34.94 -28.72 -34.37
C MET A 196 -35.46 -29.30 -33.02
N PRO A 197 -35.56 -30.64 -32.87
CA PRO A 197 -36.23 -31.26 -31.71
C PRO A 197 -35.44 -31.16 -30.40
N ASN A 198 -34.14 -30.88 -30.46
CA ASN A 198 -33.23 -30.68 -29.32
C ASN A 198 -33.26 -29.24 -28.77
N VAL A 199 -34.11 -28.35 -29.32
CA VAL A 199 -34.21 -26.96 -28.86
C VAL A 199 -35.38 -26.79 -27.88
N ARG A 200 -35.04 -26.29 -26.69
CA ARG A 200 -35.95 -25.76 -25.66
C ARG A 200 -35.87 -24.23 -25.65
N PHE A 201 -36.80 -23.60 -24.93
CA PHE A 201 -36.94 -22.15 -24.90
C PHE A 201 -36.98 -21.61 -23.48
N GLU A 202 -36.36 -20.45 -23.30
CA GLU A 202 -36.33 -19.69 -22.05
C GLU A 202 -36.81 -18.26 -22.32
N PHE A 203 -37.61 -17.71 -21.40
CA PHE A 203 -38.04 -16.31 -21.48
C PHE A 203 -37.79 -15.56 -20.17
N SER A 204 -37.14 -14.40 -20.30
CA SER A 204 -36.97 -13.42 -19.21
C SER A 204 -37.75 -12.13 -19.45
N PRO A 205 -38.77 -11.84 -18.62
CA PRO A 205 -39.22 -10.47 -18.37
C PRO A 205 -38.12 -9.74 -17.59
N GLU A 206 -37.22 -9.08 -18.30
CA GLU A 206 -36.08 -8.37 -17.71
C GLU A 206 -36.57 -7.19 -16.84
N VAL A 207 -35.88 -6.96 -15.73
CA VAL A 207 -36.32 -6.10 -14.62
C VAL A 207 -37.65 -6.58 -14.00
N PHE A 208 -37.84 -7.90 -13.90
CA PHE A 208 -39.03 -8.55 -13.34
C PHE A 208 -39.46 -7.97 -11.99
N ASN A 209 -38.51 -7.76 -11.07
CA ASN A 209 -38.80 -7.31 -9.70
C ASN A 209 -39.39 -5.89 -9.59
N LEU A 210 -39.37 -5.09 -10.67
CA LEU A 210 -40.03 -3.79 -10.83
C LEU A 210 -41.24 -3.82 -11.77
N THR A 211 -41.61 -4.98 -12.31
CA THR A 211 -42.74 -5.16 -13.24
C THR A 211 -44.02 -5.52 -12.49
N GLU A 212 -45.17 -5.02 -12.93
CA GLU A 212 -46.45 -5.25 -12.27
C GLU A 212 -46.81 -6.75 -12.27
N PRO A 213 -47.22 -7.36 -11.13
CA PRO A 213 -47.39 -8.81 -11.04
C PRO A 213 -48.45 -9.39 -12.00
N ASP A 214 -49.52 -8.62 -12.29
CA ASP A 214 -50.53 -9.01 -13.27
C ASP A 214 -49.95 -9.04 -14.70
N TYR A 215 -49.01 -8.15 -15.00
CA TYR A 215 -48.39 -8.03 -16.31
C TYR A 215 -47.32 -9.09 -16.57
N VAL A 216 -46.55 -9.47 -15.55
CA VAL A 216 -45.60 -10.58 -15.68
C VAL A 216 -46.37 -11.87 -15.97
N LEU A 217 -47.46 -12.14 -15.26
CA LEU A 217 -48.33 -13.29 -15.53
C LEU A 217 -48.92 -13.24 -16.95
N GLU A 218 -49.44 -12.08 -17.40
CA GLU A 218 -49.95 -11.87 -18.77
C GLU A 218 -48.91 -12.28 -19.83
N LEU A 219 -47.65 -11.86 -19.67
CA LEU A 219 -46.58 -12.15 -20.61
C LEU A 219 -46.12 -13.62 -20.54
N CYS A 220 -45.89 -14.16 -19.35
CA CYS A 220 -45.40 -15.52 -19.15
C CYS A 220 -46.43 -16.58 -19.59
N ASP A 221 -47.71 -16.39 -19.28
CA ASP A 221 -48.78 -17.31 -19.69
C ASP A 221 -48.99 -17.27 -21.22
N ALA A 222 -48.82 -16.11 -21.85
CA ALA A 222 -48.88 -15.96 -23.30
C ALA A 222 -47.70 -16.64 -24.01
N VAL A 223 -46.46 -16.47 -23.51
CA VAL A 223 -45.26 -17.10 -24.08
C VAL A 223 -45.29 -18.63 -23.92
N THR A 224 -45.68 -19.14 -22.75
CA THR A 224 -45.80 -20.60 -22.53
C THR A 224 -46.93 -21.24 -23.34
N GLU A 225 -48.03 -20.52 -23.60
CA GLU A 225 -49.08 -20.98 -24.52
C GLU A 225 -48.56 -21.06 -25.96
N LEU A 226 -47.88 -20.01 -26.40
CA LEU A 226 -47.39 -19.85 -27.77
C LEU A 226 -46.34 -20.91 -28.10
N TRP A 227 -45.39 -21.16 -27.18
CA TRP A 227 -44.37 -22.20 -27.29
C TRP A 227 -44.87 -23.62 -27.01
N GLN A 228 -46.15 -23.78 -26.64
CA GLN A 228 -46.78 -25.07 -26.35
C GLN A 228 -46.00 -25.87 -25.30
N ALA A 229 -45.76 -25.25 -24.14
CA ALA A 229 -45.08 -25.89 -23.02
C ALA A 229 -45.80 -27.16 -22.56
N THR A 230 -45.07 -28.26 -22.38
CA THR A 230 -45.55 -29.51 -21.77
C THR A 230 -44.50 -30.06 -20.78
N PRO A 231 -44.83 -31.03 -19.91
CA PRO A 231 -43.85 -31.63 -19.00
C PRO A 231 -42.69 -32.33 -19.73
N GLU A 232 -42.90 -32.82 -20.97
CA GLU A 232 -41.89 -33.46 -21.80
C GLU A 232 -40.99 -32.45 -22.55
N ARG A 233 -41.47 -31.21 -22.75
CA ARG A 233 -40.67 -30.10 -23.30
C ARG A 233 -41.03 -28.81 -22.55
N PRO A 234 -40.53 -28.65 -21.32
CA PRO A 234 -40.87 -27.51 -20.48
C PRO A 234 -40.23 -26.22 -21.01
N VAL A 235 -40.90 -25.10 -20.75
CA VAL A 235 -40.37 -23.75 -20.98
C VAL A 235 -39.74 -23.26 -19.69
N ILE A 236 -38.56 -22.64 -19.78
CA ILE A 236 -37.95 -21.96 -18.65
C ILE A 236 -38.53 -20.54 -18.57
N LEU A 237 -39.00 -20.16 -17.39
CA LEU A 237 -39.40 -18.78 -17.09
C LEU A 237 -38.44 -18.24 -16.04
N ASN A 238 -37.58 -17.32 -16.46
CA ASN A 238 -36.47 -16.83 -15.66
C ASN A 238 -36.73 -15.40 -15.22
N LEU A 239 -36.76 -15.18 -13.90
CA LEU A 239 -37.34 -13.99 -13.28
C LEU A 239 -36.25 -13.12 -12.62
N PRO A 240 -35.49 -12.34 -13.40
CA PRO A 240 -34.28 -11.69 -12.89
C PRO A 240 -34.56 -10.57 -11.89
N ALA A 241 -33.75 -10.49 -10.84
CA ALA A 241 -33.60 -9.27 -10.06
C ALA A 241 -32.51 -8.40 -10.74
N THR A 242 -32.76 -7.98 -11.99
CA THR A 242 -31.80 -7.26 -12.87
C THR A 242 -31.11 -6.07 -12.18
N VAL A 243 -31.82 -5.43 -11.25
CA VAL A 243 -31.23 -4.57 -10.21
C VAL A 243 -31.82 -4.98 -8.87
N GLU A 244 -30.99 -5.26 -7.86
CA GLU A 244 -31.47 -5.57 -6.51
C GLU A 244 -32.02 -4.30 -5.83
N ILE A 245 -33.34 -4.18 -5.66
CA ILE A 245 -33.98 -2.95 -5.13
C ILE A 245 -34.64 -3.07 -3.76
N ALA A 246 -34.77 -4.29 -3.22
CA ALA A 246 -35.53 -4.60 -2.01
C ALA A 246 -34.77 -5.56 -1.09
N THR A 247 -35.35 -5.95 0.04
CA THR A 247 -34.81 -7.06 0.85
C THR A 247 -35.23 -8.41 0.26
N PRO A 248 -34.42 -9.48 0.40
CA PRO A 248 -34.67 -10.79 -0.22
C PRO A 248 -36.06 -11.37 -0.01
N ASN A 249 -36.67 -11.14 1.16
CA ASN A 249 -38.02 -11.59 1.47
C ASN A 249 -39.10 -11.03 0.52
N VAL A 250 -38.87 -9.86 -0.11
CA VAL A 250 -39.81 -9.25 -1.07
C VAL A 250 -39.72 -9.94 -2.42
N TYR A 251 -38.50 -10.30 -2.84
CA TYR A 251 -38.28 -11.10 -4.04
C TYR A 251 -38.84 -12.53 -3.85
N ALA A 252 -38.62 -13.15 -2.68
CA ALA A 252 -39.23 -14.44 -2.35
C ALA A 252 -40.77 -14.40 -2.38
N ASP A 253 -41.41 -13.35 -1.86
CA ASP A 253 -42.86 -13.15 -1.98
C ASP A 253 -43.32 -13.00 -3.45
N GLN A 254 -42.53 -12.33 -4.30
CA GLN A 254 -42.79 -12.23 -5.75
C GLN A 254 -42.62 -13.59 -6.45
N ILE A 255 -41.59 -14.37 -6.12
CA ILE A 255 -41.36 -15.72 -6.69
C ILE A 255 -42.44 -16.70 -6.25
N GLU A 256 -42.86 -16.68 -4.97
CA GLU A 256 -43.95 -17.52 -4.47
C GLU A 256 -45.30 -17.14 -5.11
N TYR A 257 -45.53 -15.85 -5.34
CA TYR A 257 -46.68 -15.40 -6.12
C TYR A 257 -46.67 -15.98 -7.54
N MET A 258 -45.54 -15.89 -8.26
CA MET A 258 -45.41 -16.45 -9.61
C MET A 258 -45.57 -17.97 -9.62
N HIS A 259 -44.93 -18.69 -8.68
CA HIS A 259 -45.07 -20.14 -8.53
C HIS A 259 -46.55 -20.57 -8.39
N ARG A 260 -47.34 -19.84 -7.61
CA ARG A 260 -48.74 -20.16 -7.31
C ARG A 260 -49.74 -19.77 -8.40
N ASN A 261 -49.40 -18.78 -9.25
CA ASN A 261 -50.37 -18.16 -10.17
C ASN A 261 -50.06 -18.37 -11.67
N LEU A 262 -48.85 -18.79 -12.04
CA LEU A 262 -48.52 -19.14 -13.44
C LEU A 262 -49.39 -20.29 -13.96
N SER A 263 -49.93 -20.13 -15.18
CA SER A 263 -50.54 -21.25 -15.90
C SER A 263 -49.49 -22.29 -16.29
N ARG A 264 -49.92 -23.56 -16.44
CA ARG A 264 -49.05 -24.67 -16.91
C ARG A 264 -47.80 -24.86 -16.03
N ARG A 265 -47.90 -24.62 -14.72
CA ARG A 265 -46.77 -24.63 -13.78
C ARG A 265 -46.00 -25.96 -13.74
N ASP A 266 -46.64 -27.07 -14.10
CA ASP A 266 -46.06 -28.40 -14.29
C ASP A 266 -45.17 -28.53 -15.55
N SER A 267 -45.36 -27.62 -16.50
CA SER A 267 -44.68 -27.49 -17.79
C SER A 267 -43.70 -26.32 -17.81
N VAL A 268 -43.44 -25.72 -16.65
CA VAL A 268 -42.55 -24.57 -16.44
C VAL A 268 -41.42 -24.96 -15.51
N ILE A 269 -40.18 -24.66 -15.93
CA ILE A 269 -39.03 -24.59 -15.02
C ILE A 269 -38.95 -23.14 -14.54
N LEU A 270 -39.23 -22.90 -13.26
CA LEU A 270 -39.15 -21.56 -12.67
C LEU A 270 -37.70 -21.26 -12.29
N SER A 271 -37.09 -20.30 -12.98
CA SER A 271 -35.70 -19.90 -12.81
C SER A 271 -35.56 -18.51 -12.19
N VAL A 272 -34.45 -18.29 -11.50
CA VAL A 272 -34.10 -17.00 -10.90
C VAL A 272 -32.67 -16.59 -11.23
N HIS A 273 -32.50 -15.30 -11.51
CA HIS A 273 -31.24 -14.66 -11.88
C HIS A 273 -31.09 -13.36 -11.05
N PRO A 274 -30.67 -13.45 -9.77
CA PRO A 274 -30.53 -12.27 -8.92
C PRO A 274 -29.12 -11.67 -8.98
N HIS A 275 -29.04 -10.37 -9.29
CA HIS A 275 -27.83 -9.57 -9.05
C HIS A 275 -27.73 -9.13 -7.58
N ASN A 276 -26.63 -8.48 -7.24
CA ASN A 276 -26.19 -8.28 -5.87
C ASN A 276 -26.11 -6.78 -5.45
N ASP A 277 -26.90 -5.89 -6.07
CA ASP A 277 -26.78 -4.42 -5.91
C ASP A 277 -27.01 -3.91 -4.47
N ARG A 278 -27.49 -4.76 -3.55
CA ARG A 278 -27.67 -4.46 -2.12
C ARG A 278 -26.89 -5.42 -1.22
N GLY A 279 -26.01 -6.24 -1.80
CA GLY A 279 -25.20 -7.25 -1.11
C GLY A 279 -26.01 -8.46 -0.62
N THR A 280 -27.20 -8.73 -1.19
CA THR A 280 -28.06 -9.82 -0.73
C THR A 280 -28.52 -10.79 -1.83
N GLY A 281 -27.84 -10.84 -2.99
CA GLY A 281 -28.17 -11.73 -4.11
C GLY A 281 -28.21 -13.22 -3.75
N ILE A 282 -27.29 -13.68 -2.89
CA ILE A 282 -27.26 -15.04 -2.32
C ILE A 282 -28.57 -15.36 -1.58
N ALA A 283 -28.98 -14.49 -0.65
CA ALA A 283 -30.22 -14.65 0.08
C ALA A 283 -31.47 -14.48 -0.82
N CYS A 284 -31.39 -13.67 -1.90
CA CYS A 284 -32.45 -13.62 -2.90
C CYS A 284 -32.64 -14.98 -3.60
N ALA A 285 -31.56 -15.69 -3.95
CA ALA A 285 -31.62 -17.02 -4.54
C ALA A 285 -32.11 -18.10 -3.56
N GLU A 286 -31.54 -18.17 -2.34
CA GLU A 286 -31.94 -19.16 -1.33
C GLU A 286 -33.43 -19.06 -0.97
N LEU A 287 -33.92 -17.84 -0.70
CA LEU A 287 -35.33 -17.63 -0.38
C LEU A 287 -36.25 -17.82 -1.60
N ALA A 288 -35.74 -17.63 -2.83
CA ALA A 288 -36.49 -17.96 -4.04
C ALA A 288 -36.63 -19.47 -4.27
N VAL A 289 -35.61 -20.27 -3.95
CA VAL A 289 -35.70 -21.74 -3.96
C VAL A 289 -36.71 -22.22 -2.91
N LEU A 290 -36.68 -21.66 -1.70
CA LEU A 290 -37.72 -21.91 -0.67
C LEU A 290 -39.13 -21.46 -1.10
N ALA A 291 -39.23 -20.49 -2.01
CA ALA A 291 -40.46 -20.01 -2.64
C ALA A 291 -40.89 -20.82 -3.89
N GLY A 292 -40.15 -21.88 -4.25
CA GLY A 292 -40.48 -22.80 -5.34
C GLY A 292 -39.88 -22.46 -6.71
N ALA A 293 -38.79 -21.69 -6.75
CA ALA A 293 -37.85 -21.73 -7.87
C ALA A 293 -37.14 -23.10 -7.92
N GLN A 294 -36.80 -23.56 -9.12
CA GLN A 294 -36.23 -24.88 -9.39
C GLN A 294 -34.84 -24.80 -10.06
N ARG A 295 -34.47 -23.62 -10.55
CA ARG A 295 -33.26 -23.33 -11.32
C ARG A 295 -32.69 -21.99 -10.87
N VAL A 296 -31.38 -21.89 -10.78
CA VAL A 296 -30.67 -20.66 -10.37
C VAL A 296 -29.57 -20.37 -11.37
N GLU A 297 -29.62 -19.17 -11.95
CA GLU A 297 -28.57 -18.64 -12.79
C GLU A 297 -27.64 -17.73 -11.98
N GLY A 298 -26.34 -17.78 -12.28
CA GLY A 298 -25.36 -16.90 -11.67
C GLY A 298 -23.94 -17.18 -12.15
N CYS A 299 -22.93 -16.71 -11.43
CA CYS A 299 -21.52 -16.88 -11.79
C CYS A 299 -20.69 -17.49 -10.67
N VAL A 300 -19.62 -18.21 -11.03
CA VAL A 300 -18.68 -18.76 -10.06
C VAL A 300 -17.92 -17.61 -9.40
N PHE A 301 -17.97 -17.56 -8.06
CA PHE A 301 -17.49 -16.44 -7.25
C PHE A 301 -18.17 -15.09 -7.54
N GLY A 302 -19.39 -15.12 -8.09
CA GLY A 302 -20.25 -13.94 -8.19
C GLY A 302 -19.78 -12.87 -9.18
N ASN A 303 -19.11 -13.25 -10.27
CA ASN A 303 -18.84 -12.34 -11.38
C ASN A 303 -20.14 -11.83 -12.05
N GLY A 304 -20.07 -10.79 -12.88
CA GLY A 304 -21.21 -10.25 -13.64
C GLY A 304 -21.52 -8.78 -13.32
N GLU A 305 -22.64 -8.32 -13.88
CA GLU A 305 -23.01 -6.90 -13.96
C GLU A 305 -22.94 -6.13 -12.61
N ARG A 306 -22.16 -5.04 -12.60
CA ARG A 306 -21.94 -4.02 -11.54
C ARG A 306 -21.42 -4.51 -10.19
N THR A 307 -22.19 -5.37 -9.52
CA THR A 307 -21.96 -5.89 -8.17
C THR A 307 -21.89 -7.42 -8.16
N GLY A 308 -21.95 -8.03 -9.35
CA GLY A 308 -22.00 -9.46 -9.54
C GLY A 308 -23.41 -9.99 -9.76
N ASN A 309 -23.47 -11.15 -10.42
CA ASN A 309 -24.56 -12.10 -10.21
C ASN A 309 -24.46 -12.71 -8.81
N VAL A 310 -25.48 -13.47 -8.43
CA VAL A 310 -25.36 -14.38 -7.30
C VAL A 310 -24.22 -15.37 -7.52
N ASP A 311 -23.44 -15.58 -6.46
CA ASP A 311 -22.36 -16.56 -6.44
C ASP A 311 -22.90 -17.99 -6.29
N ILE A 312 -22.86 -18.75 -7.38
CA ILE A 312 -23.30 -20.15 -7.37
C ILE A 312 -22.34 -21.08 -6.63
N ALA A 313 -21.08 -20.68 -6.40
CA ALA A 313 -20.15 -21.42 -5.55
C ALA A 313 -20.51 -21.28 -4.06
N THR A 314 -20.77 -20.04 -3.61
CA THR A 314 -21.30 -19.82 -2.25
C THR A 314 -22.64 -20.52 -2.03
N LEU A 315 -23.56 -20.49 -3.01
CA LEU A 315 -24.84 -21.22 -2.89
C LEU A 315 -24.65 -22.74 -2.79
N ALA A 316 -23.80 -23.34 -3.64
CA ALA A 316 -23.50 -24.77 -3.59
C ALA A 316 -22.87 -25.16 -2.24
N LEU A 317 -21.89 -24.38 -1.76
CA LEU A 317 -21.20 -24.67 -0.51
C LEU A 317 -22.06 -24.38 0.73
N ASN A 318 -23.05 -23.49 0.65
CA ASN A 318 -24.08 -23.34 1.67
C ASN A 318 -24.96 -24.59 1.80
N LEU A 319 -25.27 -25.29 0.71
CA LEU A 319 -25.98 -26.59 0.77
C LEU A 319 -25.10 -27.67 1.41
N HIS A 320 -23.85 -27.78 0.95
CA HIS A 320 -22.88 -28.73 1.49
C HIS A 320 -22.68 -28.53 3.01
N ALA A 321 -22.52 -27.28 3.48
CA ALA A 321 -22.42 -26.92 4.88
C ALA A 321 -23.70 -27.18 5.71
N GLN A 322 -24.81 -27.58 5.10
CA GLN A 322 -26.04 -28.06 5.76
C GLN A 322 -26.30 -29.56 5.52
N GLY A 323 -25.38 -30.29 4.89
CA GLY A 323 -25.51 -31.73 4.60
C GLY A 323 -26.41 -32.05 3.40
N VAL A 324 -26.63 -31.08 2.51
CA VAL A 324 -27.35 -31.27 1.24
C VAL A 324 -26.31 -31.30 0.10
N ASP A 325 -26.34 -32.35 -0.70
CA ASP A 325 -25.47 -32.50 -1.88
C ASP A 325 -25.76 -31.38 -2.91
N PRO A 326 -24.78 -30.51 -3.24
CA PRO A 326 -24.95 -29.49 -4.26
C PRO A 326 -24.90 -30.02 -5.69
N MET A 327 -24.48 -31.27 -5.90
CA MET A 327 -24.28 -31.94 -7.20
C MET A 327 -23.21 -31.28 -8.11
N ILE A 328 -22.32 -30.48 -7.52
CA ILE A 328 -21.20 -29.76 -8.17
C ILE A 328 -19.94 -29.96 -7.32
N ASP A 329 -18.80 -30.24 -7.96
CA ASP A 329 -17.52 -30.46 -7.30
C ASP A 329 -16.78 -29.15 -6.97
N PHE A 330 -16.31 -29.05 -5.72
CA PHE A 330 -15.49 -27.95 -5.18
C PHE A 330 -14.27 -28.48 -4.36
N SER A 331 -13.89 -29.74 -4.56
CA SER A 331 -12.85 -30.44 -3.77
C SER A 331 -11.41 -29.91 -3.98
N ASP A 332 -11.15 -29.15 -5.05
CA ASP A 332 -9.99 -28.26 -5.19
C ASP A 332 -10.49 -26.85 -5.51
N ILE A 333 -10.97 -26.14 -4.48
CA ILE A 333 -11.50 -24.78 -4.63
C ILE A 333 -10.42 -23.80 -5.13
N ASP A 334 -9.14 -24.12 -4.97
CA ASP A 334 -8.02 -23.28 -5.36
C ASP A 334 -7.69 -23.42 -6.85
N GLU A 335 -7.87 -24.58 -7.48
CA GLU A 335 -7.78 -24.71 -8.95
C GLU A 335 -8.95 -24.02 -9.64
N ILE A 336 -10.14 -24.07 -9.02
CA ILE A 336 -11.31 -23.31 -9.46
C ILE A 336 -11.00 -21.80 -9.33
N ALA A 337 -10.51 -21.33 -8.17
CA ALA A 337 -10.11 -19.93 -7.96
C ALA A 337 -9.04 -19.45 -8.95
N ARG A 338 -7.94 -20.20 -9.09
CA ARG A 338 -6.86 -19.92 -10.06
C ARG A 338 -7.40 -19.82 -11.48
N THR A 339 -8.28 -20.74 -11.88
CA THR A 339 -8.83 -20.77 -13.24
C THR A 339 -9.82 -19.63 -13.47
N VAL A 340 -10.72 -19.35 -12.53
CA VAL A 340 -11.67 -18.23 -12.62
C VAL A 340 -10.90 -16.90 -12.71
N SER A 341 -9.99 -16.62 -11.77
CA SER A 341 -9.18 -15.38 -11.80
C SER A 341 -8.29 -15.27 -13.03
N HIS A 342 -7.77 -16.38 -13.59
CA HIS A 342 -7.06 -16.35 -14.87
C HIS A 342 -7.98 -15.99 -16.04
N CYS A 343 -9.22 -16.47 -16.05
CA CYS A 343 -10.16 -16.22 -17.15
C CYS A 343 -10.81 -14.83 -17.06
N THR A 344 -11.18 -14.38 -15.86
CA THR A 344 -11.80 -13.06 -15.62
C THR A 344 -10.80 -11.92 -15.50
N LEU A 345 -9.53 -12.21 -15.20
CA LEU A 345 -8.51 -11.24 -14.78
C LEU A 345 -8.88 -10.47 -13.50
N MET A 346 -9.82 -11.00 -12.69
CA MET A 346 -10.26 -10.41 -11.43
C MET A 346 -9.77 -11.23 -10.23
N PRO A 347 -9.20 -10.61 -9.18
CA PRO A 347 -8.78 -11.31 -7.98
C PRO A 347 -9.99 -11.74 -7.12
N ILE A 348 -9.91 -12.91 -6.50
CA ILE A 348 -10.85 -13.32 -5.46
C ILE A 348 -10.60 -12.46 -4.20
N HIS A 349 -11.66 -11.93 -3.59
CA HIS A 349 -11.55 -11.12 -2.39
C HIS A 349 -11.17 -11.97 -1.16
N GLU A 350 -10.28 -11.47 -0.30
CA GLU A 350 -9.75 -12.19 0.88
C GLU A 350 -10.82 -12.77 1.82
N ARG A 351 -12.02 -12.19 1.82
CA ARG A 351 -13.16 -12.59 2.67
C ARG A 351 -14.35 -13.16 1.88
N HIS A 352 -14.15 -13.50 0.61
CA HIS A 352 -15.15 -14.18 -0.20
C HIS A 352 -15.47 -15.55 0.41
N PRO A 353 -16.75 -15.93 0.62
CA PRO A 353 -17.08 -17.16 1.35
C PRO A 353 -16.39 -18.41 0.78
N TYR A 354 -15.93 -19.28 1.67
CA TYR A 354 -15.21 -20.55 1.39
C TYR A 354 -13.83 -20.45 0.70
N VAL A 355 -13.63 -19.49 -0.21
CA VAL A 355 -12.43 -19.37 -1.09
C VAL A 355 -11.49 -18.21 -0.76
N GLY A 356 -11.92 -17.19 0.00
CA GLY A 356 -11.05 -16.08 0.37
C GLY A 356 -9.93 -16.51 1.33
N ASP A 357 -8.69 -16.04 1.14
CA ASP A 357 -7.50 -16.38 1.95
C ASP A 357 -7.74 -16.32 3.47
N MET A 358 -8.63 -15.43 3.94
CA MET A 358 -8.88 -15.19 5.35
C MET A 358 -10.01 -16.02 5.96
N VAL A 359 -10.78 -16.81 5.19
CA VAL A 359 -12.04 -17.41 5.70
C VAL A 359 -11.85 -18.63 6.59
N HIS A 360 -10.73 -19.36 6.43
CA HIS A 360 -10.35 -20.49 7.31
C HIS A 360 -9.34 -20.07 8.39
N THR A 361 -8.99 -18.77 8.46
CA THR A 361 -8.00 -18.25 9.39
C THR A 361 -8.62 -17.75 10.70
N ALA A 362 -8.00 -18.05 11.85
CA ALA A 362 -8.42 -17.55 13.16
C ALA A 362 -7.32 -16.77 13.90
N PHE A 363 -7.42 -15.44 13.92
CA PHE A 363 -6.47 -14.54 14.59
C PHE A 363 -6.61 -14.52 16.13
N SER A 364 -7.81 -14.77 16.66
CA SER A 364 -8.05 -14.73 18.11
C SER A 364 -7.52 -15.98 18.80
N GLY A 365 -6.63 -15.81 19.77
CA GLY A 365 -6.09 -16.90 20.59
C GLY A 365 -7.15 -17.72 21.36
N THR A 366 -8.33 -17.15 21.63
CA THR A 366 -9.44 -17.92 22.22
C THR A 366 -10.19 -18.77 21.18
N HIS A 367 -10.23 -18.32 19.92
CA HIS A 367 -10.80 -19.10 18.83
C HIS A 367 -9.84 -20.24 18.45
N GLN A 368 -8.54 -19.96 18.36
CA GLN A 368 -7.49 -20.97 18.11
C GLN A 368 -7.51 -22.11 19.15
N ASP A 369 -7.63 -21.79 20.45
CA ASP A 369 -7.76 -22.77 21.53
C ASP A 369 -9.05 -23.60 21.43
N ALA A 370 -10.17 -22.99 21.05
CA ALA A 370 -11.44 -23.67 20.82
C ALA A 370 -11.41 -24.59 19.58
N ILE A 371 -10.84 -24.13 18.46
CA ILE A 371 -10.63 -24.90 17.22
C ILE A 371 -9.74 -26.11 17.51
N LYS A 372 -8.60 -25.90 18.20
CA LYS A 372 -7.68 -26.97 18.62
C LYS A 372 -8.37 -28.02 19.50
N LYS A 373 -9.26 -27.60 20.40
CA LYS A 373 -10.10 -28.51 21.20
C LYS A 373 -11.13 -29.24 20.36
N GLY A 374 -11.73 -28.57 19.36
CA GLY A 374 -12.62 -29.19 18.37
C GLY A 374 -11.93 -30.31 17.61
N PHE A 375 -10.79 -30.02 16.96
CA PHE A 375 -9.98 -31.05 16.28
C PHE A 375 -9.60 -32.20 17.22
N ALA A 376 -9.08 -31.91 18.42
CA ALA A 376 -8.70 -32.95 19.38
C ALA A 376 -9.90 -33.80 19.85
N GLU A 377 -11.11 -33.24 19.87
CA GLU A 377 -12.34 -33.98 20.17
C GLU A 377 -12.83 -34.81 18.97
N HIS A 378 -12.74 -34.25 17.75
CA HIS A 378 -13.07 -34.89 16.47
C HIS A 378 -12.25 -36.16 16.23
N ARG A 379 -10.90 -36.08 16.28
CA ARG A 379 -10.01 -37.25 16.13
C ARG A 379 -10.28 -38.33 17.17
N ARG A 380 -10.55 -37.91 18.41
CA ARG A 380 -10.90 -38.79 19.53
C ARG A 380 -12.30 -39.41 19.36
N ARG A 381 -13.22 -38.78 18.63
CA ARG A 381 -14.52 -39.35 18.26
C ARG A 381 -14.36 -40.38 17.14
N ALA A 382 -13.68 -40.03 16.04
CA ALA A 382 -13.35 -40.93 14.92
C ALA A 382 -12.70 -42.24 15.42
N ALA A 383 -11.62 -42.11 16.20
CA ALA A 383 -10.93 -43.26 16.80
C ALA A 383 -11.76 -44.07 17.83
N ALA A 384 -12.91 -43.55 18.29
CA ALA A 384 -13.80 -44.23 19.24
C ALA A 384 -15.03 -44.86 18.57
N THR A 385 -15.47 -44.38 17.41
CA THR A 385 -16.51 -45.02 16.59
C THR A 385 -15.91 -46.03 15.61
N GLY A 386 -14.69 -45.78 15.13
CA GLY A 386 -14.03 -46.56 14.07
C GLY A 386 -14.28 -46.01 12.66
N GLU A 387 -14.89 -44.82 12.55
CA GLU A 387 -15.13 -44.10 11.30
C GLU A 387 -13.89 -43.24 10.93
N PRO A 388 -13.59 -43.02 9.63
CA PRO A 388 -12.58 -42.07 9.19
C PRO A 388 -12.83 -40.63 9.67
N GLU A 389 -11.76 -39.84 9.86
CA GLU A 389 -11.88 -38.42 10.25
C GLU A 389 -12.66 -37.58 9.20
N ASN A 390 -12.63 -37.97 7.93
CA ASN A 390 -13.34 -37.32 6.82
C ASN A 390 -14.73 -37.92 6.51
N GLU A 391 -15.22 -38.86 7.32
CA GLU A 391 -16.57 -39.45 7.17
C GLU A 391 -17.49 -39.19 8.38
N ILE A 392 -16.95 -38.65 9.47
CA ILE A 392 -17.68 -38.44 10.73
C ILE A 392 -18.11 -36.99 10.92
N ASP A 393 -19.30 -36.76 11.49
CA ASP A 393 -19.88 -35.45 11.83
C ASP A 393 -18.83 -34.38 12.15
N TRP A 394 -18.76 -33.32 11.34
CA TRP A 394 -17.93 -32.15 11.62
C TRP A 394 -18.46 -31.39 12.84
N ARG A 395 -17.59 -31.11 13.83
CA ARG A 395 -17.96 -30.44 15.10
C ARG A 395 -16.85 -29.55 15.67
N VAL A 396 -16.10 -28.85 14.81
CA VAL A 396 -15.05 -27.92 15.25
C VAL A 396 -15.63 -26.51 15.43
N PRO A 397 -15.41 -25.83 16.58
CA PRO A 397 -15.89 -24.46 16.77
C PRO A 397 -15.29 -23.49 15.74
N TYR A 398 -16.05 -22.46 15.35
CA TYR A 398 -15.67 -21.38 14.41
C TYR A 398 -15.42 -21.78 12.94
N LEU A 399 -15.23 -23.06 12.62
CA LEU A 399 -15.10 -23.54 11.23
C LEU A 399 -16.44 -24.18 10.80
N PRO A 400 -17.14 -23.66 9.77
CA PRO A 400 -18.48 -24.16 9.39
C PRO A 400 -18.43 -25.54 8.69
N ILE A 401 -17.31 -25.84 8.01
CA ILE A 401 -16.98 -27.10 7.32
C ILE A 401 -15.52 -27.48 7.70
N ASP A 402 -15.06 -28.68 7.34
CA ASP A 402 -13.60 -28.92 7.33
C ASP A 402 -13.02 -28.22 6.08
N PRO A 403 -11.99 -27.36 6.21
CA PRO A 403 -11.29 -26.82 5.05
C PRO A 403 -10.78 -27.91 4.10
N ALA A 404 -10.49 -29.11 4.61
CA ALA A 404 -10.01 -30.25 3.83
C ALA A 404 -11.05 -30.77 2.82
N ASP A 405 -12.36 -30.60 3.08
CA ASP A 405 -13.43 -31.04 2.18
C ASP A 405 -13.44 -30.28 0.83
N ILE A 406 -12.80 -29.09 0.81
CA ILE A 406 -12.63 -28.23 -0.38
C ILE A 406 -11.14 -28.03 -0.76
N GLY A 407 -10.26 -28.90 -0.28
CA GLY A 407 -8.84 -28.93 -0.65
C GLY A 407 -7.92 -27.97 0.12
N ARG A 408 -8.44 -27.26 1.13
CA ARG A 408 -7.69 -26.28 1.95
C ARG A 408 -7.26 -26.82 3.31
N THR A 409 -6.42 -26.06 4.00
CA THR A 409 -6.01 -26.31 5.39
C THR A 409 -6.70 -25.35 6.37
N TYR A 410 -6.87 -25.80 7.62
CA TYR A 410 -7.08 -24.85 8.71
C TYR A 410 -5.75 -24.15 9.02
N ASP A 411 -5.60 -22.95 8.48
CA ASP A 411 -4.44 -22.12 8.74
C ASP A 411 -4.58 -21.48 10.13
N ALA A 412 -3.92 -22.13 11.09
CA ALA A 412 -3.66 -21.59 12.41
C ALA A 412 -2.64 -20.45 12.32
N VAL A 413 -3.03 -19.33 11.69
CA VAL A 413 -2.20 -18.12 11.54
C VAL A 413 -2.05 -17.44 12.90
N ILE A 414 -1.14 -17.98 13.70
CA ILE A 414 -0.71 -17.42 14.98
C ILE A 414 0.34 -16.34 14.66
N ARG A 415 -0.11 -15.27 14.01
CA ARG A 415 0.60 -14.00 13.95
C ARG A 415 0.67 -13.45 15.37
N VAL A 416 1.85 -13.52 16.00
CA VAL A 416 2.00 -13.06 17.39
C VAL A 416 2.17 -11.56 17.37
N ASN A 417 1.05 -10.86 17.48
CA ASN A 417 0.96 -9.43 17.72
C ASN A 417 0.90 -9.11 19.23
N SER A 418 0.90 -7.83 19.59
CA SER A 418 0.85 -7.36 20.99
C SER A 418 -0.40 -7.77 21.78
N GLN A 419 -1.45 -8.29 21.13
CA GLN A 419 -2.66 -8.82 21.76
C GLN A 419 -2.64 -10.35 21.97
N SER A 420 -1.60 -11.04 21.48
CA SER A 420 -1.59 -12.50 21.36
C SER A 420 -1.35 -13.24 22.67
N GLY A 421 -2.17 -14.26 22.92
CA GLY A 421 -2.16 -15.01 24.17
C GLY A 421 -0.95 -15.94 24.33
N LYS A 422 -0.46 -16.07 25.57
CA LYS A 422 0.70 -16.90 25.96
C LYS A 422 0.66 -18.37 25.49
N GLY A 423 -0.53 -18.90 25.19
CA GLY A 423 -0.71 -20.24 24.65
C GLY A 423 -0.36 -20.38 23.15
N GLY A 424 -0.46 -19.30 22.36
CA GLY A 424 -0.09 -19.30 20.93
C GLY A 424 1.41 -19.44 20.74
N ILE A 425 2.19 -18.59 21.43
CA ILE A 425 3.67 -18.61 21.45
C ILE A 425 4.19 -20.02 21.80
N ALA A 426 3.69 -20.60 22.90
CA ALA A 426 4.10 -21.93 23.36
C ALA A 426 3.66 -23.05 22.40
N TYR A 427 2.57 -22.87 21.65
CA TYR A 427 2.12 -23.86 20.67
C TYR A 427 2.94 -23.80 19.38
N LEU A 428 3.27 -22.62 18.86
CA LEU A 428 4.14 -22.49 17.68
C LEU A 428 5.51 -23.14 17.90
N LEU A 429 6.19 -22.81 19.00
CA LEU A 429 7.49 -23.41 19.32
C LEU A 429 7.41 -24.93 19.53
N ALA A 430 6.28 -25.45 20.04
CA ALA A 430 6.06 -26.89 20.20
C ALA A 430 5.68 -27.62 18.90
N THR A 431 5.00 -26.95 17.96
CA THR A 431 4.55 -27.55 16.68
C THR A 431 5.64 -27.48 15.61
N GLU A 432 6.24 -26.31 15.39
CA GLU A 432 7.24 -26.12 14.33
C GLU A 432 8.64 -26.61 14.74
N TYR A 433 9.02 -26.38 16.01
CA TYR A 433 10.37 -26.63 16.53
C TYR A 433 10.45 -27.69 17.63
N GLY A 434 9.32 -28.30 18.00
CA GLY A 434 9.26 -29.36 19.01
C GLY A 434 9.56 -28.95 20.46
N LEU A 435 9.67 -27.66 20.78
CA LEU A 435 10.04 -27.15 22.11
C LEU A 435 8.83 -27.13 23.08
N ASP A 436 8.73 -28.10 24.00
CA ASP A 436 7.70 -28.10 25.06
C ASP A 436 8.21 -27.31 26.29
N LEU A 437 8.09 -25.99 26.21
CA LEU A 437 8.57 -25.07 27.24
C LEU A 437 7.83 -25.29 28.57
N PRO A 438 8.52 -25.48 29.72
CA PRO A 438 7.86 -25.54 31.03
C PRO A 438 6.98 -24.31 31.31
N ARG A 439 5.81 -24.49 31.94
CA ARG A 439 4.80 -23.42 32.15
C ARG A 439 5.33 -22.11 32.76
N ARG A 440 6.41 -22.15 33.55
CA ARG A 440 7.08 -20.94 34.07
C ARG A 440 7.92 -20.24 33.00
N LEU A 441 8.67 -20.99 32.19
CA LEU A 441 9.41 -20.49 31.04
C LEU A 441 8.46 -19.90 29.98
N GLN A 442 7.28 -20.50 29.74
CA GLN A 442 6.23 -19.89 28.89
C GLN A 442 5.81 -18.48 29.37
N ILE A 443 5.73 -18.28 30.70
CA ILE A 443 5.37 -16.98 31.32
C ILE A 443 6.57 -16.01 31.34
N ASP A 444 7.79 -16.52 31.17
CA ASP A 444 9.01 -15.74 31.02
C ASP A 444 9.21 -15.30 29.57
N PHE A 445 9.28 -16.24 28.64
CA PHE A 445 9.45 -15.96 27.22
C PHE A 445 8.35 -15.07 26.64
N ALA A 446 7.08 -15.26 27.05
CA ALA A 446 5.99 -14.38 26.61
C ALA A 446 6.16 -12.90 27.03
N ARG A 447 7.01 -12.58 28.02
CA ARG A 447 7.38 -11.18 28.33
C ARG A 447 8.46 -10.65 27.39
N HIS A 448 9.39 -11.50 26.92
CA HIS A 448 10.37 -11.13 25.90
C HIS A 448 9.69 -10.92 24.54
N VAL A 449 8.77 -11.81 24.16
CA VAL A 449 7.96 -11.68 22.94
C VAL A 449 7.09 -10.42 22.99
N GLN A 450 6.39 -10.15 24.09
CA GLN A 450 5.61 -8.91 24.27
C GLN A 450 6.50 -7.66 24.12
N ALA A 451 7.66 -7.63 24.77
CA ALA A 451 8.60 -6.50 24.65
C ALA A 451 9.16 -6.32 23.22
N HIS A 452 9.19 -7.39 22.43
CA HIS A 452 9.59 -7.35 21.02
C HIS A 452 8.43 -6.84 20.12
N THR A 453 7.22 -7.37 20.27
CA THR A 453 6.02 -6.89 19.52
C THR A 453 5.70 -5.42 19.82
N ASP A 454 5.81 -5.02 21.08
CA ASP A 454 5.49 -3.66 21.54
C ASP A 454 6.54 -2.63 21.07
N ALA A 455 7.73 -3.09 20.63
CA ALA A 455 8.82 -2.26 20.12
C ALA A 455 8.92 -2.26 18.58
N SER A 456 8.50 -3.33 17.89
CA SER A 456 8.49 -3.42 16.44
C SER A 456 7.18 -2.97 15.79
N GLY A 457 6.05 -3.06 16.50
CA GLY A 457 4.71 -2.86 15.95
C GLY A 457 4.24 -3.98 14.99
N ALA A 458 5.13 -4.91 14.64
CA ALA A 458 4.90 -5.95 13.65
C ALA A 458 4.34 -7.25 14.25
N GLU A 459 3.79 -8.10 13.39
CA GLU A 459 3.34 -9.44 13.74
C GLU A 459 4.50 -10.44 13.65
N VAL A 460 4.82 -11.11 14.76
CA VAL A 460 6.00 -12.00 14.85
C VAL A 460 5.64 -13.40 14.33
N THR A 461 6.46 -13.92 13.42
CA THR A 461 6.33 -15.26 12.83
C THR A 461 6.92 -16.36 13.71
N ALA A 462 6.63 -17.63 13.37
CA ALA A 462 7.20 -18.78 14.09
C ALA A 462 8.74 -18.83 14.06
N ALA A 463 9.37 -18.35 12.98
CA ALA A 463 10.82 -18.28 12.85
C ALA A 463 11.41 -17.22 13.79
N GLU A 464 10.88 -15.99 13.77
CA GLU A 464 11.34 -14.91 14.64
C GLU A 464 11.09 -15.22 16.13
N LEU A 465 10.03 -15.96 16.48
CA LEU A 465 9.85 -16.50 17.82
C LEU A 465 10.93 -17.53 18.20
N PHE A 466 11.40 -18.33 17.26
CA PHE A 466 12.47 -19.29 17.50
C PHE A 466 13.83 -18.58 17.64
N ASP A 467 14.13 -17.63 16.76
CA ASP A 467 15.36 -16.83 16.83
C ASP A 467 15.42 -15.98 18.11
N LEU A 468 14.30 -15.37 18.51
CA LEU A 468 14.18 -14.67 19.79
C LEU A 468 14.32 -15.62 20.99
N PHE A 469 13.86 -16.87 20.89
CA PHE A 469 14.07 -17.90 21.91
C PHE A 469 15.55 -18.32 21.98
N GLU A 470 16.22 -18.51 20.84
CA GLU A 470 17.64 -18.87 20.77
C GLU A 470 18.51 -17.74 21.34
N ALA A 471 18.29 -16.49 20.90
CA ALA A 471 19.02 -15.31 21.38
C ALA A 471 18.78 -15.04 22.87
N THR A 472 17.56 -15.25 23.39
CA THR A 472 17.27 -15.06 24.82
C THR A 472 17.94 -16.15 25.66
N TYR A 473 17.76 -17.43 25.31
CA TYR A 473 18.05 -18.55 26.23
C TYR A 473 19.14 -19.54 25.79
N LEU A 474 19.54 -19.62 24.52
CA LEU A 474 20.50 -20.62 24.01
C LEU A 474 21.85 -20.04 23.59
N ASP A 475 21.95 -18.73 23.32
CA ASP A 475 23.19 -18.06 22.90
C ASP A 475 24.37 -18.35 23.84
N PRO A 476 25.45 -19.02 23.37
CA PRO A 476 26.60 -19.37 24.21
C PRO A 476 27.57 -18.20 24.45
N SER A 477 27.33 -17.01 23.88
CA SER A 477 28.24 -15.86 23.99
C SER A 477 28.45 -15.40 25.44
N GLY A 478 29.61 -14.79 25.69
CA GLY A 478 29.98 -14.19 26.98
C GLY A 478 31.43 -14.47 27.41
N PRO A 479 31.86 -13.85 28.52
CA PRO A 479 33.26 -13.87 28.95
C PRO A 479 33.70 -15.22 29.53
N VAL A 480 32.78 -15.98 30.16
CA VAL A 480 33.11 -17.27 30.77
C VAL A 480 32.90 -18.40 29.76
N GLN A 481 33.95 -19.16 29.47
CA GLN A 481 33.95 -20.28 28.52
C GLN A 481 34.39 -21.59 29.18
N LEU A 482 33.68 -22.67 28.88
CA LEU A 482 34.05 -24.03 29.27
C LEU A 482 34.95 -24.63 28.17
N LYS A 483 36.24 -24.84 28.47
CA LYS A 483 37.27 -25.24 27.48
C LYS A 483 37.45 -26.76 27.36
N ASP A 484 37.44 -27.47 28.48
CA ASP A 484 37.44 -28.94 28.55
C ASP A 484 36.73 -29.36 29.83
N TRP A 485 36.02 -30.48 29.81
CA TRP A 485 35.50 -31.13 31.01
C TRP A 485 35.45 -32.64 30.80
N ARG A 486 35.75 -33.39 31.87
CA ARG A 486 35.82 -34.85 31.82
C ARG A 486 35.23 -35.41 33.10
N SER A 487 34.19 -36.22 32.98
CA SER A 487 33.61 -36.95 34.11
C SER A 487 33.87 -38.46 33.97
N GLY A 488 34.24 -39.12 35.06
CA GLY A 488 34.49 -40.55 35.11
C GLY A 488 34.31 -41.14 36.51
N GLY A 489 33.94 -42.42 36.58
CA GLY A 489 33.49 -43.06 37.83
C GLY A 489 32.01 -42.83 38.09
N ASP A 490 31.46 -43.59 39.05
CA ASP A 490 30.04 -43.63 39.39
C ASP A 490 29.77 -43.35 40.88
N GLY A 491 28.63 -42.70 41.17
CA GLY A 491 28.22 -42.33 42.52
C GLY A 491 29.30 -41.62 43.33
N ALA A 492 29.63 -42.14 44.50
CA ALA A 492 30.66 -41.58 45.39
C ALA A 492 32.11 -41.72 44.85
N SER A 493 32.32 -42.43 43.72
CA SER A 493 33.62 -42.51 43.04
C SER A 493 33.77 -41.51 41.89
N ALA A 494 32.70 -40.81 41.51
CA ALA A 494 32.70 -39.86 40.40
C ALA A 494 33.74 -38.75 40.61
N VAL A 495 34.55 -38.51 39.58
CA VAL A 495 35.49 -37.40 39.46
C VAL A 495 35.09 -36.60 38.23
N THR A 496 34.89 -35.30 38.38
CA THR A 496 34.70 -34.38 37.25
C THR A 496 35.80 -33.33 37.27
N ASP A 497 36.66 -33.38 36.25
CA ASP A 497 37.62 -32.32 35.93
C ASP A 497 36.92 -31.27 35.07
N VAL A 498 37.08 -29.98 35.41
CA VAL A 498 36.43 -28.84 34.74
C VAL A 498 37.47 -27.76 34.47
N THR A 499 37.60 -27.33 33.21
CA THR A 499 38.52 -26.25 32.79
C THR A 499 37.71 -25.08 32.23
N LEU A 500 37.66 -24.00 33.00
CA LEU A 500 37.00 -22.74 32.65
C LEU A 500 38.02 -21.70 32.19
N MET A 501 37.56 -20.70 31.45
CA MET A 501 38.34 -19.51 31.07
C MET A 501 37.45 -18.27 31.19
N CYS A 502 37.92 -17.22 31.87
CA CYS A 502 37.31 -15.89 31.88
C CYS A 502 38.43 -14.85 31.78
N ASP A 503 38.26 -13.80 30.98
CA ASP A 503 39.20 -12.68 30.83
C ASP A 503 40.67 -13.12 30.59
N GLY A 504 40.85 -14.13 29.73
CA GLY A 504 42.14 -14.75 29.43
C GLY A 504 42.71 -15.66 30.54
N ARG A 505 42.14 -15.65 31.75
CA ARG A 505 42.54 -16.50 32.87
C ARG A 505 41.87 -17.87 32.77
N THR A 506 42.67 -18.91 32.54
CA THR A 506 42.21 -20.31 32.61
C THR A 506 42.25 -20.82 34.06
N VAL A 507 41.20 -21.50 34.50
CA VAL A 507 41.06 -22.13 35.82
C VAL A 507 40.65 -23.59 35.62
N ALA A 508 41.48 -24.52 36.09
CA ALA A 508 41.18 -25.95 36.09
C ALA A 508 40.96 -26.45 37.52
N SER A 509 39.84 -27.16 37.76
CA SER A 509 39.45 -27.72 39.05
C SER A 509 39.01 -29.18 38.92
N THR A 510 39.17 -29.96 39.99
CA THR A 510 38.86 -31.40 40.05
C THR A 510 37.91 -31.68 41.21
N HIS A 511 36.64 -31.94 40.89
CA HIS A 511 35.59 -32.20 41.86
C HIS A 511 35.35 -33.70 42.05
N ARG A 512 35.02 -34.12 43.28
CA ARG A 512 34.89 -35.54 43.65
C ARG A 512 33.61 -35.82 44.44
N GLY A 513 32.86 -36.85 44.04
CA GLY A 513 31.66 -37.31 44.73
C GLY A 513 30.40 -36.45 44.52
N ILE A 514 30.42 -35.52 43.54
CA ILE A 514 29.28 -34.70 43.10
C ILE A 514 29.06 -34.84 41.59
N GLY A 515 27.87 -34.51 41.10
CA GLY A 515 27.53 -34.65 39.68
C GLY A 515 28.28 -33.64 38.79
N PRO A 516 28.35 -33.84 37.46
CA PRO A 516 29.11 -32.93 36.59
C PRO A 516 28.53 -31.51 36.55
N VAL A 517 27.20 -31.37 36.67
CA VAL A 517 26.50 -30.09 36.80
C VAL A 517 26.88 -29.40 38.12
N ASP A 518 26.89 -30.14 39.23
CA ASP A 518 27.30 -29.60 40.55
C ASP A 518 28.78 -29.20 40.55
N ALA A 519 29.64 -30.00 39.89
CA ALA A 519 31.05 -29.72 39.72
C ALA A 519 31.31 -28.46 38.88
N LEU A 520 30.51 -28.24 37.83
CA LEU A 520 30.57 -27.00 37.05
C LEU A 520 30.13 -25.80 37.89
N CYS A 521 29.01 -25.90 38.62
CA CYS A 521 28.58 -24.85 39.55
C CYS A 521 29.61 -24.55 40.66
N ALA A 522 30.30 -25.58 41.18
CA ALA A 522 31.37 -25.42 42.17
C ALA A 522 32.62 -24.74 41.57
N ALA A 523 33.04 -25.14 40.37
CA ALA A 523 34.13 -24.49 39.63
C ALA A 523 33.83 -23.02 39.32
N LEU A 524 32.56 -22.68 39.08
CA LEU A 524 32.09 -21.31 38.88
C LEU A 524 32.03 -20.51 40.19
N GLU A 525 31.63 -21.13 41.31
CA GLU A 525 31.67 -20.50 42.64
C GLU A 525 33.12 -20.26 43.10
N GLU A 526 34.09 -21.11 42.73
CA GLU A 526 35.54 -20.87 42.91
C GLU A 526 36.04 -19.64 42.13
N MET A 527 35.39 -19.29 41.00
CA MET A 527 35.66 -18.07 40.23
C MET A 527 34.83 -16.86 40.70
N GLY A 528 33.86 -17.07 41.59
CA GLY A 528 32.98 -16.03 42.17
C GLY A 528 31.54 -16.02 41.62
N HIS A 529 31.25 -16.75 40.54
CA HIS A 529 29.96 -16.77 39.87
C HIS A 529 29.02 -17.83 40.48
N ARG A 530 28.45 -17.54 41.65
CA ARG A 530 27.60 -18.47 42.38
C ARG A 530 26.23 -18.68 41.70
N ILE A 531 25.90 -19.92 41.36
CA ILE A 531 24.59 -20.31 40.80
C ILE A 531 23.95 -21.43 41.62
N GLU A 532 22.69 -21.24 42.01
CA GLU A 532 21.85 -22.25 42.66
C GLU A 532 20.83 -22.78 41.62
N VAL A 533 20.90 -24.06 41.26
CA VAL A 533 19.93 -24.69 40.35
C VAL A 533 18.63 -24.97 41.10
N LEU A 534 17.50 -24.47 40.61
CA LEU A 534 16.17 -24.66 41.22
C LEU A 534 15.36 -25.76 40.54
N SER A 535 15.44 -25.84 39.21
CA SER A 535 14.80 -26.86 38.40
C SER A 535 15.61 -27.10 37.13
N LEU A 536 15.74 -28.35 36.72
CA LEU A 536 16.38 -28.76 35.48
C LEU A 536 15.46 -29.76 34.78
N THR A 537 14.90 -29.36 33.64
CA THR A 537 14.00 -30.18 32.81
C THR A 537 14.69 -30.47 31.48
N GLN A 538 14.58 -31.69 30.96
CA GLN A 538 15.26 -32.09 29.72
C GLN A 538 14.26 -32.67 28.73
N GLN A 539 14.48 -32.38 27.44
CA GLN A 539 13.68 -32.85 26.32
C GLN A 539 14.60 -33.31 25.18
N SER A 540 14.19 -34.32 24.42
CA SER A 540 14.83 -34.71 23.15
C SER A 540 14.04 -34.14 21.98
N ILE A 541 14.74 -33.51 21.03
CA ILE A 541 14.17 -32.90 19.83
C ILE A 541 15.02 -33.36 18.65
N GLY A 542 14.46 -34.25 17.82
CA GLY A 542 15.22 -34.95 16.79
C GLY A 542 16.36 -35.78 17.39
N SER A 543 17.59 -35.54 16.94
CA SER A 543 18.81 -36.13 17.50
C SER A 543 19.42 -35.36 18.68
N ALA A 544 18.94 -34.13 18.96
CA ALA A 544 19.50 -33.26 19.98
C ALA A 544 18.75 -33.35 21.31
N ALA A 545 19.44 -33.00 22.40
CA ALA A 545 18.85 -32.76 23.71
C ALA A 545 18.82 -31.25 24.01
N VAL A 546 17.69 -30.77 24.52
CA VAL A 546 17.52 -29.43 25.09
C VAL A 546 17.32 -29.54 26.58
N THR A 547 18.02 -28.71 27.35
CA THR A 547 17.87 -28.60 28.81
C THR A 547 17.39 -27.20 29.17
N TYR A 548 16.28 -27.13 29.92
CA TYR A 548 15.69 -25.92 30.47
C TYR A 548 16.09 -25.80 31.95
N LEU A 549 16.74 -24.70 32.32
CA LEU A 549 17.32 -24.47 33.64
C LEU A 549 16.65 -23.27 34.33
N GLU A 550 15.89 -23.51 35.40
CA GLU A 550 15.48 -22.46 36.35
C GLU A 550 16.59 -22.33 37.40
N TYR A 551 17.21 -21.15 37.49
CA TYR A 551 18.36 -20.91 38.37
C TYR A 551 18.16 -19.68 39.24
N ARG A 552 18.92 -19.58 40.34
CA ARG A 552 18.98 -18.40 41.20
C ARG A 552 20.41 -17.93 41.36
N SER A 553 20.62 -16.62 41.22
CA SER A 553 21.85 -15.95 41.63
C SER A 553 21.56 -14.52 42.08
N ALA A 554 22.41 -13.96 42.94
CA ALA A 554 22.23 -12.63 43.55
C ALA A 554 20.83 -12.34 44.15
N GLY A 555 20.07 -13.38 44.53
CA GLY A 555 18.69 -13.27 45.02
C GLY A 555 17.59 -13.14 43.95
N ARG A 556 17.94 -13.16 42.66
CA ARG A 556 17.00 -13.21 41.52
C ARG A 556 16.89 -14.62 40.97
N THR A 557 15.70 -14.99 40.49
CA THR A 557 15.49 -16.22 39.69
C THR A 557 15.53 -15.85 38.21
N GLY A 558 16.17 -16.68 37.39
CA GLY A 558 16.21 -16.55 35.93
C GLY A 558 16.05 -17.91 35.23
N TRP A 559 15.95 -17.86 33.90
CA TRP A 559 15.93 -19.04 33.03
C TRP A 559 17.10 -19.02 32.06
N ALA A 560 17.66 -20.19 31.79
CA ALA A 560 18.67 -20.41 30.77
C ALA A 560 18.39 -21.76 30.08
N CYS A 561 18.83 -21.93 28.84
CA CYS A 561 18.72 -23.18 28.10
C CYS A 561 20.07 -23.63 27.54
N GLY A 562 20.17 -24.89 27.17
CA GLY A 562 21.33 -25.43 26.45
C GLY A 562 20.90 -26.54 25.51
N ARG A 563 21.44 -26.55 24.29
CA ARG A 563 21.19 -27.55 23.23
C ARG A 563 22.49 -28.27 22.88
N SER A 564 22.45 -29.60 22.80
CA SER A 564 23.58 -30.43 22.35
C SER A 564 23.13 -31.86 22.02
N ASP A 565 23.89 -32.59 21.19
CA ASP A 565 23.65 -34.01 20.89
C ASP A 565 23.82 -34.94 22.11
N SER A 566 24.33 -34.41 23.23
CA SER A 566 24.43 -35.10 24.51
C SER A 566 23.59 -34.41 25.58
N VAL A 567 22.71 -35.19 26.23
CA VAL A 567 21.89 -34.80 27.39
C VAL A 567 22.72 -34.15 28.50
N LEU A 568 23.97 -34.59 28.71
CA LEU A 568 24.84 -34.03 29.73
C LEU A 568 25.51 -32.72 29.25
N ALA A 569 25.93 -32.64 27.99
CA ALA A 569 26.51 -31.42 27.42
C ALA A 569 25.47 -30.29 27.32
N ALA A 570 24.22 -30.62 27.02
CA ALA A 570 23.10 -29.68 27.05
C ALA A 570 22.90 -29.06 28.45
N SER A 571 23.02 -29.85 29.53
CA SER A 571 23.00 -29.34 30.90
C SER A 571 24.18 -28.42 31.21
N MET A 572 25.41 -28.78 30.79
CA MET A 572 26.59 -27.94 31.00
C MET A 572 26.43 -26.59 30.25
N ALA A 573 25.93 -26.60 29.01
CA ALA A 573 25.66 -25.40 28.24
C ALA A 573 24.62 -24.48 28.90
N ALA A 574 23.53 -25.05 29.46
CA ALA A 574 22.52 -24.27 30.18
C ALA A 574 23.08 -23.56 31.43
N VAL A 575 24.00 -24.21 32.15
CA VAL A 575 24.71 -23.58 33.28
C VAL A 575 25.65 -22.47 32.79
N MET A 576 26.38 -22.68 31.69
CA MET A 576 27.27 -21.64 31.13
C MET A 576 26.49 -20.40 30.65
N ARG A 577 25.33 -20.56 30.00
CA ARG A 577 24.43 -19.44 29.67
C ARG A 577 24.01 -18.68 30.92
N ALA A 578 23.62 -19.40 31.98
CA ALA A 578 23.20 -18.79 33.24
C ALA A 578 24.30 -17.95 33.90
N VAL A 579 25.58 -18.26 33.68
CA VAL A 579 26.72 -17.42 34.12
C VAL A 579 26.87 -16.19 33.24
N ASN A 580 26.93 -16.36 31.91
CA ASN A 580 27.23 -15.26 31.00
C ASN A 580 26.15 -14.16 31.02
N VAL A 581 24.89 -14.53 31.24
CA VAL A 581 23.78 -13.58 31.49
C VAL A 581 23.98 -12.78 32.79
N LEU A 582 24.64 -13.35 33.83
CA LEU A 582 24.94 -12.62 35.06
C LEU A 582 26.12 -11.67 34.89
N GLU A 583 27.16 -12.05 34.14
CA GLU A 583 28.30 -11.16 33.88
C GLU A 583 27.94 -9.97 32.99
N GLN A 584 27.09 -10.17 31.98
CA GLN A 584 26.48 -9.08 31.21
C GLN A 584 25.70 -8.09 32.07
N LEU A 585 25.17 -8.52 33.23
CA LEU A 585 24.49 -7.67 34.21
C LEU A 585 25.41 -7.05 35.27
N GLN A 586 26.62 -7.60 35.48
CA GLN A 586 27.62 -7.07 36.42
C GLN A 586 28.61 -6.09 35.76
N GLY A 587 28.92 -6.26 34.46
CA GLY A 587 29.84 -5.40 33.72
C GLY A 587 29.44 -3.91 33.65
N PHE A 588 28.19 -3.57 33.95
CA PHE A 588 27.71 -2.18 34.04
C PHE A 588 28.19 -1.42 35.30
N VAL A 589 29.00 -2.01 36.19
CA VAL A 589 29.34 -1.41 37.51
C VAL A 589 30.81 -1.60 37.95
N GLY A 590 31.81 -1.25 37.13
CA GLY A 590 33.22 -1.31 37.59
C GLY A 590 34.32 -0.71 36.68
N VAL A 591 34.70 0.55 36.93
CA VAL A 591 35.78 1.27 36.23
C VAL A 591 37.19 0.83 36.69
N GLY A 592 38.14 0.64 35.76
CA GLY A 592 39.52 0.15 36.02
C GLY A 592 40.65 1.19 36.08
N VAL A 593 41.90 0.73 36.28
CA VAL A 593 43.15 1.55 36.25
C VAL A 593 44.37 0.74 35.72
N HIS A 594 45.23 1.41 34.94
CA HIS A 594 46.46 0.99 34.25
C HIS A 594 47.50 0.08 34.97
N ALA A 595 48.28 -0.64 34.16
CA ALA A 595 49.76 -0.63 34.19
C ALA A 595 50.38 -1.02 32.82
N ASP A 596 51.51 -0.40 32.44
CA ASP A 596 52.28 -0.70 31.20
C ASP A 596 53.25 -1.90 31.35
N LEU A 597 53.63 -2.54 30.23
CA LEU A 597 55.02 -2.83 29.75
C LEU A 597 55.19 -4.16 28.98
N ALA A 598 55.92 -4.08 27.86
CA ALA A 598 56.51 -5.21 27.06
C ALA A 598 55.50 -6.20 26.41
N GLY A 599 55.85 -6.96 25.36
CA GLY A 599 57.08 -6.95 24.54
C GLY A 599 57.34 -8.30 23.83
N ASP A 600 58.03 -8.23 22.69
CA ASP A 600 58.63 -9.32 21.88
C ASP A 600 57.76 -10.25 20.99
N HIS A 601 58.35 -10.53 19.81
CA HIS A 601 58.03 -11.49 18.73
C HIS A 601 58.10 -12.98 19.18
N PRO A 602 57.44 -13.95 18.50
CA PRO A 602 57.88 -14.54 17.19
C PRO A 602 56.76 -14.92 16.20
N GLU A 603 56.86 -14.64 14.89
CA GLU A 603 57.50 -15.39 13.78
C GLU A 603 56.75 -16.61 13.15
N HIS A 604 56.53 -16.50 11.83
CA HIS A 604 56.55 -17.52 10.75
C HIS A 604 55.78 -18.86 10.83
N SER A 605 54.83 -19.04 9.89
CA SER A 605 54.95 -19.95 8.71
C SER A 605 53.58 -20.16 8.02
N ALA A 606 53.46 -20.47 6.72
CA ALA A 606 54.32 -20.28 5.55
C ALA A 606 53.44 -20.37 4.27
N VAL A 607 53.79 -19.66 3.19
CA VAL A 607 53.05 -19.69 1.91
C VAL A 607 53.79 -20.55 0.88
N GLY A 608 53.06 -21.45 0.22
CA GLY A 608 53.53 -22.16 -0.97
C GLY A 608 53.19 -21.37 -2.24
N VAL A 609 54.17 -21.21 -3.13
CA VAL A 609 54.01 -20.58 -4.45
C VAL A 609 53.78 -21.67 -5.48
N ASP A 610 53.00 -21.39 -6.52
CA ASP A 610 53.30 -21.94 -7.84
C ASP A 610 53.23 -20.83 -8.90
N ASP A 611 54.10 -20.92 -9.90
CA ASP A 611 54.37 -19.94 -10.97
C ASP A 611 53.99 -20.65 -12.29
N GLU A 612 53.27 -20.02 -13.22
CA GLU A 612 53.37 -20.30 -14.67
C GLU A 612 52.84 -19.09 -15.46
N ARG A 613 53.27 -18.94 -16.71
CA ARG A 613 53.25 -17.67 -17.46
C ARG A 613 52.68 -17.85 -18.85
N GLY A 614 51.96 -16.86 -19.38
CA GLY A 614 51.62 -16.85 -20.81
C GLY A 614 50.78 -15.68 -21.31
N PRO A 615 51.39 -14.54 -21.68
CA PRO A 615 50.73 -13.52 -22.49
C PRO A 615 50.83 -13.85 -23.99
N LEU A 616 49.81 -13.48 -24.78
CA LEU A 616 49.89 -13.38 -26.24
C LEU A 616 49.20 -12.11 -26.73
N ASP A 617 49.65 -11.61 -27.88
CA ASP A 617 49.51 -10.20 -28.29
C ASP A 617 48.75 -10.05 -29.64
N ARG A 618 48.31 -8.82 -29.91
CA ARG A 618 47.67 -8.22 -31.12
C ARG A 618 47.48 -9.07 -32.39
N HIS A 619 46.32 -8.89 -33.05
CA HIS A 619 46.10 -8.09 -34.28
C HIS A 619 44.66 -8.41 -34.80
N GLU A 620 43.92 -7.67 -35.62
CA GLU A 620 43.83 -6.30 -36.19
C GLU A 620 43.07 -6.47 -37.54
N LEU A 621 42.37 -5.43 -38.05
CA LEU A 621 41.67 -5.34 -39.36
C LEU A 621 40.42 -6.22 -39.55
N ALA A 622 39.30 -5.84 -40.20
CA ALA A 622 38.64 -4.63 -40.69
C ALA A 622 37.53 -5.09 -41.69
N GLU A 623 36.71 -4.15 -42.19
CA GLU A 623 35.84 -4.22 -43.39
C GLU A 623 34.52 -5.03 -43.39
N GLN A 624 33.44 -4.27 -43.17
CA GLN A 624 32.24 -4.13 -44.03
C GLN A 624 31.65 -5.36 -44.78
N ALA A 625 30.40 -5.69 -44.44
CA ALA A 625 29.39 -6.13 -45.41
C ALA A 625 27.98 -5.70 -44.97
N THR A 626 27.23 -5.02 -45.84
CA THR A 626 25.79 -4.75 -45.68
C THR A 626 24.96 -5.86 -46.31
N PHE A 627 23.89 -6.31 -45.65
CA PHE A 627 22.66 -6.77 -46.33
C PHE A 627 21.45 -6.64 -45.39
N ASP A 628 20.25 -6.76 -45.97
CA ASP A 628 18.97 -6.30 -45.42
C ASP A 628 17.96 -7.47 -45.29
N THR A 629 16.80 -7.19 -44.69
CA THR A 629 15.51 -7.92 -44.70
C THR A 629 15.24 -9.13 -43.77
N GLU A 630 13.94 -9.23 -43.43
CA GLU A 630 13.13 -10.35 -42.89
C GLU A 630 13.04 -10.63 -41.37
N LEU A 631 12.04 -9.98 -40.76
CA LEU A 631 10.99 -10.56 -39.88
C LEU A 631 10.99 -12.10 -39.66
N ARG A 632 11.25 -12.53 -38.41
CA ARG A 632 10.27 -13.23 -37.51
C ARG A 632 10.93 -13.98 -36.33
N GLY A 633 10.32 -13.86 -35.15
CA GLY A 633 10.04 -15.03 -34.29
C GLY A 633 10.81 -15.18 -32.97
N TYR A 634 10.07 -14.99 -31.86
CA TYR A 634 10.34 -15.50 -30.51
C TYR A 634 11.59 -14.92 -29.79
N LEU A 635 11.73 -14.98 -28.46
CA LEU A 635 11.01 -15.77 -27.45
C LEU A 635 10.77 -14.91 -26.17
N ALA A 636 9.73 -15.22 -25.41
CA ALA A 636 9.47 -14.54 -24.13
C ALA A 636 10.39 -15.06 -23.00
N ILE A 637 10.75 -14.18 -22.06
CA ILE A 637 11.39 -14.53 -20.79
C ILE A 637 10.66 -13.78 -19.69
N GLY A 638 10.01 -14.50 -18.77
CA GLY A 638 9.16 -13.92 -17.73
C GLY A 638 9.90 -13.05 -16.71
N VAL A 639 9.11 -12.37 -15.89
CA VAL A 639 9.48 -11.73 -14.61
C VAL A 639 8.66 -12.40 -13.52
N ARG A 640 9.17 -12.43 -12.28
CA ARG A 640 8.43 -12.82 -11.08
C ARG A 640 8.23 -11.58 -10.22
N GLU A 641 7.05 -11.40 -9.66
CA GLU A 641 6.80 -10.34 -8.69
C GLU A 641 6.70 -10.89 -7.26
N GLN A 642 7.00 -10.02 -6.30
CA GLN A 642 6.80 -10.26 -4.87
C GLN A 642 5.90 -9.15 -4.32
N ARG A 643 5.00 -9.50 -3.40
CA ARG A 643 4.07 -8.56 -2.76
C ARG A 643 4.81 -7.61 -1.82
N ILE A 644 4.38 -6.34 -1.78
CA ILE A 644 4.41 -5.51 -0.57
C ILE A 644 2.96 -5.03 -0.32
N VAL A 645 2.55 -5.02 0.94
CA VAL A 645 1.23 -4.60 1.42
C VAL A 645 1.46 -3.82 2.71
N GLU A 646 0.73 -2.72 2.93
CA GLU A 646 0.67 -2.08 4.24
C GLU A 646 -0.76 -1.58 4.53
N ILE A 647 -1.12 -1.51 5.82
CA ILE A 647 -2.50 -1.35 6.31
C ILE A 647 -2.55 -0.20 7.33
N LEU A 648 -3.64 0.56 7.31
CA LEU A 648 -3.92 1.64 8.26
C LEU A 648 -4.53 1.12 9.57
N ASP A 649 -4.04 1.65 10.70
CA ASP A 649 -4.56 1.39 12.05
C ASP A 649 -5.51 2.50 12.54
N VAL A 650 -6.44 2.16 13.43
CA VAL A 650 -7.40 3.10 14.06
C VAL A 650 -7.64 2.72 15.53
N GLY A 651 -7.02 3.48 16.45
CA GLY A 651 -6.99 3.17 17.87
C GLY A 651 -8.29 3.36 18.67
N GLU A 652 -8.37 2.65 19.80
CA GLU A 652 -9.49 2.67 20.76
C GLU A 652 -9.54 3.92 21.67
N PHE A 653 -10.70 4.12 22.31
CA PHE A 653 -10.83 4.89 23.55
C PHE A 653 -11.40 4.02 24.67
N GLY A 654 -10.54 3.55 25.58
CA GLY A 654 -10.94 2.74 26.73
C GLY A 654 -11.60 3.54 27.87
N LEU A 655 -12.33 2.84 28.75
CA LEU A 655 -12.75 3.38 30.05
C LEU A 655 -12.81 2.30 31.13
N PHE A 656 -12.67 2.72 32.39
CA PHE A 656 -12.43 1.85 33.55
C PHE A 656 -13.60 0.92 33.88
N GLY A 657 -13.28 -0.32 34.26
CA GLY A 657 -14.23 -1.27 34.87
C GLY A 657 -14.42 -1.06 36.37
N ASP A 658 -15.39 -1.78 36.94
CA ASP A 658 -15.64 -1.84 38.39
C ASP A 658 -15.82 -3.28 38.88
N ARG A 659 -15.65 -3.53 40.18
CA ARG A 659 -15.46 -4.87 40.76
C ARG A 659 -16.71 -5.45 41.42
N VAL A 660 -17.03 -6.71 41.13
CA VAL A 660 -17.57 -7.66 42.14
C VAL A 660 -16.92 -9.03 41.93
N GLY A 661 -16.55 -9.71 43.02
CA GLY A 661 -15.80 -10.97 42.97
C GLY A 661 -16.64 -12.22 42.69
N ALA A 662 -15.94 -13.32 42.40
CA ALA A 662 -16.50 -14.66 42.37
C ALA A 662 -16.49 -15.30 43.77
N ASP A 663 -17.47 -16.17 44.05
CA ASP A 663 -17.25 -17.48 44.66
C ASP A 663 -18.56 -18.33 44.68
N ALA A 664 -18.42 -19.62 44.35
CA ALA A 664 -19.04 -20.84 44.93
C ALA A 664 -20.52 -20.85 45.42
N ASP A 665 -21.34 -21.91 45.22
CA ASP A 665 -21.13 -23.24 44.62
C ASP A 665 -22.51 -23.86 44.15
N PRO A 666 -22.72 -25.19 43.90
CA PRO A 666 -23.72 -25.66 42.92
C PRO A 666 -25.10 -26.08 43.48
N VAL A 667 -26.08 -26.30 42.57
CA VAL A 667 -27.12 -27.36 42.71
C VAL A 667 -27.80 -27.71 41.36
N ARG A 668 -28.17 -28.99 41.19
CA ARG A 668 -29.21 -29.57 40.29
C ARG A 668 -30.17 -30.40 41.20
N PRO A 669 -31.36 -30.90 40.81
CA PRO A 669 -32.01 -30.93 39.48
C PRO A 669 -33.57 -30.63 39.46
N GLY A 670 -34.17 -30.68 38.26
CA GLY A 670 -35.63 -30.92 38.04
C GLY A 670 -36.59 -29.71 38.12
N SER A 671 -37.83 -29.78 37.61
CA SER A 671 -38.49 -30.78 36.74
C SER A 671 -39.88 -30.31 36.23
N GLY A 672 -40.20 -30.56 34.95
CA GLY A 672 -41.55 -30.43 34.35
C GLY A 672 -41.99 -29.00 33.96
N GLU A 673 -43.09 -28.77 33.21
CA GLU A 673 -43.83 -29.59 32.21
C GLU A 673 -44.95 -28.71 31.60
N LEU A 674 -45.24 -28.82 30.27
CA LEU A 674 -46.43 -28.27 29.57
C LEU A 674 -46.60 -26.71 29.56
N GLY A 675 -47.28 -26.07 28.59
CA GLY A 675 -47.85 -26.55 27.32
C GLY A 675 -48.58 -25.45 26.52
N CYS A 676 -48.56 -25.58 25.20
CA CYS A 676 -49.33 -24.93 24.10
C CYS A 676 -50.43 -23.86 24.37
N GLN A 677 -50.43 -22.74 23.62
CA GLN A 677 -51.45 -22.38 22.59
C GLN A 677 -51.35 -20.91 22.05
N ILE A 678 -51.94 -20.65 20.87
CA ILE A 678 -52.04 -19.35 20.15
C ILE A 678 -53.52 -18.95 20.00
N PRO A 679 -53.87 -17.65 20.10
CA PRO A 679 -54.63 -16.94 19.04
C PRO A 679 -53.95 -15.59 18.65
N GLU A 680 -54.04 -15.02 17.43
CA GLU A 680 -55.20 -14.56 16.63
C GLU A 680 -56.04 -13.43 17.28
N MET A 681 -56.62 -12.44 16.58
CA MET A 681 -56.30 -11.73 15.31
C MET A 681 -57.23 -10.48 15.18
N ALA A 682 -57.03 -9.65 14.15
CA ALA A 682 -57.88 -8.52 13.68
C ALA A 682 -58.02 -7.28 14.61
N GLY A 683 -58.34 -6.07 14.12
CA GLY A 683 -58.47 -5.59 12.72
C GLY A 683 -59.79 -4.85 12.45
N LEU A 684 -59.76 -3.65 11.85
CA LEU A 684 -60.95 -2.95 11.31
C LEU A 684 -60.60 -1.82 10.32
N LEU A 685 -61.41 -1.69 9.27
CA LEU A 685 -61.34 -0.68 8.20
C LEU A 685 -62.46 0.37 8.34
N GLY A 686 -62.28 1.56 7.75
CA GLY A 686 -63.37 2.55 7.59
C GLY A 686 -62.91 3.84 6.91
N ALA A 687 -63.59 4.27 5.84
CA ALA A 687 -63.16 5.40 4.99
C ALA A 687 -64.32 6.31 4.55
N SER A 688 -64.05 7.60 4.32
CA SER A 688 -64.87 8.45 3.42
C SER A 688 -64.25 9.80 3.03
N ARG A 689 -64.07 9.99 1.70
CA ARG A 689 -64.18 11.22 0.86
C ARG A 689 -64.51 12.58 1.51
N GLY A 690 -63.90 13.68 1.02
CA GLY A 690 -64.41 15.06 1.17
C GLY A 690 -63.61 16.13 0.40
N HIS A 691 -64.28 17.00 -0.38
CA HIS A 691 -63.67 17.99 -1.30
C HIS A 691 -63.12 19.29 -0.66
N CYS A 692 -62.11 19.86 -1.34
CA CYS A 692 -61.85 21.27 -1.69
C CYS A 692 -62.47 22.42 -0.87
N GLY A 693 -61.63 23.39 -0.45
CA GLY A 693 -62.05 24.75 -0.12
C GLY A 693 -60.89 25.72 0.20
N ARG A 694 -60.61 26.69 -0.69
CA ARG A 694 -59.87 27.93 -0.36
C ARG A 694 -60.86 29.00 0.10
N ILE A 695 -60.53 29.78 1.13
CA ILE A 695 -60.70 31.26 1.19
C ILE A 695 -59.53 31.81 2.04
N GLU A 696 -59.06 33.03 1.76
CA GLU A 696 -58.19 33.84 2.64
C GLU A 696 -58.99 34.38 3.87
N GLU A 697 -58.63 35.37 4.70
CA GLU A 697 -57.65 36.47 4.77
C GLU A 697 -57.26 36.67 6.27
N GLN A 698 -56.07 37.17 6.63
CA GLN A 698 -55.77 38.57 7.05
C GLN A 698 -56.80 39.20 8.04
N HIS A 699 -56.43 40.04 9.02
CA HIS A 699 -55.16 40.67 9.42
C HIS A 699 -55.30 41.20 10.87
N HIS A 700 -54.22 41.62 11.54
CA HIS A 700 -54.09 42.99 12.08
C HIS A 700 -52.65 43.29 12.54
N ARG A 701 -52.32 44.59 12.69
CA ARG A 701 -50.94 45.12 12.71
C ARG A 701 -50.48 45.61 14.09
N THR A 702 -49.16 45.72 14.22
CA THR A 702 -48.44 46.55 15.21
C THR A 702 -48.64 48.06 14.96
N VAL A 703 -48.33 48.91 15.95
CA VAL A 703 -47.65 50.22 15.83
C VAL A 703 -47.43 50.88 17.21
N GLY A 704 -46.33 51.65 17.35
CA GLY A 704 -46.16 52.70 18.37
C GLY A 704 -45.25 52.36 19.57
N GLU A 705 -44.44 53.28 20.12
CA GLU A 705 -43.98 54.58 19.56
C GLU A 705 -42.68 55.07 20.26
N GLN A 706 -42.23 56.31 20.02
CA GLN A 706 -40.87 56.81 20.31
C GLN A 706 -40.71 57.68 21.59
N ALA A 707 -39.43 58.01 21.87
CA ALA A 707 -38.90 59.16 22.63
C ALA A 707 -38.66 59.01 24.15
N GLY A 708 -37.70 59.79 24.66
CA GLY A 708 -37.28 59.85 26.07
C GLY A 708 -36.42 61.09 26.37
N GLN A 709 -36.08 61.35 27.65
CA GLN A 709 -35.32 62.55 28.06
C GLN A 709 -34.58 62.44 29.42
N ALA A 710 -33.41 63.09 29.48
CA ALA A 710 -32.78 63.81 30.61
C ALA A 710 -32.60 63.20 32.04
N ALA A 711 -31.38 62.70 32.29
CA ALA A 711 -30.37 63.21 33.24
C ALA A 711 -30.65 63.49 34.76
N ASP A 712 -29.79 62.89 35.63
CA ASP A 712 -28.75 63.56 36.47
C ASP A 712 -28.58 63.04 37.94
N ARG A 713 -27.34 63.16 38.46
CA ARG A 713 -26.83 63.13 39.86
C ARG A 713 -26.68 61.83 40.69
N ALA A 714 -25.46 61.68 41.22
CA ALA A 714 -24.96 60.61 42.10
C ALA A 714 -24.85 61.01 43.59
N ARG A 715 -24.62 60.02 44.51
CA ARG A 715 -23.73 60.19 45.70
C ARG A 715 -23.40 58.90 46.52
N LEU A 716 -22.08 58.67 46.69
CA LEU A 716 -21.31 58.27 47.90
C LEU A 716 -21.81 57.27 49.01
N ILE A 717 -20.99 56.22 49.23
CA ILE A 717 -20.34 55.78 50.52
C ILE A 717 -21.03 54.85 51.57
N ARG A 718 -20.43 53.64 51.73
CA ARG A 718 -20.04 52.80 52.92
C ARG A 718 -20.98 52.41 54.10
N GLN A 719 -20.71 51.19 54.62
CA GLN A 719 -20.73 50.72 56.04
C GLN A 719 -22.10 50.50 56.74
N PHE A 720 -22.31 49.62 57.74
CA PHE A 720 -21.61 48.40 58.26
C PHE A 720 -22.56 47.64 59.25
N GLU A 721 -22.31 46.34 59.53
CA GLU A 721 -22.62 45.64 60.83
C GLU A 721 -24.11 45.50 61.31
N LEU A 722 -24.54 44.65 62.28
CA LEU A 722 -23.91 43.63 63.16
C LEU A 722 -24.93 42.58 63.73
N GLY A 723 -24.50 41.33 63.94
CA GLY A 723 -24.96 40.44 65.05
C GLY A 723 -26.13 39.44 64.82
N ASN A 724 -26.30 38.37 65.63
CA ASN A 724 -25.39 37.77 66.64
C ASN A 724 -25.83 36.34 67.10
N GLY A 725 -24.91 35.53 67.67
CA GLY A 725 -25.18 34.22 68.34
C GLY A 725 -24.57 32.99 67.60
N VAL A 726 -23.56 32.21 68.06
CA VAL A 726 -23.19 31.62 69.39
C VAL A 726 -24.06 30.39 69.71
N THR A 727 -23.54 29.15 69.84
CA THR A 727 -22.43 28.74 70.72
C THR A 727 -21.11 28.24 70.10
N ARG A 728 -20.86 26.92 69.97
CA ARG A 728 -19.56 26.29 70.33
C ARG A 728 -19.35 24.92 69.63
N LEU A 729 -18.17 24.25 69.56
CA LEU A 729 -16.70 24.51 69.69
C LEU A 729 -15.98 23.19 69.23
N GLU A 730 -14.66 23.03 69.04
CA GLU A 730 -13.46 23.86 69.27
C GLU A 730 -12.37 23.53 68.21
N GLY A 731 -11.54 24.50 67.81
CA GLY A 731 -10.26 24.27 67.08
C GLY A 731 -10.37 23.79 65.61
N CYS A 732 -9.26 23.44 64.93
CA CYS A 732 -7.85 23.78 65.23
C CYS A 732 -6.95 23.69 63.97
N HIS A 733 -6.35 24.83 63.58
CA HIS A 733 -5.10 25.08 62.81
C HIS A 733 -4.68 24.17 61.59
N GLY A 734 -4.42 24.70 60.38
CA GLY A 734 -4.69 26.05 59.83
C GLY A 734 -3.89 26.48 58.57
N TRP A 735 -4.61 27.00 57.55
CA TRP A 735 -4.25 28.01 56.49
C TRP A 735 -3.09 27.75 55.49
N LEU A 736 -3.18 27.89 54.15
CA LEU A 736 -3.67 28.94 53.19
C LEU A 736 -2.73 30.17 53.01
N ARG A 737 -2.54 30.84 51.84
CA ARG A 737 -2.70 30.52 50.38
C ARG A 737 -2.17 31.72 49.52
N TYR A 738 -1.66 31.47 48.29
CA TYR A 738 -1.61 32.35 47.07
C TYR A 738 -0.75 33.66 46.93
N ALA A 739 -0.10 33.77 45.76
CA ALA A 739 -0.04 34.90 44.79
C ALA A 739 1.03 36.06 44.79
N VAL A 740 1.86 36.04 43.73
CA VAL A 740 2.07 37.09 42.68
C VAL A 740 2.88 38.41 42.94
N CYS A 741 4.06 38.45 42.27
CA CYS A 741 4.73 39.57 41.55
C CYS A 741 5.51 40.77 42.20
N MET A 742 6.58 41.13 41.45
CA MET A 742 7.18 42.46 41.20
C MET A 742 8.27 43.10 42.11
N ALA A 743 9.49 43.16 41.54
CA ALA A 743 10.38 44.33 41.41
C ALA A 743 11.36 44.80 42.55
N ALA A 744 12.65 44.52 42.29
CA ALA A 744 13.75 45.51 42.13
C ALA A 744 14.65 46.01 43.30
N ARG A 745 15.98 45.89 43.05
CA ARG A 745 17.13 46.75 43.46
C ARG A 745 17.72 46.71 44.91
N ARG A 746 18.83 45.96 45.04
CA ARG A 746 20.23 46.37 45.42
C ARG A 746 20.45 47.41 46.55
N PRO A 747 21.45 47.19 47.46
CA PRO A 747 22.84 47.52 47.11
C PRO A 747 23.96 46.57 47.64
N ARG A 748 25.22 46.94 47.32
CA ARG A 748 26.52 46.33 47.74
C ARG A 748 26.84 46.75 49.21
N SER A 749 27.83 46.23 49.95
CA SER A 749 29.22 45.91 49.57
C SER A 749 30.01 45.14 50.66
N GLY A 750 31.18 44.58 50.27
CA GLY A 750 32.19 44.01 51.18
C GLY A 750 33.11 43.02 50.44
N ARG A 751 34.44 43.20 50.48
CA ARG A 751 35.43 42.34 49.78
C ARG A 751 36.36 41.66 50.78
N ILE A 752 36.59 40.36 50.64
CA ILE A 752 37.76 39.62 51.15
C ILE A 752 38.20 38.63 50.05
N VAL A 753 39.49 38.56 49.76
CA VAL A 753 40.18 37.74 48.73
C VAL A 753 41.65 37.60 49.16
N PRO A 754 42.40 36.50 48.89
CA PRO A 754 42.03 35.20 48.32
C PRO A 754 42.30 34.00 49.25
N VAL A 755 41.67 32.85 48.94
CA VAL A 755 42.28 31.51 49.05
C VAL A 755 41.90 30.77 47.77
N GLN A 756 42.85 30.05 47.16
CA GLN A 756 42.56 29.20 45.99
C GLN A 756 42.14 27.80 46.46
N THR A 757 40.96 27.37 46.05
CA THR A 757 40.57 25.95 46.00
C THR A 757 39.94 25.69 44.64
N THR A 758 40.75 25.21 43.70
CA THR A 758 40.28 24.69 42.42
C THR A 758 39.50 23.41 42.67
N ALA A 759 38.17 23.47 42.52
CA ALA A 759 37.34 22.27 42.49
C ALA A 759 37.58 21.53 41.17
N THR A 760 38.41 20.49 41.21
CA THR A 760 38.64 19.58 40.08
C THR A 760 37.34 18.84 39.74
N GLN A 761 37.01 18.78 38.45
CA GLN A 761 36.07 17.79 37.93
C GLN A 761 36.64 16.39 38.20
N ALA A 762 35.76 15.42 38.47
CA ALA A 762 36.12 14.01 38.59
C ALA A 762 35.53 13.23 37.41
N PRO A 763 36.31 12.36 36.73
CA PRO A 763 35.77 11.30 35.89
C PRO A 763 35.15 10.21 36.80
N GLY A 764 34.38 9.26 36.30
CA GLY A 764 33.93 8.98 34.92
C GLY A 764 33.32 7.58 34.95
N SER A 765 32.22 7.35 34.25
CA SER A 765 31.45 6.11 34.36
C SER A 765 31.25 5.46 32.99
N ASP A 766 31.51 4.16 32.90
CA ASP A 766 31.33 3.40 31.67
C ASP A 766 29.89 3.49 31.16
N ALA A 767 29.73 3.74 29.87
CA ALA A 767 28.45 3.96 29.24
C ALA A 767 28.02 2.70 28.47
N GLY A 768 26.77 2.29 28.63
CA GLY A 768 26.12 1.45 27.60
C GLY A 768 26.14 2.19 26.27
N SER A 769 26.28 1.45 25.16
CA SER A 769 26.45 1.99 23.82
C SER A 769 25.38 3.03 23.49
N SER A 770 25.79 4.30 23.38
CA SER A 770 24.90 5.42 23.05
C SER A 770 24.29 5.23 21.67
N LEU A 771 23.02 5.63 21.49
CA LEU A 771 22.42 5.77 20.15
C LEU A 771 23.26 6.69 19.24
N ALA A 772 23.93 7.67 19.86
CA ALA A 772 24.86 8.61 19.21
C ALA A 772 26.34 8.20 19.34
N VAL A 773 26.63 6.89 19.34
CA VAL A 773 27.98 6.41 18.98
C VAL A 773 28.33 6.99 17.60
N THR A 774 29.57 7.47 17.49
CA THR A 774 30.15 7.93 16.23
C THR A 774 31.04 6.81 15.69
N THR A 775 31.11 6.61 14.36
CA THR A 775 32.07 5.68 13.73
C THR A 775 33.44 5.84 14.37
N SER A 776 34.08 4.76 14.84
CA SER A 776 35.33 4.92 15.57
C SER A 776 36.49 5.27 14.63
N ARG A 777 37.57 5.83 15.18
CA ARG A 777 38.81 6.09 14.44
C ARG A 777 39.42 4.79 13.89
N GLU A 778 39.21 3.66 14.55
CA GLU A 778 39.77 2.37 14.14
C GLU A 778 38.99 1.80 12.95
N ASP A 779 37.65 1.85 13.00
CA ASP A 779 36.78 1.50 11.87
C ASP A 779 37.05 2.42 10.66
N PHE A 780 37.15 3.72 10.91
CA PHE A 780 37.46 4.71 9.86
C PHE A 780 38.82 4.44 9.20
N ARG A 781 39.86 4.10 9.97
CA ARG A 781 41.19 3.75 9.42
C ARG A 781 41.15 2.47 8.59
N ALA A 782 40.34 1.49 8.97
CA ALA A 782 40.14 0.27 8.17
C ALA A 782 39.44 0.61 6.84
N LEU A 783 38.30 1.32 6.88
CA LEU A 783 37.56 1.76 5.70
C LEU A 783 38.43 2.66 4.78
N ALA A 784 39.24 3.56 5.35
CA ALA A 784 40.11 4.47 4.59
C ALA A 784 41.31 3.79 3.91
N ALA A 785 41.60 2.52 4.20
CA ALA A 785 42.57 1.73 3.45
C ALA A 785 42.00 1.17 2.13
N GLU A 786 40.68 1.00 2.05
CA GLU A 786 40.01 0.28 0.95
C GLU A 786 39.05 1.18 0.14
N HIS A 787 38.61 2.32 0.69
CA HIS A 787 37.59 3.18 0.10
C HIS A 787 38.08 4.61 -0.20
N ARG A 788 37.48 5.25 -1.22
CA ARG A 788 37.78 6.64 -1.62
C ARG A 788 36.95 7.66 -0.85
N VAL A 789 35.72 7.33 -0.51
CA VAL A 789 34.81 8.17 0.27
C VAL A 789 34.41 7.43 1.55
N VAL A 790 34.85 7.91 2.70
CA VAL A 790 34.60 7.24 3.99
C VAL A 790 33.63 8.07 4.83
N PRO A 791 32.42 7.57 5.12
CA PRO A 791 31.46 8.24 5.98
C PRO A 791 31.82 8.05 7.45
N VAL A 792 32.04 9.15 8.19
CA VAL A 792 31.91 9.15 9.65
C VAL A 792 30.45 9.50 9.96
N THR A 793 29.76 8.63 10.68
CA THR A 793 28.32 8.79 10.98
C THR A 793 28.05 8.99 12.47
N ARG A 794 26.90 9.59 12.77
CA ARG A 794 26.33 9.70 14.12
C ARG A 794 24.80 9.75 14.04
N LYS A 795 24.12 8.74 14.59
CA LYS A 795 22.65 8.69 14.63
C LYS A 795 22.13 9.40 15.89
N VAL A 796 21.05 10.16 15.78
CA VAL A 796 20.43 10.87 16.92
C VAL A 796 18.92 10.68 16.91
N LEU A 797 18.33 10.55 18.10
CA LEU A 797 16.86 10.64 18.26
C LEU A 797 16.44 12.08 17.94
N ALA A 798 15.44 12.22 17.09
CA ALA A 798 14.97 13.49 16.54
C ALA A 798 13.43 13.49 16.35
N ASP A 799 12.71 12.77 17.23
CA ASP A 799 11.25 12.58 17.22
C ASP A 799 10.41 13.88 17.14
N SER A 800 11.00 14.99 17.58
CA SER A 800 10.42 16.32 17.65
C SER A 800 10.83 17.21 16.47
N GLU A 801 11.62 16.69 15.53
CA GLU A 801 12.04 17.37 14.31
C GLU A 801 11.30 16.84 13.07
N THR A 802 11.38 17.60 11.99
CA THR A 802 10.89 17.28 10.65
C THR A 802 11.99 17.64 9.65
N PRO A 803 11.98 17.15 8.39
CA PRO A 803 12.98 17.59 7.41
C PRO A 803 13.04 19.11 7.26
N LEU A 804 11.91 19.81 7.36
CA LEU A 804 11.84 21.27 7.34
C LEU A 804 12.51 21.93 8.57
N SER A 805 12.31 21.41 9.78
CA SER A 805 12.95 22.01 10.98
C SER A 805 14.43 21.63 11.10
N ALA A 806 14.78 20.39 10.77
CA ALA A 806 16.16 19.95 10.64
C ALA A 806 16.92 20.78 9.59
N TYR A 807 16.35 20.98 8.40
CA TYR A 807 16.92 21.84 7.35
C TYR A 807 17.08 23.29 7.83
N ARG A 808 16.09 23.87 8.53
CA ARG A 808 16.17 25.23 9.10
C ARG A 808 17.28 25.37 10.15
N LYS A 809 17.64 24.31 10.87
CA LYS A 809 18.77 24.31 11.83
C LYS A 809 20.11 24.07 11.14
N LEU A 810 20.18 23.05 10.28
CA LEU A 810 21.40 22.59 9.64
C LEU A 810 21.82 23.50 8.49
N ALA A 811 20.99 23.60 7.45
CA ALA A 811 21.28 24.29 6.19
C ALA A 811 20.95 25.79 6.22
N ALA A 812 19.79 26.16 6.78
CA ALA A 812 19.33 27.54 6.96
C ALA A 812 19.44 28.43 5.69
N ASN A 813 19.11 27.88 4.51
CA ASN A 813 19.17 28.55 3.20
C ASN A 813 20.56 29.11 2.81
N ARG A 814 21.65 28.57 3.38
CA ARG A 814 23.01 28.96 2.96
C ARG A 814 23.31 28.48 1.53
N PRO A 815 24.19 29.17 0.79
CA PRO A 815 24.74 28.66 -0.47
C PRO A 815 25.34 27.26 -0.30
N GLY A 816 25.23 26.41 -1.33
CA GLY A 816 25.72 25.03 -1.29
C GLY A 816 24.89 24.10 -0.41
N THR A 817 23.63 24.44 -0.10
CA THR A 817 22.72 23.57 0.67
C THR A 817 21.57 23.04 -0.18
N PHE A 818 21.00 21.91 0.23
CA PHE A 818 19.81 21.33 -0.40
C PHE A 818 18.89 20.63 0.60
N LEU A 819 17.64 20.42 0.18
CA LEU A 819 16.66 19.53 0.77
C LEU A 819 16.04 18.70 -0.36
N LEU A 820 16.05 17.38 -0.21
CA LEU A 820 15.33 16.42 -1.06
C LEU A 820 14.33 15.64 -0.20
N GLU A 821 13.07 15.62 -0.62
CA GLU A 821 12.02 14.76 -0.04
C GLU A 821 11.27 14.03 -1.17
N SER A 822 10.72 12.86 -0.89
CA SER A 822 9.91 12.09 -1.84
C SER A 822 8.57 11.70 -1.20
N ALA A 823 7.48 11.89 -1.94
CA ALA A 823 6.14 11.48 -1.53
C ALA A 823 5.64 10.32 -2.39
N GLU A 824 5.69 9.11 -1.83
CA GLU A 824 5.40 7.85 -2.51
C GLU A 824 3.91 7.73 -2.85
N ASN A 825 3.63 7.60 -4.15
CA ASN A 825 2.30 7.61 -4.79
C ASN A 825 1.35 8.70 -4.25
N GLY A 826 1.90 9.84 -3.80
CA GLY A 826 1.15 10.95 -3.22
C GLY A 826 0.35 10.63 -1.95
N ARG A 827 0.59 9.49 -1.27
CA ARG A 827 -0.14 9.04 -0.07
C ARG A 827 0.63 9.31 1.24
N SER A 828 1.93 9.05 1.24
CA SER A 828 2.83 9.18 2.38
C SER A 828 4.15 9.85 1.95
N TRP A 829 4.95 10.30 2.92
CA TRP A 829 6.37 10.58 2.67
C TRP A 829 7.13 9.26 2.70
N SER A 830 8.09 9.07 1.80
CA SER A 830 8.97 7.91 1.85
C SER A 830 9.80 7.93 3.14
N ARG A 831 10.38 6.78 3.53
CA ARG A 831 11.12 6.64 4.80
C ARG A 831 12.20 7.71 5.03
N TRP A 832 12.82 8.21 3.96
CA TRP A 832 14.01 9.07 4.03
C TRP A 832 13.78 10.48 3.48
N SER A 833 14.56 11.44 4.00
CA SER A 833 14.69 12.77 3.41
C SER A 833 16.10 13.31 3.65
N PHE A 834 16.69 13.93 2.64
CA PHE A 834 18.13 14.23 2.62
C PHE A 834 18.39 15.73 2.65
N ILE A 835 19.20 16.16 3.62
CA ILE A 835 19.59 17.57 3.81
C ILE A 835 21.10 17.69 3.57
N GLY A 836 21.49 18.47 2.57
CA GLY A 836 22.87 18.92 2.42
C GLY A 836 23.12 20.09 3.36
N ALA A 837 23.86 19.87 4.44
CA ALA A 837 24.09 20.89 5.47
C ALA A 837 25.05 22.01 5.00
N GLY A 838 25.86 21.75 3.98
CA GLY A 838 26.65 22.76 3.27
C GLY A 838 27.83 22.15 2.52
N ALA A 839 27.73 22.05 1.20
CA ALA A 839 28.82 21.62 0.33
C ALA A 839 29.88 22.74 0.21
N PRO A 840 31.15 22.50 0.58
CA PRO A 840 32.22 23.50 0.44
C PRO A 840 32.75 23.66 -0.99
N SER A 841 32.29 22.81 -1.91
CA SER A 841 32.76 22.66 -3.28
C SER A 841 31.59 22.31 -4.21
N ALA A 842 31.56 22.85 -5.42
CA ALA A 842 30.58 22.47 -6.45
C ALA A 842 31.21 22.43 -7.84
N LEU A 843 31.02 21.34 -8.59
CA LEU A 843 31.47 21.22 -9.98
C LEU A 843 30.46 21.89 -10.91
N THR A 844 30.92 22.75 -11.82
CA THR A 844 30.08 23.52 -12.74
C THR A 844 30.83 23.86 -14.03
N VAL A 845 30.24 24.71 -14.87
CA VAL A 845 30.82 25.21 -16.12
C VAL A 845 31.11 26.71 -15.99
N ARG A 846 32.29 27.15 -16.44
CA ARG A 846 32.62 28.57 -16.64
C ARG A 846 33.52 28.72 -17.85
N ASP A 847 33.29 29.77 -18.66
CA ASP A 847 34.06 30.02 -19.88
C ASP A 847 34.12 28.81 -20.83
N ASN A 848 33.02 28.03 -20.85
CA ASN A 848 32.81 26.75 -21.55
C ASN A 848 33.58 25.52 -21.02
N GLU A 849 34.37 25.66 -19.95
CA GLU A 849 35.15 24.58 -19.31
C GLU A 849 34.64 24.17 -17.92
N ALA A 850 34.99 22.96 -17.47
CA ALA A 850 34.68 22.45 -16.15
C ALA A 850 35.47 23.17 -15.03
N VAL A 851 34.78 23.70 -14.02
CA VAL A 851 35.42 24.38 -12.87
C VAL A 851 34.77 24.02 -11.53
N TRP A 852 35.54 24.12 -10.45
CA TRP A 852 35.01 24.02 -9.08
C TRP A 852 34.75 25.41 -8.49
N LEU A 853 33.55 25.61 -7.93
CA LEU A 853 33.22 26.75 -7.06
C LEU A 853 33.65 26.46 -5.62
N GLY A 854 33.84 27.52 -4.83
CA GLY A 854 34.24 27.41 -3.43
C GLY A 854 35.65 26.87 -3.26
N THR A 855 35.82 25.87 -2.39
CA THR A 855 37.10 25.20 -2.18
C THR A 855 37.32 24.16 -3.27
N ALA A 856 38.04 24.52 -4.33
CA ALA A 856 38.47 23.55 -5.35
C ALA A 856 39.33 22.45 -4.69
N PRO A 857 38.91 21.17 -4.70
CA PRO A 857 39.66 20.12 -4.02
C PRO A 857 40.98 19.85 -4.75
N LYS A 858 42.06 19.61 -3.99
CA LYS A 858 43.37 19.29 -4.57
C LYS A 858 43.29 17.96 -5.31
N ASP A 859 43.89 17.91 -6.50
CA ASP A 859 43.94 16.75 -7.40
C ASP A 859 42.57 16.33 -8.00
N ALA A 860 41.51 17.13 -7.81
CA ALA A 860 40.20 16.89 -8.44
C ALA A 860 40.19 17.21 -9.95
N PRO A 861 39.49 16.40 -10.78
CA PRO A 861 39.30 16.68 -12.20
C PRO A 861 38.69 18.06 -12.45
N SER A 862 39.27 18.81 -13.38
CA SER A 862 38.88 20.18 -13.73
C SER A 862 39.51 20.62 -15.06
N GLY A 863 38.97 21.68 -15.66
CA GLY A 863 39.29 22.10 -17.02
C GLY A 863 38.66 21.22 -18.10
N GLY A 864 38.63 21.72 -19.33
CA GLY A 864 38.11 20.97 -20.48
C GLY A 864 36.61 20.68 -20.40
N GLU A 865 36.19 19.55 -20.98
CA GLU A 865 34.76 19.24 -21.19
C GLU A 865 34.05 18.83 -19.87
N PRO A 866 32.94 19.50 -19.49
CA PRO A 866 32.18 19.24 -18.25
C PRO A 866 31.79 17.78 -17.97
N LEU A 867 31.23 17.05 -18.93
CA LEU A 867 30.78 15.67 -18.69
C LEU A 867 31.96 14.69 -18.55
N ALA A 868 33.08 14.94 -19.24
CA ALA A 868 34.32 14.22 -19.05
C ALA A 868 34.96 14.48 -17.67
N ALA A 869 34.96 15.73 -17.20
CA ALA A 869 35.45 16.09 -15.86
C ALA A 869 34.56 15.50 -14.75
N LEU A 870 33.24 15.49 -14.96
CA LEU A 870 32.29 14.81 -14.07
C LEU A 870 32.53 13.30 -14.04
N ARG A 871 32.63 12.64 -15.20
CA ARG A 871 32.91 11.20 -15.28
C ARG A 871 34.20 10.84 -14.56
N ALA A 872 35.29 11.56 -14.84
CA ALA A 872 36.57 11.36 -14.15
C ALA A 872 36.48 11.61 -12.62
N THR A 873 35.55 12.46 -12.16
CA THR A 873 35.31 12.68 -10.73
C THR A 873 34.58 11.49 -10.09
N LEU A 874 33.59 10.93 -10.76
CA LEU A 874 32.90 9.71 -10.33
C LEU A 874 33.86 8.52 -10.34
N ASP A 875 34.57 8.29 -11.44
CA ASP A 875 35.55 7.20 -11.60
C ASP A 875 36.67 7.25 -10.53
N LEU A 876 37.05 8.45 -10.08
CA LEU A 876 38.09 8.66 -9.05
C LEU A 876 37.58 8.45 -7.62
N LEU A 877 36.29 8.72 -7.36
CA LEU A 877 35.67 8.64 -6.04
C LEU A 877 34.82 7.38 -5.82
N GLN A 878 34.61 6.57 -6.87
CA GLN A 878 33.90 5.30 -6.85
C GLN A 878 34.30 4.46 -5.63
N THR A 879 33.31 4.12 -4.81
CA THR A 879 33.43 3.48 -3.51
C THR A 879 32.29 2.46 -3.34
N GLU A 880 32.59 1.29 -2.80
CA GLU A 880 31.56 0.26 -2.56
C GLU A 880 30.52 0.69 -1.52
N VAL A 881 29.30 0.16 -1.59
CA VAL A 881 28.22 0.48 -0.65
C VAL A 881 28.59 -0.03 0.74
N VAL A 882 28.95 0.87 1.65
CA VAL A 882 29.10 0.55 3.08
C VAL A 882 27.73 0.15 3.65
N PRO A 883 27.60 -1.02 4.31
CA PRO A 883 26.33 -1.48 4.87
C PRO A 883 25.69 -0.54 5.90
N ASP A 884 24.38 -0.73 6.13
CA ASP A 884 23.55 -0.03 7.13
C ASP A 884 23.46 1.50 6.99
N LEU A 885 23.88 2.06 5.85
CA LEU A 885 23.75 3.48 5.54
C LEU A 885 22.41 3.85 4.87
N PRO A 886 21.95 5.11 5.03
CA PRO A 886 20.82 5.65 4.27
C PRO A 886 21.07 5.63 2.74
N PRO A 887 20.01 5.56 1.90
CA PRO A 887 20.13 5.40 0.44
C PRO A 887 20.98 6.45 -0.28
N LEU A 888 21.08 7.67 0.24
CA LEU A 888 22.04 8.68 -0.19
C LEU A 888 22.92 9.05 1.02
N SER A 889 24.15 8.54 1.03
CA SER A 889 25.15 8.78 2.08
C SER A 889 26.23 9.78 1.68
N SER A 890 26.52 9.90 0.38
CA SER A 890 27.49 10.82 -0.22
C SER A 890 27.24 10.94 -1.73
N GLY A 891 27.63 12.05 -2.36
CA GLY A 891 27.50 12.17 -3.82
C GLY A 891 27.71 13.57 -4.39
N LEU A 892 27.34 13.71 -5.66
CA LEU A 892 27.24 14.94 -6.42
C LEU A 892 25.75 15.27 -6.65
N VAL A 893 25.24 16.26 -5.92
CA VAL A 893 23.81 16.62 -5.86
C VAL A 893 23.57 17.96 -6.54
N GLY A 894 22.66 18.03 -7.51
CA GLY A 894 22.39 19.27 -8.23
C GLY A 894 21.65 19.06 -9.54
N TYR A 895 21.96 19.86 -10.56
CA TYR A 895 21.18 19.91 -11.80
C TYR A 895 22.02 19.88 -13.07
N PHE A 896 21.41 19.39 -14.16
CA PHE A 896 21.84 19.61 -15.54
C PHE A 896 20.79 20.48 -16.24
N ALA A 897 21.20 21.60 -16.82
CA ALA A 897 20.35 22.45 -17.66
C ALA A 897 20.02 21.71 -18.96
N TYR A 898 18.82 21.93 -19.53
CA TYR A 898 18.43 21.41 -20.85
C TYR A 898 19.51 21.69 -21.91
N ASP A 899 20.11 22.87 -21.88
CA ASP A 899 21.14 23.31 -22.81
C ASP A 899 22.46 22.51 -22.74
N MET A 900 22.67 21.68 -21.70
CA MET A 900 23.69 20.62 -21.67
C MET A 900 23.59 19.68 -22.88
N VAL A 901 22.39 19.49 -23.45
CA VAL A 901 22.21 18.68 -24.66
C VAL A 901 23.00 19.20 -25.85
N ARG A 902 23.37 20.49 -25.88
CA ARG A 902 24.22 21.06 -26.95
C ARG A 902 25.66 20.51 -26.94
N ARG A 903 26.06 19.81 -25.87
CA ARG A 903 27.32 19.02 -25.79
C ARG A 903 27.16 17.57 -26.26
N LEU A 904 25.93 17.06 -26.28
CA LEU A 904 25.58 15.70 -26.70
C LEU A 904 25.17 15.66 -28.19
N GLU A 905 24.38 16.64 -28.63
CA GLU A 905 23.76 16.74 -29.94
C GLU A 905 23.94 18.13 -30.56
N ARG A 906 24.13 18.20 -31.88
CA ARG A 906 24.46 19.45 -32.58
C ARG A 906 23.21 20.22 -33.03
N LEU A 907 22.65 21.01 -32.10
CA LEU A 907 21.50 21.89 -32.32
C LEU A 907 21.87 23.25 -32.97
N PRO A 908 20.88 24.01 -33.50
CA PRO A 908 21.06 25.41 -33.90
C PRO A 908 21.35 26.35 -32.71
N GLU A 909 21.67 27.61 -33.01
CA GLU A 909 21.82 28.69 -32.04
C GLU A 909 20.99 29.90 -32.50
N LEU A 910 19.71 29.91 -32.11
CA LEU A 910 18.69 30.88 -32.52
C LEU A 910 18.02 31.52 -31.29
N ALA A 911 17.79 30.75 -30.24
CA ALA A 911 17.14 31.19 -29.02
C ALA A 911 18.12 31.97 -28.11
N VAL A 912 17.67 33.08 -27.53
CA VAL A 912 18.54 33.98 -26.75
C VAL A 912 18.89 33.39 -25.38
N ASP A 913 20.17 33.31 -25.06
CA ASP A 913 20.62 32.98 -23.69
C ASP A 913 20.57 34.23 -22.80
N ASP A 914 19.42 34.49 -22.20
CA ASP A 914 19.17 35.63 -21.30
C ASP A 914 19.21 35.26 -19.80
N LEU A 915 19.18 33.96 -19.48
CA LEU A 915 19.39 33.48 -18.11
C LEU A 915 20.88 33.25 -17.79
N GLY A 916 21.71 32.86 -18.76
CA GLY A 916 23.16 32.67 -18.55
C GLY A 916 23.47 31.68 -17.42
N LEU A 917 22.70 30.58 -17.33
CA LEU A 917 22.96 29.51 -16.36
C LEU A 917 24.10 28.62 -16.88
N PRO A 918 24.98 28.10 -16.00
CA PRO A 918 25.92 27.06 -16.42
C PRO A 918 25.17 25.75 -16.74
N ASP A 919 25.69 24.97 -17.68
CA ASP A 919 25.03 23.73 -18.14
C ASP A 919 24.84 22.68 -17.03
N MET A 920 25.61 22.77 -15.95
CA MET A 920 25.41 21.98 -14.73
C MET A 920 25.91 22.72 -13.49
N VAL A 921 25.32 22.43 -12.33
CA VAL A 921 25.94 22.65 -11.01
C VAL A 921 25.70 21.41 -10.19
N LEU A 922 26.77 20.80 -9.68
CA LEU A 922 26.73 19.60 -8.83
C LEU A 922 27.51 19.85 -7.55
N LEU A 923 26.78 19.97 -6.44
CA LEU A 923 27.33 20.17 -5.10
C LEU A 923 28.00 18.88 -4.61
N LEU A 924 29.23 18.99 -4.08
CA LEU A 924 29.90 17.88 -3.42
C LEU A 924 29.30 17.67 -2.03
N ALA A 925 28.35 16.74 -1.92
CA ALA A 925 27.56 16.49 -0.72
C ALA A 925 28.35 15.66 0.31
N THR A 926 29.36 16.27 0.95
CA THR A 926 30.11 15.64 2.03
C THR A 926 29.34 15.57 3.34
N ASP A 927 28.49 16.57 3.58
CA ASP A 927 27.83 16.84 4.87
C ASP A 927 26.33 16.66 4.71
N ILE A 928 25.85 15.46 5.05
CA ILE A 928 24.45 15.04 4.85
C ILE A 928 23.81 14.73 6.21
N ALA A 929 22.56 15.16 6.37
CA ALA A 929 21.66 14.63 7.38
C ALA A 929 20.53 13.88 6.68
N ALA A 930 20.48 12.56 6.89
CA ALA A 930 19.38 11.70 6.44
C ALA A 930 18.36 11.59 7.58
N VAL A 931 17.16 12.13 7.35
CA VAL A 931 16.04 12.08 8.29
C VAL A 931 15.25 10.79 8.03
N ASP A 932 15.06 9.99 9.08
CA ASP A 932 14.22 8.79 9.06
C ASP A 932 12.85 9.11 9.66
N HIS A 933 11.82 9.13 8.82
CA HIS A 933 10.44 9.44 9.23
C HIS A 933 9.79 8.31 10.05
N HIS A 934 10.26 7.06 9.91
CA HIS A 934 9.69 5.91 10.60
C HIS A 934 10.29 5.72 11.99
N GLU A 935 11.63 5.80 12.10
CA GLU A 935 12.32 5.69 13.39
C GLU A 935 12.32 6.99 14.21
N GLY A 936 11.96 8.13 13.61
CA GLY A 936 12.07 9.44 14.26
C GLY A 936 13.53 9.81 14.58
N THR A 937 14.47 9.43 13.72
CA THR A 937 15.91 9.66 13.92
C THR A 937 16.52 10.49 12.79
N ILE A 938 17.68 11.07 13.04
CA ILE A 938 18.53 11.67 12.01
C ILE A 938 19.88 10.96 12.05
N THR A 939 20.29 10.40 10.92
CA THR A 939 21.67 9.95 10.71
C THR A 939 22.47 11.11 10.12
N LEU A 940 23.34 11.70 10.93
CA LEU A 940 24.33 12.67 10.47
C LEU A 940 25.50 11.92 9.82
N ILE A 941 25.97 12.40 8.67
CA ILE A 941 27.04 11.81 7.88
C ILE A 941 28.01 12.94 7.48
N ALA A 942 29.28 12.80 7.88
CA ALA A 942 30.36 13.65 7.42
C ALA A 942 31.38 12.78 6.69
N ASN A 943 31.42 12.91 5.37
CA ASN A 943 32.30 12.12 4.52
C ASN A 943 33.71 12.71 4.49
N ALA A 944 34.72 11.85 4.56
CA ALA A 944 36.10 12.15 4.16
C ALA A 944 36.31 11.70 2.71
N VAL A 945 36.96 12.53 1.88
CA VAL A 945 37.12 12.30 0.43
C VAL A 945 38.60 12.23 0.07
N ASN A 946 39.08 11.05 -0.31
CA ASN A 946 40.49 10.75 -0.56
C ASN A 946 40.87 10.92 -2.04
N TRP A 947 40.94 12.16 -2.49
CA TRP A 947 41.21 12.55 -3.89
C TRP A 947 42.52 12.00 -4.49
N ASN A 948 43.58 11.88 -3.68
CA ASN A 948 44.88 11.42 -4.16
C ASN A 948 45.15 9.93 -3.89
N GLY A 949 44.25 9.26 -3.16
CA GLY A 949 44.36 7.84 -2.81
C GLY A 949 45.50 7.49 -1.86
N THR A 950 45.90 8.41 -0.98
CA THR A 950 46.99 8.21 0.00
C THR A 950 46.49 8.07 1.43
N ASP A 951 47.30 7.48 2.31
CA ASP A 951 47.04 7.30 3.74
C ASP A 951 47.65 8.42 4.62
N GLU A 952 48.43 9.34 4.03
CA GLU A 952 49.23 10.37 4.72
C GLU A 952 48.48 11.21 5.76
N ARG A 953 47.15 11.35 5.63
CA ARG A 953 46.32 12.29 6.40
C ARG A 953 45.03 11.66 6.98
N VAL A 954 44.96 10.33 7.09
CA VAL A 954 43.75 9.61 7.55
C VAL A 954 43.25 10.14 8.91
N ASP A 955 44.12 10.34 9.90
CA ASP A 955 43.71 10.86 11.20
C ASP A 955 43.23 12.32 11.16
N GLU A 956 43.80 13.16 10.30
CA GLU A 956 43.32 14.54 10.10
C GLU A 956 41.95 14.58 9.42
N ALA A 957 41.70 13.65 8.49
CA ALA A 957 40.42 13.51 7.79
C ALA A 957 39.30 13.01 8.71
N TYR A 958 39.62 12.10 9.64
CA TYR A 958 38.70 11.71 10.71
C TYR A 958 38.37 12.89 11.65
N ASP A 959 39.39 13.63 12.09
CA ASP A 959 39.21 14.77 13.01
C ASP A 959 38.34 15.88 12.38
N ASP A 960 38.53 16.16 11.09
CA ASP A 960 37.70 17.08 10.31
C ASP A 960 36.25 16.59 10.17
N ALA A 961 36.04 15.30 9.84
CA ALA A 961 34.70 14.72 9.73
C ALA A 961 33.95 14.73 11.08
N VAL A 962 34.62 14.39 12.19
CA VAL A 962 34.03 14.50 13.54
C VAL A 962 33.71 15.94 13.89
N ALA A 963 34.57 16.91 13.54
CA ALA A 963 34.27 18.33 13.75
C ALA A 963 33.03 18.80 12.97
N ARG A 964 32.83 18.29 11.73
CA ARG A 964 31.62 18.56 10.93
C ARG A 964 30.36 17.91 11.54
N LEU A 965 30.44 16.67 12.03
CA LEU A 965 29.37 16.04 12.81
C LEU A 965 29.03 16.84 14.08
N ASP A 966 30.03 17.37 14.79
CA ASP A 966 29.83 18.18 15.99
C ASP A 966 29.14 19.52 15.66
N VAL A 967 29.48 20.16 14.54
CA VAL A 967 28.77 21.36 14.05
C VAL A 967 27.31 21.05 13.74
N MET A 968 27.02 19.96 13.01
CA MET A 968 25.64 19.55 12.71
C MET A 968 24.85 19.17 13.98
N THR A 969 25.49 18.47 14.93
CA THR A 969 24.90 18.10 16.22
C THR A 969 24.58 19.35 17.06
N ALA A 970 25.50 20.31 17.12
CA ALA A 970 25.32 21.57 17.84
C ALA A 970 24.24 22.45 17.20
N ALA A 971 24.05 22.40 15.89
CA ALA A 971 22.97 23.06 15.18
C ALA A 971 21.60 22.43 15.48
N LEU A 972 21.49 21.09 15.43
CA LEU A 972 20.26 20.38 15.83
C LEU A 972 19.87 20.66 17.29
N GLY A 973 20.85 20.82 18.19
CA GLY A 973 20.64 21.18 19.59
C GLY A 973 20.08 22.59 19.85
N GLN A 974 19.94 23.45 18.84
CA GLN A 974 19.40 24.80 19.03
C GLN A 974 17.86 24.83 19.15
N PRO A 975 17.28 25.70 19.99
CA PRO A 975 15.86 26.00 19.96
C PRO A 975 15.52 26.79 18.69
N LEU A 976 14.35 26.53 18.11
CA LEU A 976 13.93 27.09 16.83
C LEU A 976 12.59 27.83 16.96
N SER A 977 12.47 29.01 16.34
CA SER A 977 11.20 29.75 16.31
C SER A 977 10.14 28.97 15.54
N SER A 978 8.90 29.02 16.04
CA SER A 978 7.72 28.41 15.40
C SER A 978 7.58 28.86 13.94
N THR A 979 7.16 27.92 13.09
CA THR A 979 6.70 28.18 11.71
C THR A 979 5.26 27.74 11.50
N VAL A 980 4.49 27.56 12.58
CA VAL A 980 3.03 27.43 12.51
C VAL A 980 2.48 28.73 11.94
N ALA A 981 1.84 28.64 10.77
CA ALA A 981 1.47 29.80 9.98
C ALA A 981 0.14 29.58 9.26
N THR A 982 -0.56 30.68 8.99
CA THR A 982 -1.66 30.76 8.04
C THR A 982 -1.16 31.36 6.72
N PHE A 983 -1.89 31.13 5.64
CA PHE A 983 -1.61 31.73 4.32
C PHE A 983 -2.90 31.96 3.55
N SER A 984 -2.83 32.81 2.53
CA SER A 984 -3.91 33.04 1.57
C SER A 984 -3.50 32.59 0.17
N ARG A 985 -4.45 32.53 -0.77
CA ARG A 985 -4.19 32.17 -2.18
C ARG A 985 -4.54 33.36 -3.10
N PRO A 986 -3.74 34.45 -3.10
CA PRO A 986 -3.93 35.53 -4.06
C PRO A 986 -3.59 35.05 -5.48
N ALA A 987 -4.15 35.72 -6.49
CA ALA A 987 -3.75 35.46 -7.87
C ALA A 987 -2.32 36.00 -8.12
N PRO A 988 -1.43 35.25 -8.78
CA PRO A 988 -0.08 35.70 -9.06
C PRO A 988 -0.07 36.83 -10.11
N GLU A 989 0.46 37.99 -9.75
CA GLU A 989 0.83 39.04 -10.70
C GLU A 989 2.11 38.61 -11.43
N HIS A 990 1.97 38.13 -12.67
CA HIS A 990 3.04 37.52 -13.45
C HIS A 990 3.05 38.02 -14.89
N ARG A 991 4.17 37.80 -15.58
CA ARG A 991 4.42 38.15 -16.98
C ARG A 991 4.65 36.85 -17.77
N ALA A 992 4.25 36.83 -19.04
CA ALA A 992 4.44 35.71 -19.96
C ALA A 992 5.30 36.15 -21.16
N GLN A 993 6.07 35.23 -21.75
CA GLN A 993 6.88 35.53 -22.94
C GLN A 993 6.07 35.66 -24.24
N ARG A 994 4.88 35.04 -24.31
CA ARG A 994 3.99 34.99 -25.48
C ARG A 994 2.56 35.40 -25.10
N THR A 995 1.80 35.95 -26.05
CA THR A 995 0.32 35.99 -25.97
C THR A 995 -0.30 34.67 -26.44
N VAL A 996 -1.63 34.53 -26.31
CA VAL A 996 -2.39 33.37 -26.84
C VAL A 996 -2.15 33.22 -28.34
N GLU A 997 -2.17 34.34 -29.06
CA GLU A 997 -2.01 34.40 -30.52
C GLU A 997 -0.58 34.07 -30.94
N GLU A 998 0.43 34.60 -30.22
CA GLU A 998 1.84 34.29 -30.50
C GLU A 998 2.19 32.82 -30.22
N TYR A 999 1.60 32.21 -29.19
CA TYR A 999 1.77 30.78 -28.91
C TYR A 999 0.97 29.91 -29.89
N THR A 1000 -0.21 30.37 -30.32
CA THR A 1000 -1.00 29.69 -31.35
C THR A 1000 -0.23 29.58 -32.66
N ALA A 1001 0.44 30.65 -33.10
CA ALA A 1001 1.28 30.63 -34.29
C ALA A 1001 2.49 29.68 -34.19
N ILE A 1002 2.98 29.39 -32.97
CA ILE A 1002 4.02 28.38 -32.74
C ILE A 1002 3.43 26.97 -32.91
N VAL A 1003 2.28 26.70 -32.31
CA VAL A 1003 1.59 25.40 -32.43
C VAL A 1003 1.19 25.14 -33.89
N GLU A 1004 0.61 26.11 -34.59
CA GLU A 1004 0.25 26.00 -36.01
C GLU A 1004 1.46 25.70 -36.92
N LYS A 1005 2.65 26.29 -36.64
CA LYS A 1005 3.89 25.98 -37.37
C LYS A 1005 4.36 24.55 -37.09
N LEU A 1006 4.36 24.12 -35.83
CA LEU A 1006 4.80 22.78 -35.42
C LEU A 1006 3.85 21.68 -35.92
N VAL A 1007 2.53 21.91 -35.92
CA VAL A 1007 1.56 21.02 -36.57
C VAL A 1007 1.88 20.90 -38.06
N GLY A 1008 2.20 22.01 -38.74
CA GLY A 1008 2.64 21.98 -40.15
C GLY A 1008 3.95 21.22 -40.41
N ASP A 1009 4.91 21.25 -39.48
CA ASP A 1009 6.13 20.43 -39.56
C ASP A 1009 5.81 18.93 -39.36
N ILE A 1010 4.90 18.61 -38.44
CA ILE A 1010 4.43 17.24 -38.16
C ILE A 1010 3.63 16.68 -39.35
N GLU A 1011 2.72 17.47 -39.95
CA GLU A 1011 2.02 17.12 -41.20
C GLU A 1011 2.99 16.92 -42.39
N ALA A 1012 4.13 17.63 -42.40
CA ALA A 1012 5.19 17.43 -43.39
C ALA A 1012 6.06 16.17 -43.12
N GLY A 1013 5.92 15.53 -41.96
CA GLY A 1013 6.65 14.33 -41.56
C GLY A 1013 8.01 14.60 -40.90
N GLU A 1014 8.27 15.81 -40.43
CA GLU A 1014 9.52 16.18 -39.75
C GLU A 1014 9.62 15.58 -38.32
N ALA A 1015 8.48 15.41 -37.65
CA ALA A 1015 8.36 14.83 -36.32
C ALA A 1015 6.98 14.15 -36.14
N PHE A 1016 6.86 13.29 -35.12
CA PHE A 1016 5.58 12.77 -34.64
C PHE A 1016 4.97 13.69 -33.57
N GLN A 1017 5.82 14.20 -32.67
CA GLN A 1017 5.44 15.15 -31.63
C GLN A 1017 6.61 16.10 -31.31
N VAL A 1018 6.31 17.34 -30.94
CA VAL A 1018 7.29 18.35 -30.50
C VAL A 1018 6.75 19.04 -29.25
N VAL A 1019 7.58 19.32 -28.26
CA VAL A 1019 7.15 19.90 -26.97
C VAL A 1019 7.60 21.36 -26.84
N PRO A 1020 6.89 22.35 -27.43
CA PRO A 1020 7.18 23.76 -27.21
C PRO A 1020 6.82 24.21 -25.79
N SER A 1021 7.47 25.27 -25.33
CA SER A 1021 7.24 25.89 -24.03
C SER A 1021 7.34 27.41 -24.10
N GLN A 1022 6.94 28.06 -23.00
CA GLN A 1022 7.18 29.49 -22.78
C GLN A 1022 7.51 29.76 -21.33
N ARG A 1023 8.38 30.75 -21.08
CA ARG A 1023 8.72 31.18 -19.73
C ARG A 1023 7.75 32.25 -19.22
N PHE A 1024 7.38 32.10 -17.96
CA PHE A 1024 6.66 33.06 -17.14
C PHE A 1024 7.59 33.56 -16.04
N GLU A 1025 7.33 34.76 -15.53
CA GLU A 1025 8.09 35.33 -14.41
C GLU A 1025 7.20 36.20 -13.52
N MET A 1026 7.53 36.26 -12.23
CA MET A 1026 6.94 37.21 -11.28
C MET A 1026 7.98 37.73 -10.30
N ASP A 1027 7.75 38.95 -9.82
CA ASP A 1027 8.59 39.55 -8.78
C ASP A 1027 8.14 39.02 -7.41
N THR A 1028 9.08 38.69 -6.53
CA THR A 1028 8.78 38.04 -5.25
C THR A 1028 9.81 38.38 -4.16
N ALA A 1029 9.34 38.47 -2.92
CA ALA A 1029 10.18 38.58 -1.73
C ALA A 1029 10.05 37.37 -0.80
N ALA A 1030 9.36 36.30 -1.24
CA ALA A 1030 9.24 35.06 -0.49
C ALA A 1030 10.60 34.35 -0.35
N ASP A 1031 10.80 33.71 0.80
CA ASP A 1031 11.92 32.80 1.01
C ASP A 1031 11.74 31.53 0.14
N PRO A 1032 12.80 31.01 -0.53
CA PRO A 1032 12.72 29.77 -1.31
C PRO A 1032 12.20 28.56 -0.54
N LEU A 1033 12.50 28.45 0.77
CA LEU A 1033 11.93 27.43 1.65
C LEU A 1033 10.43 27.64 1.90
N ASP A 1034 9.95 28.89 1.88
CA ASP A 1034 8.52 29.17 2.00
C ASP A 1034 7.76 28.86 0.72
N VAL A 1035 8.37 29.07 -0.46
CA VAL A 1035 7.85 28.55 -1.74
C VAL A 1035 7.83 27.02 -1.72
N TYR A 1036 8.91 26.38 -1.23
CA TYR A 1036 8.99 24.92 -1.06
C TYR A 1036 7.88 24.41 -0.12
N ARG A 1037 7.66 25.04 1.04
CA ARG A 1037 6.56 24.72 1.97
C ARG A 1037 5.19 24.82 1.30
N MET A 1038 4.97 25.80 0.42
CA MET A 1038 3.72 25.93 -0.32
C MET A 1038 3.53 24.84 -1.37
N LEU A 1039 4.57 24.44 -2.10
CA LEU A 1039 4.50 23.25 -2.98
C LEU A 1039 4.24 21.99 -2.16
N ARG A 1040 5.01 21.75 -1.08
CA ARG A 1040 4.93 20.57 -0.20
C ARG A 1040 3.54 20.35 0.42
N VAL A 1041 2.76 21.42 0.63
CA VAL A 1041 1.40 21.35 1.20
C VAL A 1041 0.27 21.45 0.15
N THR A 1042 0.57 21.84 -1.09
CA THR A 1042 -0.45 21.95 -2.15
C THR A 1042 -0.38 20.86 -3.21
N ASN A 1043 0.80 20.33 -3.52
CA ASN A 1043 0.98 19.30 -4.54
C ASN A 1043 2.26 18.47 -4.28
N PRO A 1044 2.31 17.67 -3.20
CA PRO A 1044 3.44 16.78 -2.92
C PRO A 1044 3.61 15.75 -4.05
N SER A 1045 4.85 15.49 -4.43
CA SER A 1045 5.22 14.63 -5.56
C SER A 1045 6.41 13.71 -5.23
N PRO A 1046 6.76 12.74 -6.09
CA PRO A 1046 7.89 11.85 -5.86
C PRO A 1046 9.24 12.58 -5.78
N TYR A 1047 9.33 13.77 -6.36
CA TYR A 1047 10.55 14.60 -6.36
C TYR A 1047 10.27 16.02 -5.87
N MET A 1048 10.35 16.23 -4.56
CA MET A 1048 10.37 17.55 -3.95
C MET A 1048 11.83 17.99 -3.74
N TYR A 1049 12.19 19.18 -4.22
CA TYR A 1049 13.55 19.70 -4.06
C TYR A 1049 13.64 21.20 -3.79
N LEU A 1050 14.61 21.56 -2.96
CA LEU A 1050 15.16 22.91 -2.79
C LEU A 1050 16.69 22.83 -2.88
N LEU A 1051 17.29 23.64 -3.74
CA LEU A 1051 18.74 23.70 -3.97
C LEU A 1051 19.20 25.16 -3.99
N ASN A 1052 20.17 25.52 -3.15
CA ASN A 1052 20.73 26.87 -3.08
C ASN A 1052 22.08 26.92 -3.79
N VAL A 1053 22.09 27.42 -5.03
CA VAL A 1053 23.26 27.42 -5.91
C VAL A 1053 24.24 28.51 -5.48
N PRO A 1054 25.49 28.15 -5.13
CA PRO A 1054 26.50 29.14 -4.75
C PRO A 1054 27.01 29.91 -5.96
N ASP A 1055 27.33 31.19 -5.76
CA ASP A 1055 28.09 31.99 -6.72
C ASP A 1055 29.61 31.72 -6.62
N ALA A 1056 30.41 32.46 -7.40
CA ALA A 1056 31.85 32.32 -7.44
C ALA A 1056 32.59 32.75 -6.15
N ASP A 1057 31.98 33.63 -5.35
CA ASP A 1057 32.55 34.22 -4.13
C ASP A 1057 32.00 33.55 -2.86
N GLY A 1058 31.10 32.56 -3.00
CA GLY A 1058 30.45 31.84 -1.91
C GLY A 1058 29.16 32.48 -1.38
N GLY A 1059 28.61 33.47 -2.10
CA GLY A 1059 27.24 33.96 -1.91
C GLY A 1059 26.20 33.08 -2.63
N LEU A 1060 24.96 33.54 -2.70
CA LEU A 1060 23.85 32.86 -3.38
C LEU A 1060 23.64 33.48 -4.77
N ASP A 1061 23.84 32.71 -5.83
CA ASP A 1061 23.44 33.14 -7.18
C ASP A 1061 21.91 33.03 -7.31
N PHE A 1062 21.38 31.82 -7.15
CA PHE A 1062 19.95 31.55 -7.19
C PHE A 1062 19.55 30.32 -6.37
N SER A 1063 18.25 30.23 -6.05
CA SER A 1063 17.65 29.01 -5.52
C SER A 1063 16.79 28.33 -6.58
N VAL A 1064 16.85 27.01 -6.66
CA VAL A 1064 15.92 26.18 -7.42
C VAL A 1064 14.95 25.55 -6.43
N VAL A 1065 13.66 25.64 -6.71
CA VAL A 1065 12.60 25.06 -5.86
C VAL A 1065 11.52 24.41 -6.73
N GLY A 1066 11.20 23.14 -6.46
CA GLY A 1066 10.30 22.38 -7.32
C GLY A 1066 9.63 21.17 -6.67
N SER A 1067 8.58 20.70 -7.36
CA SER A 1067 7.78 19.53 -7.01
C SER A 1067 7.47 18.76 -8.29
N SER A 1068 8.48 18.08 -8.83
CA SER A 1068 8.37 17.37 -10.10
C SER A 1068 7.63 16.04 -9.91
N PRO A 1069 6.70 15.66 -10.82
CA PRO A 1069 6.03 14.38 -10.80
C PRO A 1069 6.82 13.25 -11.47
N GLU A 1070 7.87 13.57 -12.26
CA GLU A 1070 8.39 12.66 -13.29
C GLU A 1070 9.91 12.48 -13.17
N ALA A 1071 10.37 11.23 -13.26
CA ALA A 1071 11.78 10.86 -13.32
C ALA A 1071 12.31 10.90 -14.76
N LEU A 1072 13.56 11.35 -14.96
CA LEU A 1072 14.27 11.07 -16.22
C LEU A 1072 14.72 9.60 -16.23
N VAL A 1073 15.49 9.23 -15.20
CA VAL A 1073 16.01 7.88 -14.97
C VAL A 1073 16.47 7.76 -13.52
N THR A 1074 16.16 6.63 -12.90
CA THR A 1074 16.75 6.19 -11.64
C THR A 1074 17.65 4.99 -11.95
N VAL A 1075 18.87 5.00 -11.45
CA VAL A 1075 19.85 3.92 -11.59
C VAL A 1075 20.22 3.42 -10.22
N LYS A 1076 19.95 2.14 -9.95
CA LYS A 1076 20.27 1.49 -8.67
C LYS A 1076 20.85 0.11 -8.91
N ASP A 1077 21.97 -0.21 -8.26
CA ASP A 1077 22.63 -1.52 -8.30
C ASP A 1077 22.87 -2.03 -9.75
N GLY A 1078 23.20 -1.10 -10.67
CA GLY A 1078 23.40 -1.38 -12.09
C GLY A 1078 22.13 -1.55 -12.94
N ARG A 1079 20.93 -1.45 -12.37
CA ARG A 1079 19.65 -1.40 -13.09
C ARG A 1079 19.24 0.06 -13.32
N ALA A 1080 18.98 0.43 -14.57
CA ALA A 1080 18.43 1.73 -14.96
C ALA A 1080 16.93 1.58 -15.27
N THR A 1081 16.09 2.43 -14.67
CA THR A 1081 14.63 2.45 -14.85
C THR A 1081 14.15 3.86 -15.14
N THR A 1082 13.21 4.00 -16.08
CA THR A 1082 12.48 5.23 -16.37
C THR A 1082 10.99 4.99 -16.22
N HIS A 1083 10.26 6.02 -15.78
CA HIS A 1083 8.81 6.01 -15.68
C HIS A 1083 8.23 7.13 -16.56
N PRO A 1084 8.06 6.91 -17.88
CA PRO A 1084 7.46 7.90 -18.76
C PRO A 1084 6.02 8.20 -18.31
N ILE A 1085 5.68 9.49 -18.24
CA ILE A 1085 4.34 9.95 -17.90
C ILE A 1085 3.73 10.65 -19.12
N ALA A 1086 2.65 10.08 -19.64
CA ALA A 1086 1.69 10.78 -20.50
C ALA A 1086 0.38 10.96 -19.72
N GLY A 1087 -0.60 11.67 -20.28
CA GLY A 1087 -1.94 11.62 -19.73
C GLY A 1087 -2.12 12.38 -18.41
N THR A 1088 -3.02 13.34 -18.36
CA THR A 1088 -3.41 13.94 -17.07
C THR A 1088 -4.91 14.10 -16.97
N ARG A 1089 -5.48 13.59 -15.87
CA ARG A 1089 -6.80 13.99 -15.39
C ARG A 1089 -6.71 14.45 -13.93
N TRP A 1090 -7.64 15.28 -13.52
CA TRP A 1090 -7.79 15.67 -12.11
C TRP A 1090 -8.35 14.48 -11.32
N ARG A 1091 -8.09 14.42 -10.01
CA ARG A 1091 -8.83 13.49 -9.14
C ARG A 1091 -10.29 13.94 -9.04
N GLY A 1092 -11.21 12.98 -9.03
CA GLY A 1092 -12.65 13.25 -8.90
C GLY A 1092 -13.01 13.85 -7.54
N SER A 1093 -14.10 14.62 -7.49
CA SER A 1093 -14.68 15.12 -6.23
C SER A 1093 -15.42 14.03 -5.45
N THR A 1094 -15.77 12.93 -6.12
CA THR A 1094 -16.20 11.65 -5.56
C THR A 1094 -15.36 10.51 -6.14
N GLU A 1095 -15.36 9.36 -5.47
CA GLU A 1095 -14.70 8.13 -5.94
C GLU A 1095 -15.31 7.62 -7.26
N GLU A 1096 -16.62 7.80 -7.46
CA GLU A 1096 -17.32 7.53 -8.72
C GLU A 1096 -16.81 8.42 -9.87
N GLU A 1097 -16.62 9.72 -9.62
CA GLU A 1097 -16.06 10.68 -10.59
C GLU A 1097 -14.57 10.38 -10.85
N ASP A 1098 -13.83 9.92 -9.84
CA ASP A 1098 -12.43 9.54 -9.96
C ASP A 1098 -12.23 8.32 -10.86
N VAL A 1099 -13.07 7.29 -10.70
CA VAL A 1099 -13.07 6.09 -11.57
C VAL A 1099 -13.57 6.41 -12.98
N LEU A 1100 -14.45 7.41 -13.15
CA LEU A 1100 -14.84 7.88 -14.49
C LEU A 1100 -13.69 8.63 -15.19
N LEU A 1101 -12.97 9.50 -14.48
CA LEU A 1101 -11.81 10.23 -15.01
C LEU A 1101 -10.62 9.30 -15.31
N GLU A 1102 -10.44 8.23 -14.52
CA GLU A 1102 -9.50 7.14 -14.83
C GLU A 1102 -9.87 6.43 -16.13
N LYS A 1103 -11.14 6.03 -16.27
CA LYS A 1103 -11.64 5.33 -17.47
C LYS A 1103 -11.61 6.21 -18.71
N GLU A 1104 -11.83 7.52 -18.57
CA GLU A 1104 -11.63 8.50 -19.64
C GLU A 1104 -10.14 8.52 -20.05
N LEU A 1105 -9.22 8.59 -19.09
CA LEU A 1105 -7.78 8.65 -19.37
C LEU A 1105 -7.24 7.36 -20.02
N LEU A 1106 -7.73 6.19 -19.60
CA LEU A 1106 -7.41 4.89 -20.22
C LEU A 1106 -8.07 4.67 -21.59
N ALA A 1107 -9.08 5.46 -21.94
CA ALA A 1107 -9.78 5.41 -23.23
C ALA A 1107 -9.35 6.51 -24.22
N ASP A 1108 -8.59 7.51 -23.78
CA ASP A 1108 -8.15 8.62 -24.61
C ASP A 1108 -7.10 8.17 -25.64
N GLU A 1109 -7.51 8.11 -26.91
CA GLU A 1109 -6.65 7.66 -28.02
C GLU A 1109 -5.47 8.62 -28.27
N LYS A 1110 -5.60 9.92 -27.97
CA LYS A 1110 -4.51 10.91 -28.13
C LYS A 1110 -3.43 10.64 -27.07
N GLU A 1111 -3.84 10.62 -25.80
CA GLU A 1111 -2.94 10.43 -24.65
C GLU A 1111 -2.22 9.08 -24.75
N ARG A 1112 -2.89 8.02 -25.22
CA ARG A 1112 -2.29 6.69 -25.46
C ARG A 1112 -1.31 6.66 -26.62
N ALA A 1113 -1.54 7.42 -27.69
CA ALA A 1113 -0.62 7.51 -28.81
C ALA A 1113 0.67 8.26 -28.41
N GLU A 1114 0.54 9.35 -27.64
CA GLU A 1114 1.67 10.07 -27.05
C GLU A 1114 2.44 9.17 -26.06
N HIS A 1115 1.74 8.43 -25.19
CA HIS A 1115 2.37 7.48 -24.25
C HIS A 1115 3.20 6.40 -24.93
N LEU A 1116 2.66 5.76 -25.98
CA LEU A 1116 3.35 4.71 -26.72
C LEU A 1116 4.65 5.23 -27.36
N MET A 1117 4.62 6.46 -27.89
CA MET A 1117 5.80 7.11 -28.47
C MET A 1117 6.88 7.40 -27.42
N LEU A 1118 6.47 7.82 -26.23
CA LEU A 1118 7.36 8.06 -25.08
C LEU A 1118 7.97 6.75 -24.53
N VAL A 1119 7.21 5.66 -24.51
CA VAL A 1119 7.69 4.33 -24.11
C VAL A 1119 8.69 3.75 -25.12
N ASP A 1120 8.47 3.93 -26.43
CA ASP A 1120 9.46 3.54 -27.44
C ASP A 1120 10.74 4.38 -27.34
N LEU A 1121 10.63 5.69 -27.14
CA LEU A 1121 11.77 6.59 -26.90
C LEU A 1121 12.57 6.16 -25.66
N GLY A 1122 11.91 5.87 -24.53
CA GLY A 1122 12.57 5.35 -23.32
C GLY A 1122 13.28 4.02 -23.54
N ARG A 1123 12.68 3.09 -24.30
CA ARG A 1123 13.32 1.84 -24.71
C ARG A 1123 14.55 2.08 -25.61
N ASN A 1124 14.48 3.04 -26.53
CA ASN A 1124 15.59 3.37 -27.42
C ASN A 1124 16.75 4.03 -26.66
N ASP A 1125 16.46 4.89 -25.69
CA ASP A 1125 17.47 5.52 -24.84
C ASP A 1125 18.19 4.50 -23.94
N LEU A 1126 17.44 3.69 -23.18
CA LEU A 1126 18.04 2.61 -22.38
C LEU A 1126 18.75 1.57 -23.27
N GLY A 1127 18.27 1.31 -24.48
CA GLY A 1127 18.91 0.44 -25.47
C GLY A 1127 20.32 0.87 -25.91
N ARG A 1128 20.73 2.12 -25.65
CA ARG A 1128 22.10 2.62 -25.93
C ARG A 1128 23.11 2.30 -24.83
N VAL A 1129 22.65 1.89 -23.64
CA VAL A 1129 23.47 1.76 -22.42
C VAL A 1129 23.24 0.45 -21.65
N CYS A 1130 22.09 -0.20 -21.83
CA CYS A 1130 21.75 -1.46 -21.22
C CYS A 1130 22.24 -2.66 -22.05
N ARG A 1131 22.42 -3.80 -21.39
CA ARG A 1131 22.85 -5.05 -22.00
C ARG A 1131 21.78 -5.54 -23.01
N PRO A 1132 22.15 -5.97 -24.23
CA PRO A 1132 21.17 -6.46 -25.21
C PRO A 1132 20.29 -7.59 -24.63
N GLY A 1133 18.97 -7.41 -24.73
CA GLY A 1133 17.97 -8.35 -24.19
C GLY A 1133 17.55 -8.12 -22.73
N THR A 1134 18.14 -7.15 -22.00
CA THR A 1134 17.68 -6.79 -20.64
C THR A 1134 16.68 -5.63 -20.61
N VAL A 1135 16.61 -4.82 -21.67
CA VAL A 1135 15.62 -3.73 -21.75
C VAL A 1135 14.21 -4.31 -21.88
N ARG A 1136 13.34 -3.99 -20.93
CA ARG A 1136 11.95 -4.46 -20.83
C ARG A 1136 11.03 -3.30 -20.52
N VAL A 1137 9.77 -3.45 -20.93
CA VAL A 1137 8.65 -2.75 -20.31
C VAL A 1137 8.08 -3.74 -19.31
N GLU A 1138 8.06 -3.39 -18.02
CA GLU A 1138 7.55 -4.27 -16.96
C GLU A 1138 6.05 -3.96 -16.76
N ASP A 1139 5.70 -2.70 -16.49
CA ASP A 1139 4.33 -2.19 -16.53
C ASP A 1139 4.07 -1.38 -17.80
N TYR A 1140 2.95 -1.61 -18.49
CA TYR A 1140 2.54 -0.79 -19.64
C TYR A 1140 1.16 -0.16 -19.42
N SER A 1141 1.09 1.17 -19.53
CA SER A 1141 -0.18 1.92 -19.60
C SER A 1141 -1.10 1.78 -18.38
N HIS A 1142 -0.54 1.82 -17.16
CA HIS A 1142 -1.31 1.81 -15.91
C HIS A 1142 -1.53 3.23 -15.36
N ILE A 1143 -2.38 3.37 -14.34
CA ILE A 1143 -2.77 4.69 -13.77
C ILE A 1143 -2.18 4.90 -12.38
N GLU A 1144 -1.27 5.87 -12.26
CA GLU A 1144 -0.79 6.36 -10.97
C GLU A 1144 -1.72 7.46 -10.44
N ARG A 1145 -2.22 7.28 -9.22
CA ARG A 1145 -3.12 8.24 -8.55
C ARG A 1145 -2.37 9.09 -7.52
N TYR A 1146 -2.18 10.36 -7.86
CA TYR A 1146 -1.61 11.37 -6.96
C TYR A 1146 -2.71 12.09 -6.15
N SER A 1147 -2.30 13.02 -5.29
CA SER A 1147 -3.20 13.74 -4.37
C SER A 1147 -4.26 14.60 -5.07
N HIS A 1148 -3.96 15.17 -6.23
CA HIS A 1148 -4.85 16.09 -6.98
C HIS A 1148 -5.00 15.76 -8.47
N VAL A 1149 -4.15 14.90 -9.03
CA VAL A 1149 -4.19 14.41 -10.41
C VAL A 1149 -3.99 12.90 -10.48
N MET A 1150 -4.29 12.30 -11.61
CA MET A 1150 -3.86 10.96 -11.99
C MET A 1150 -3.15 11.00 -13.35
N HIS A 1151 -2.21 10.07 -13.54
CA HIS A 1151 -1.27 10.04 -14.65
C HIS A 1151 -1.25 8.66 -15.32
N LEU A 1152 -1.03 8.64 -16.64
CA LEU A 1152 -0.84 7.39 -17.39
C LEU A 1152 0.65 7.08 -17.46
N VAL A 1153 1.05 5.95 -16.87
CA VAL A 1153 2.45 5.62 -16.59
C VAL A 1153 2.82 4.27 -17.18
N SER A 1154 4.10 4.07 -17.44
CA SER A 1154 4.69 2.77 -17.79
C SER A 1154 6.06 2.66 -17.11
N THR A 1155 6.56 1.45 -16.90
CA THR A 1155 7.89 1.20 -16.32
C THR A 1155 8.78 0.61 -17.40
N VAL A 1156 9.83 1.32 -17.81
CA VAL A 1156 10.85 0.81 -18.74
C VAL A 1156 12.16 0.63 -17.97
N THR A 1157 12.71 -0.57 -17.94
CA THR A 1157 13.93 -0.89 -17.18
C THR A 1157 14.95 -1.65 -18.03
N GLY A 1158 16.21 -1.66 -17.61
CA GLY A 1158 17.23 -2.58 -18.10
C GLY A 1158 18.48 -2.58 -17.22
N GLU A 1159 19.21 -3.70 -17.24
CA GLU A 1159 20.53 -3.79 -16.62
C GLU A 1159 21.58 -3.11 -17.52
N LEU A 1160 22.43 -2.25 -16.94
CA LEU A 1160 23.52 -1.58 -17.66
C LEU A 1160 24.51 -2.58 -18.27
N ALA A 1161 25.10 -2.20 -19.41
CA ALA A 1161 26.16 -2.96 -20.05
C ALA A 1161 27.50 -2.80 -19.30
N GLU A 1162 28.40 -3.76 -19.47
CA GLU A 1162 29.75 -3.69 -18.91
C GLU A 1162 30.48 -2.42 -19.39
N GLY A 1163 31.04 -1.64 -18.46
CA GLY A 1163 31.67 -0.35 -18.77
C GLY A 1163 30.70 0.82 -18.98
N LYS A 1164 29.42 0.68 -18.63
CA LYS A 1164 28.44 1.78 -18.57
C LYS A 1164 28.11 2.16 -17.12
N THR A 1165 28.05 3.46 -16.83
CA THR A 1165 27.76 3.99 -15.49
C THR A 1165 26.39 4.67 -15.44
N ALA A 1166 25.92 5.06 -14.25
CA ALA A 1166 24.68 5.83 -14.14
C ALA A 1166 24.71 7.16 -14.92
N LEU A 1167 25.89 7.78 -15.09
CA LEU A 1167 26.05 8.97 -15.93
C LEU A 1167 25.81 8.67 -17.42
N ASP A 1168 26.17 7.47 -17.91
CA ASP A 1168 25.78 7.04 -19.26
C ASP A 1168 24.26 6.93 -19.39
N ALA A 1169 23.56 6.39 -18.39
CA ALA A 1169 22.10 6.28 -18.42
C ALA A 1169 21.43 7.66 -18.44
N VAL A 1170 21.84 8.56 -17.54
CA VAL A 1170 21.36 9.95 -17.50
C VAL A 1170 21.59 10.62 -18.85
N THR A 1171 22.81 10.60 -19.39
CA THR A 1171 23.14 11.25 -20.68
C THR A 1171 22.54 10.57 -21.92
N ALA A 1172 22.18 9.28 -21.85
CA ALA A 1172 21.41 8.62 -22.91
C ALA A 1172 19.95 9.07 -22.90
N CYS A 1173 19.29 9.06 -21.74
CA CYS A 1173 17.90 9.52 -21.60
C CYS A 1173 17.74 11.04 -21.81
N PHE A 1174 18.79 11.84 -21.60
CA PHE A 1174 18.70 13.30 -21.61
C PHE A 1174 18.50 13.94 -23.02
N PRO A 1175 17.70 15.02 -23.14
CA PRO A 1175 16.58 15.38 -22.27
C PRO A 1175 15.41 14.42 -22.48
N ALA A 1176 14.46 14.39 -21.55
CA ALA A 1176 13.30 13.50 -21.60
C ALA A 1176 12.46 13.71 -22.88
N GLY A 1177 11.87 12.62 -23.40
CA GLY A 1177 10.96 12.69 -24.55
C GLY A 1177 9.74 13.57 -24.29
N THR A 1178 9.19 13.52 -23.07
CA THR A 1178 8.09 14.37 -22.55
C THR A 1178 8.40 15.86 -22.57
N LEU A 1179 9.67 16.25 -22.67
CA LEU A 1179 10.15 17.63 -22.68
C LEU A 1179 10.84 18.04 -23.99
N SER A 1180 10.88 17.16 -25.00
CA SER A 1180 11.54 17.42 -26.29
C SER A 1180 10.65 17.02 -27.46
N GLY A 1181 10.42 15.71 -27.63
CA GLY A 1181 9.54 15.13 -28.62
C GLY A 1181 10.15 13.92 -29.31
N ALA A 1182 9.58 13.52 -30.44
CA ALA A 1182 9.99 12.34 -31.20
C ALA A 1182 9.92 12.60 -32.71
N PRO A 1183 10.98 12.34 -33.49
CA PRO A 1183 12.33 11.93 -33.06
C PRO A 1183 13.07 13.03 -32.29
N LYS A 1184 13.73 12.66 -31.16
CA LYS A 1184 14.26 13.60 -30.16
C LYS A 1184 15.08 14.74 -30.76
N VAL A 1185 16.09 14.45 -31.57
CA VAL A 1185 16.99 15.48 -32.16
C VAL A 1185 16.21 16.48 -33.03
N ARG A 1186 15.34 16.02 -33.94
CA ARG A 1186 14.61 16.91 -34.84
C ARG A 1186 13.58 17.76 -34.09
N ALA A 1187 12.92 17.19 -33.07
CA ALA A 1187 12.05 17.96 -32.19
C ALA A 1187 12.81 19.06 -31.42
N MET A 1188 14.04 18.81 -30.99
CA MET A 1188 14.89 19.83 -30.35
C MET A 1188 15.36 20.94 -31.31
N GLU A 1189 15.62 20.63 -32.59
CA GLU A 1189 15.86 21.67 -33.61
C GLU A 1189 14.61 22.55 -33.82
N LEU A 1190 13.43 21.94 -33.89
CA LEU A 1190 12.16 22.66 -34.05
C LEU A 1190 11.80 23.51 -32.82
N ILE A 1191 12.14 23.06 -31.61
CA ILE A 1191 12.05 23.87 -30.37
C ILE A 1191 12.95 25.11 -30.47
N GLU A 1192 14.19 24.96 -30.92
CA GLU A 1192 15.15 26.05 -31.10
C GLU A 1192 14.71 27.06 -32.18
N GLU A 1193 13.96 26.63 -33.21
CA GLU A 1193 13.35 27.53 -34.21
C GLU A 1193 12.23 28.42 -33.65
N VAL A 1194 11.52 27.99 -32.59
CA VAL A 1194 10.27 28.65 -32.13
C VAL A 1194 10.35 29.29 -30.75
N GLU A 1195 11.24 28.83 -29.86
CA GLU A 1195 11.39 29.40 -28.53
C GLU A 1195 12.17 30.72 -28.56
N LYS A 1196 11.78 31.65 -27.68
CA LYS A 1196 12.31 33.02 -27.66
C LYS A 1196 13.71 33.10 -27.01
N THR A 1197 13.96 32.19 -26.09
CA THR A 1197 15.09 32.18 -25.17
C THR A 1197 15.49 30.74 -24.88
N ARG A 1198 16.76 30.49 -24.59
CA ARG A 1198 17.20 29.20 -24.06
C ARG A 1198 16.42 28.83 -22.80
N ARG A 1199 16.26 27.53 -22.58
CA ARG A 1199 15.45 26.97 -21.50
C ARG A 1199 16.18 27.00 -20.16
N GLY A 1200 17.52 26.94 -20.18
CA GLY A 1200 18.32 26.82 -18.98
C GLY A 1200 17.90 25.56 -18.22
N LEU A 1201 17.43 25.72 -16.99
CA LEU A 1201 17.00 24.60 -16.17
C LEU A 1201 15.78 23.84 -16.72
N TYR A 1202 14.83 24.49 -17.40
CA TYR A 1202 13.55 23.87 -17.75
C TYR A 1202 13.70 22.72 -18.76
N GLY A 1203 13.18 21.54 -18.41
CA GLY A 1203 13.34 20.33 -19.23
C GLY A 1203 14.74 19.71 -19.16
N GLY A 1204 15.64 20.27 -18.34
CA GLY A 1204 16.80 19.56 -17.81
C GLY A 1204 16.39 18.62 -16.67
N VAL A 1205 17.30 18.35 -15.73
CA VAL A 1205 17.02 17.52 -14.54
C VAL A 1205 17.64 18.08 -13.27
N LEU A 1206 17.09 17.69 -12.12
CA LEU A 1206 17.67 17.91 -10.79
C LEU A 1206 17.61 16.59 -10.00
N GLY A 1207 18.71 16.24 -9.34
CA GLY A 1207 18.88 14.95 -8.68
C GLY A 1207 20.28 14.74 -8.13
N TYR A 1208 20.75 13.49 -8.11
CA TYR A 1208 22.09 13.15 -7.64
C TYR A 1208 22.73 11.99 -8.41
N LEU A 1209 24.07 11.97 -8.40
CA LEU A 1209 24.92 10.79 -8.61
C LEU A 1209 25.58 10.48 -7.28
N ASP A 1210 25.44 9.26 -6.76
CA ASP A 1210 26.18 8.85 -5.56
C ASP A 1210 27.60 8.34 -5.94
N PHE A 1211 28.43 8.08 -4.93
CA PHE A 1211 29.77 7.51 -5.16
C PHE A 1211 29.82 5.98 -5.18
N ALA A 1212 28.67 5.30 -5.07
CA ALA A 1212 28.54 3.87 -5.35
C ALA A 1212 28.22 3.58 -6.83
N GLY A 1213 27.88 4.62 -7.60
CA GLY A 1213 27.55 4.52 -9.04
C GLY A 1213 26.06 4.46 -9.32
N ASN A 1214 25.21 4.78 -8.33
CA ASN A 1214 23.78 4.99 -8.49
C ASN A 1214 23.47 6.44 -8.91
N ALA A 1215 22.25 6.67 -9.40
CA ALA A 1215 21.73 8.01 -9.65
C ALA A 1215 20.21 8.06 -9.52
N ASP A 1216 19.67 9.23 -9.24
CA ASP A 1216 18.24 9.48 -9.29
C ASP A 1216 17.99 10.93 -9.71
N PHE A 1217 17.29 11.13 -10.83
CA PHE A 1217 17.09 12.45 -11.44
C PHE A 1217 15.64 12.69 -11.82
N ALA A 1218 15.06 13.71 -11.20
CA ALA A 1218 13.77 14.27 -11.57
C ALA A 1218 13.90 15.17 -12.79
N ILE A 1219 12.91 15.16 -13.68
CA ILE A 1219 12.83 16.16 -14.75
C ILE A 1219 12.55 17.53 -14.13
N ALA A 1220 13.22 18.57 -14.63
CA ALA A 1220 13.11 19.94 -14.15
C ALA A 1220 11.84 20.64 -14.67
N ILE A 1221 10.69 20.15 -14.19
CA ILE A 1221 9.34 20.69 -14.40
C ILE A 1221 8.67 21.01 -13.04
N ARG A 1222 7.53 21.72 -13.06
CA ARG A 1222 6.85 22.26 -11.85
C ARG A 1222 7.85 22.93 -10.88
N THR A 1223 8.76 23.72 -11.45
CA THR A 1223 9.94 24.28 -10.77
C THR A 1223 10.02 25.79 -10.99
N ALA A 1224 10.47 26.51 -9.97
CA ALA A 1224 10.89 27.91 -10.07
C ALA A 1224 12.41 28.04 -9.88
N LEU A 1225 13.01 28.92 -10.68
CA LEU A 1225 14.35 29.46 -10.42
C LEU A 1225 14.18 30.87 -9.84
N MET A 1226 14.68 31.09 -8.63
CA MET A 1226 14.55 32.34 -7.88
C MET A 1226 15.89 33.07 -7.82
N ARG A 1227 16.00 34.19 -8.55
CA ARG A 1227 17.23 34.99 -8.65
C ARG A 1227 16.92 36.49 -8.60
N GLY A 1228 17.67 37.25 -7.81
CA GLY A 1228 17.62 38.72 -7.80
C GLY A 1228 16.28 39.36 -7.43
N GLY A 1229 15.34 38.61 -6.82
CA GLY A 1229 13.97 39.07 -6.54
C GLY A 1229 12.93 38.69 -7.61
N THR A 1230 13.32 37.96 -8.64
CA THR A 1230 12.43 37.42 -9.67
C THR A 1230 12.38 35.89 -9.57
N ALA A 1231 11.17 35.32 -9.67
CA ALA A 1231 10.97 33.89 -9.83
C ALA A 1231 10.57 33.56 -11.27
N TYR A 1232 11.35 32.73 -11.94
CA TYR A 1232 11.14 32.24 -13.29
C TYR A 1232 10.50 30.86 -13.26
N VAL A 1233 9.39 30.67 -13.99
CA VAL A 1233 8.66 29.39 -14.10
C VAL A 1233 8.40 29.14 -15.58
N GLN A 1234 8.82 28.00 -16.13
CA GLN A 1234 8.63 27.66 -17.55
C GLN A 1234 7.79 26.38 -17.69
N ALA A 1235 6.94 26.34 -18.71
CA ALA A 1235 6.00 25.24 -18.94
C ALA A 1235 5.56 25.11 -20.41
N GLY A 1236 5.20 23.89 -20.80
CA GLY A 1236 4.87 23.49 -22.17
C GLY A 1236 3.97 22.25 -22.21
N GLY A 1237 3.68 21.78 -23.42
CA GLY A 1237 2.82 20.62 -23.71
C GLY A 1237 3.19 19.97 -25.04
N GLY A 1238 2.77 18.72 -25.24
CA GLY A 1238 3.04 17.97 -26.47
C GLY A 1238 2.18 18.46 -27.62
N VAL A 1239 2.80 19.04 -28.65
CA VAL A 1239 2.14 19.33 -29.93
C VAL A 1239 2.23 18.10 -30.81
N VAL A 1240 1.05 17.62 -31.22
CA VAL A 1240 0.80 16.53 -32.18
C VAL A 1240 -0.13 17.04 -33.29
N ALA A 1241 -0.42 16.23 -34.30
CA ALA A 1241 -1.13 16.65 -35.51
C ALA A 1241 -2.56 17.21 -35.30
N ASP A 1242 -3.20 16.94 -34.17
CA ASP A 1242 -4.54 17.45 -33.81
C ASP A 1242 -4.51 18.59 -32.76
N SER A 1243 -3.32 19.00 -32.30
CA SER A 1243 -3.15 20.05 -31.29
C SER A 1243 -3.67 21.42 -31.75
N ASN A 1244 -4.34 22.11 -30.84
CA ASN A 1244 -5.00 23.40 -31.09
C ASN A 1244 -4.38 24.50 -30.21
N GLY A 1245 -3.78 25.51 -30.83
CA GLY A 1245 -2.95 26.53 -30.15
C GLY A 1245 -3.53 27.17 -28.88
N PRO A 1246 -4.81 27.61 -28.87
CA PRO A 1246 -5.47 28.13 -27.68
C PRO A 1246 -5.65 27.12 -26.54
N TYR A 1247 -5.69 25.81 -26.81
CA TYR A 1247 -5.70 24.77 -25.78
C TYR A 1247 -4.29 24.61 -25.18
N GLU A 1248 -3.29 24.38 -26.03
CA GLU A 1248 -1.88 24.18 -25.64
C GLU A 1248 -1.33 25.38 -24.84
N TYR A 1249 -1.68 26.61 -25.23
CA TYR A 1249 -1.35 27.82 -24.46
C TYR A 1249 -1.96 27.78 -23.05
N ASN A 1250 -3.23 27.41 -22.94
CA ASN A 1250 -3.91 27.37 -21.64
C ASN A 1250 -3.38 26.25 -20.76
N GLU A 1251 -2.99 25.11 -21.35
CA GLU A 1251 -2.36 24.02 -20.62
C GLU A 1251 -0.96 24.40 -20.11
N SER A 1252 -0.09 24.97 -20.97
CA SER A 1252 1.21 25.56 -20.58
C SER A 1252 1.02 26.57 -19.44
N ALA A 1253 0.08 27.51 -19.57
CA ALA A 1253 -0.19 28.51 -18.55
C ALA A 1253 -0.75 27.90 -17.26
N ASN A 1254 -1.54 26.83 -17.32
CA ASN A 1254 -2.06 26.15 -16.13
C ASN A 1254 -0.98 25.33 -15.41
N LYS A 1255 -0.11 24.64 -16.16
CA LYS A 1255 1.11 23.97 -15.65
C LYS A 1255 2.02 24.97 -14.91
N ALA A 1256 2.23 26.17 -15.46
CA ALA A 1256 3.00 27.24 -14.79
C ALA A 1256 2.28 27.84 -13.57
N LYS A 1257 0.95 28.06 -13.64
CA LYS A 1257 0.16 28.62 -12.53
C LYS A 1257 0.29 27.83 -11.24
N ALA A 1258 0.50 26.52 -11.28
CA ALA A 1258 0.71 25.72 -10.06
C ALA A 1258 1.84 26.28 -9.18
N VAL A 1259 2.99 26.59 -9.79
CA VAL A 1259 4.16 27.13 -9.08
C VAL A 1259 4.00 28.63 -8.79
N LEU A 1260 3.47 29.41 -9.73
CA LEU A 1260 3.22 30.84 -9.54
C LEU A 1260 2.21 31.09 -8.38
N ASN A 1261 1.18 30.26 -8.25
CA ASN A 1261 0.25 30.29 -7.11
C ASN A 1261 0.95 29.95 -5.78
N ALA A 1262 1.89 29.00 -5.77
CA ALA A 1262 2.65 28.65 -4.58
C ALA A 1262 3.58 29.80 -4.14
N ILE A 1263 4.24 30.49 -5.10
CA ILE A 1263 5.03 31.70 -4.84
C ILE A 1263 4.13 32.81 -4.29
N ALA A 1264 3.00 33.08 -4.93
CA ALA A 1264 2.06 34.11 -4.49
C ALA A 1264 1.48 33.82 -3.09
N ALA A 1265 1.20 32.56 -2.78
CA ALA A 1265 0.78 32.12 -1.44
C ALA A 1265 1.88 32.30 -0.38
N ALA A 1266 3.13 31.96 -0.71
CA ALA A 1266 4.28 32.06 0.19
C ALA A 1266 4.53 33.50 0.66
N ASN A 1267 4.35 34.50 -0.22
CA ASN A 1267 4.40 35.93 0.13
C ASN A 1267 3.31 36.36 1.14
N THR A 1268 2.36 35.49 1.49
CA THR A 1268 1.27 35.78 2.46
C THR A 1268 1.32 34.92 3.73
N LEU A 1269 2.43 34.20 3.98
CA LEU A 1269 2.64 33.47 5.22
C LEU A 1269 2.72 34.41 6.43
N ALA A 1270 1.88 34.16 7.43
CA ALA A 1270 1.81 34.93 8.67
C ALA A 1270 1.48 34.03 9.87
N GLU A 1271 1.68 34.52 11.10
CA GLU A 1271 1.18 33.83 12.30
C GLU A 1271 -0.37 33.77 12.29
N PRO A 1272 -1.03 32.69 12.75
CA PRO A 1272 -2.48 32.49 12.60
C PRO A 1272 -3.40 33.38 13.46
#